data_AF-A0A7X7G3M5-F1
#
_entry.id   AF-A0A7X7G3M5-F1
#
_cell.length_a   1.000
_cell.length_b   1.000
_cell.length_c   1.000
_cell.angle_alpha   90.00
_cell.angle_beta   90.00
_cell.angle_gamma   90.00
#
_symmetry.space_group_name_H-M   'P 1'
#
loop_
_entity.id
_entity.type
_entity.pdbx_description
1 polymer ?
#
loop_
_entity_poly.entity_id
_entity_poly.type
_entity_poly.pdbx_seq_one_letter_code
_entity_poly.pdbx_strand_id
1 'polypeptide(L)'
;MKNGLSGRLLRAGTAAALVLAATAGWAQSWKFAFMSDHRAASGMSPGVNTGVVASLAADIAANGVELLLVGGDLIIGNYGNAAEVAAQYGHFKSAIAAVTDAGIPVYPVPGNHEFQCKTNDVLTQYEIATGAWASAFGQALPQNGPAGDKGMTYGFEHRNALFLGLNQWNSDTNYKGNDNAWLAAQLAASTQAHVFAFGHSPMAMAAGAAAVSNRNDFWSLLGQAGARLYFAGHDHYRARTATRTPDAERSFIYEITDGSGGAPLSALPEPAFPEPNDILFTNLFYDNTRFGYTLVDVDGPVVTCRWRCCEDTGTGLVWRIADEFTYGRTDYSNAIREVSALASNHVADGSIVGLSIALVDGDRIAWQGAFGMADAARGIPAATDTVYHIGSCSKAFTAIGVLQLWEDALLDLEGPVTNYLPDFSMLPRFTNETPITVRMLLNHHSGIPGDLFNGMITVAPWSGFSACLRQALALDYPTMPPNTINFYCNSGFVLAGDVIEAVSGKAFPAYMQERILGPLGMDSSSFLCDKASISNRLARSYADGQLQVDEMMNGYATGAMYSSAPDMARFIRMLLARGLWDGSQILGTNAFHAMIQPQGAGLPLNVGHNLSGLGWDSVRDGNLDYAGRVFWKDGATLFHCGFVGCLPDQKLGVIVLQNTSGSQCDMIGIRALQWATLDKIGLHWVTNFVPPLLPAASRPQAELDAMAGVFAGKGYHRVIAEPGSLTLVHNAHLDSPDIYTNMVPRSNGWFAASDSARSEIVVTNIGERILLMERFADVWGKDTSIIGERVEPPAFSAAWSNRLNRIFIARQFHPDDILFAYPGNVTVTIAERDGFMLLQANEHYVAQPTNDSVAFIAGLPNRHDNSIRFEAMPGGEWMSYASYRYQDIAHVPALAIGSDTNGAIPASNGVAWYRIEAVAGARYGVRVGNPPGAMRIRIFDAAPMQIVYCASNSLDWACPSNGVYYLALASEAQGPFDLRVFRHLAGGFNDYDGDGRADLAVYDPVNGLWYVRTVAGANLAWAAQLGGVGQEPAPGDYDGDGRCELAVQDEAAGLWYARTTAGSNVLWQVPWGAPGLAPVWGDYDGDGRCDLAVHGAGTWYIHGAAGINIAWAFAWGGYGFIPVPGDYDGDGAGDLAVYHEASGLWYIARPDGSLIQWACWWGAPGLSPVWGDYDGDGVSDLALYDASAGRWFIVTLQGRLLAWGTRWGGVGYTPVPGDYDGDGAFDLAVYDRTSGAWYIGFVSGEIMRWSLAWGGPTLVPAGGIE
;
A
#
# COMPACT_ATOMS: atom_id res chain seq x y z
N MET A 1 -51.88 -18.64 26.10
CA MET A 1 -50.64 -19.12 26.72
C MET A 1 -50.02 -17.99 27.52
N LYS A 2 -50.34 -17.95 28.82
CA LYS A 2 -49.65 -17.15 29.84
C LYS A 2 -48.43 -17.96 30.31
N ASN A 3 -47.34 -17.28 30.69
CA ASN A 3 -46.09 -17.78 31.32
C ASN A 3 -44.88 -17.96 30.39
N GLY A 4 -44.25 -16.86 29.97
CA GLY A 4 -42.90 -16.89 29.37
C GLY A 4 -42.02 -15.65 29.64
N LEU A 5 -42.53 -14.64 30.35
CA LEU A 5 -41.88 -13.33 30.50
C LEU A 5 -41.13 -13.10 31.82
N SER A 6 -41.07 -14.10 32.73
CA SER A 6 -40.40 -13.94 34.04
C SER A 6 -38.96 -14.48 34.11
N GLY A 7 -38.44 -15.12 33.05
CA GLY A 7 -37.11 -15.74 33.06
C GLY A 7 -35.94 -14.84 32.58
N ARG A 8 -36.22 -13.71 31.93
CA ARG A 8 -35.18 -12.81 31.37
C ARG A 8 -34.82 -11.61 32.25
N LEU A 9 -35.62 -11.31 33.28
CA LEU A 9 -35.35 -10.19 34.20
C LEU A 9 -34.50 -10.57 35.42
N LEU A 10 -34.33 -11.86 35.73
CA LEU A 10 -33.49 -12.31 36.86
C LEU A 10 -32.03 -12.61 36.51
N ARG A 11 -31.63 -12.65 35.23
CA ARG A 11 -30.21 -12.79 34.82
C ARG A 11 -29.53 -11.48 34.43
N ALA A 12 -30.30 -10.43 34.13
CA ALA A 12 -29.78 -9.07 33.96
C ALA A 12 -29.38 -8.43 35.32
N GLY A 13 -30.04 -8.84 36.41
CA GLY A 13 -29.76 -8.33 37.75
C GLY A 13 -28.42 -8.77 38.35
N THR A 14 -27.88 -9.92 37.94
CA THR A 14 -26.58 -10.43 38.43
C THR A 14 -25.39 -9.99 37.58
N ALA A 15 -25.58 -9.73 36.28
CA ALA A 15 -24.52 -9.18 35.43
C ALA A 15 -24.33 -7.67 35.66
N ALA A 16 -25.43 -6.92 35.84
CA ALA A 16 -25.35 -5.52 36.27
C ALA A 16 -24.76 -5.38 37.67
N ALA A 17 -24.99 -6.34 38.57
CA ALA A 17 -24.36 -6.35 39.90
C ALA A 17 -22.86 -6.66 39.87
N LEU A 18 -22.36 -7.45 38.90
CA LEU A 18 -20.91 -7.65 38.73
C LEU A 18 -20.21 -6.47 38.04
N VAL A 19 -20.88 -5.77 37.12
CA VAL A 19 -20.35 -4.57 36.48
C VAL A 19 -20.44 -3.33 37.40
N LEU A 20 -21.46 -3.25 38.26
CA LEU A 20 -21.53 -2.24 39.33
C LEU A 20 -20.63 -2.57 40.52
N ALA A 21 -20.27 -3.84 40.76
CA ALA A 21 -19.27 -4.21 41.75
C ALA A 21 -17.84 -3.83 41.31
N ALA A 22 -17.55 -3.76 40.01
CA ALA A 22 -16.26 -3.33 39.49
C ALA A 22 -16.05 -1.80 39.49
N THR A 23 -17.09 -1.00 39.71
CA THR A 23 -16.98 0.47 39.87
C THR A 23 -17.19 0.93 41.31
N ALA A 24 -17.76 0.09 42.18
CA ALA A 24 -17.98 0.41 43.60
C ALA A 24 -16.79 0.07 44.53
N GLY A 25 -15.67 -0.44 44.00
CA GLY A 25 -14.51 -0.87 44.79
C GLY A 25 -13.26 0.01 44.69
N TRP A 26 -13.24 1.05 43.85
CA TRP A 26 -12.07 1.93 43.77
C TRP A 26 -12.06 2.82 45.01
N ALA A 27 -11.14 2.50 45.94
CA ALA A 27 -10.86 3.33 47.10
C ALA A 27 -10.61 4.79 46.68
N GLN A 28 -11.00 5.74 47.53
CA GLN A 28 -10.65 7.16 47.37
C GLN A 28 -9.15 7.31 47.12
N SER A 29 -8.75 8.25 46.25
CA SER A 29 -7.34 8.58 46.01
C SER A 29 -6.62 8.83 47.33
N TRP A 30 -5.42 8.25 47.48
CA TRP A 30 -4.62 8.30 48.70
C TRP A 30 -3.13 8.39 48.37
N LYS A 31 -2.31 8.76 49.36
CA LYS A 31 -0.87 8.99 49.18
C LYS A 31 -0.02 8.23 50.17
N PHE A 32 1.19 7.84 49.76
CA PHE A 32 2.24 7.39 50.67
C PHE A 32 3.58 8.02 50.33
N ALA A 33 4.56 7.93 51.24
CA ALA A 33 5.92 8.41 51.00
C ALA A 33 6.94 7.28 51.20
N PHE A 34 8.04 7.34 50.45
CA PHE A 34 9.23 6.51 50.62
C PHE A 34 10.47 7.38 50.81
N MET A 35 11.28 7.08 51.81
CA MET A 35 12.58 7.71 52.05
C MET A 35 13.59 6.67 52.54
N SER A 36 14.87 6.85 52.24
CA SER A 36 15.90 5.91 52.68
C SER A 36 17.24 6.59 52.97
N ASP A 37 18.09 5.90 53.75
CA ASP A 37 19.48 6.28 54.03
C ASP A 37 19.61 7.62 54.77
N HIS A 38 19.47 7.56 56.09
CA HIS A 38 19.27 8.69 57.00
C HIS A 38 20.49 8.98 57.89
N ARG A 39 21.51 8.14 57.77
CA ARG A 39 22.70 8.14 58.62
C ARG A 39 23.51 9.42 58.50
N ALA A 40 24.22 9.77 59.57
CA ALA A 40 25.21 10.85 59.50
C ALA A 40 26.49 10.38 58.76
N ALA A 41 27.45 11.29 58.52
CA ALA A 41 28.76 10.91 57.99
C ALA A 41 29.62 10.19 59.05
N SER A 42 30.53 9.31 58.60
CA SER A 42 31.33 8.45 59.48
C SER A 42 32.04 9.23 60.58
N GLY A 43 31.79 8.86 61.84
CA GLY A 43 32.36 9.52 63.02
C GLY A 43 31.54 10.68 63.60
N MET A 44 30.37 11.02 63.04
CA MET A 44 29.47 12.03 63.57
C MET A 44 28.47 11.45 64.60
N SER A 45 28.44 12.03 65.80
CA SER A 45 27.34 11.86 66.76
C SER A 45 26.21 12.84 66.41
N PRO A 46 24.92 12.44 66.40
CA PRO A 46 24.34 11.26 67.03
C PRO A 46 24.18 10.00 66.14
N GLY A 47 24.89 9.91 65.01
CA GLY A 47 24.78 8.77 64.07
C GLY A 47 23.61 8.86 63.07
N VAL A 48 22.75 9.87 63.20
CA VAL A 48 21.63 10.17 62.27
C VAL A 48 21.72 11.62 61.85
N ASN A 49 21.45 11.94 60.57
CA ASN A 49 21.39 13.32 60.08
C ASN A 49 20.06 13.99 60.49
N THR A 50 19.90 14.22 61.80
CA THR A 50 18.63 14.66 62.40
C THR A 50 18.05 15.95 61.80
N GLY A 51 18.89 16.88 61.31
CA GLY A 51 18.43 18.14 60.72
C GLY A 51 17.74 17.95 59.36
N VAL A 52 18.35 17.17 58.46
CA VAL A 52 17.77 16.85 57.15
C VAL A 52 16.53 15.98 57.36
N VAL A 53 16.65 14.90 58.14
CA VAL A 53 15.55 13.94 58.36
C VAL A 53 14.33 14.61 59.00
N ALA A 54 14.52 15.52 59.96
CA ALA A 54 13.41 16.27 60.55
C ALA A 54 12.73 17.22 59.57
N SER A 55 13.50 17.81 58.65
CA SER A 55 12.95 18.68 57.60
C SER A 55 12.13 17.86 56.59
N LEU A 56 12.62 16.69 56.18
CA LEU A 56 11.88 15.76 55.33
C LEU A 56 10.59 15.28 56.01
N ALA A 57 10.69 14.87 57.28
CA ALA A 57 9.55 14.40 58.07
C ALA A 57 8.44 15.47 58.22
N ALA A 58 8.82 16.73 58.44
CA ALA A 58 7.87 17.84 58.54
C ALA A 58 7.14 18.10 57.22
N ASP A 59 7.85 18.02 56.08
CA ASP A 59 7.23 18.17 54.77
C ASP A 59 6.36 16.96 54.41
N ILE A 60 6.79 15.73 54.71
CA ILE A 60 5.96 14.50 54.52
C ILE A 60 4.64 14.63 55.28
N ALA A 61 4.68 15.03 56.56
CA ALA A 61 3.49 15.20 57.39
C ALA A 61 2.52 16.27 56.84
N ALA A 62 3.03 17.26 56.10
CA ALA A 62 2.22 18.31 55.48
C ALA A 62 1.57 17.90 54.14
N ASN A 63 1.97 16.78 53.53
CA ASN A 63 1.54 16.37 52.18
C ASN A 63 0.41 15.34 52.16
N GLY A 64 -0.29 15.10 53.27
CA GLY A 64 -1.49 14.24 53.31
C GLY A 64 -1.21 12.76 53.07
N VAL A 65 -0.03 12.30 53.47
CA VAL A 65 0.44 10.92 53.36
C VAL A 65 -0.24 10.03 54.41
N GLU A 66 -0.71 8.84 54.02
CA GLU A 66 -1.35 7.86 54.92
C GLU A 66 -0.36 6.88 55.56
N LEU A 67 0.83 6.68 55.00
CA LEU A 67 1.91 5.84 55.55
C LEU A 67 3.29 6.24 55.03
N LEU A 68 4.33 5.97 55.80
CA LEU A 68 5.72 6.20 55.44
C LEU A 68 6.50 4.88 55.36
N LEU A 69 7.08 4.60 54.20
CA LEU A 69 8.00 3.49 53.98
C LEU A 69 9.44 3.96 54.15
N VAL A 70 10.27 3.15 54.81
CA VAL A 70 11.66 3.51 55.11
C VAL A 70 12.63 2.40 54.70
N GLY A 71 13.50 2.68 53.72
CA GLY A 71 14.36 1.70 53.04
C GLY A 71 15.69 1.33 53.71
N GLY A 72 15.86 1.50 55.02
CA GLY A 72 17.12 1.12 55.71
C GLY A 72 18.17 2.22 55.81
N ASP A 73 19.30 1.89 56.46
CA ASP A 73 20.34 2.82 56.91
C ASP A 73 19.77 3.99 57.71
N LEU A 74 18.91 3.66 58.68
CA LEU A 74 18.34 4.58 59.66
C LEU A 74 19.44 5.15 60.57
N ILE A 75 20.51 4.37 60.76
CA ILE A 75 21.63 4.65 61.65
C ILE A 75 22.96 4.51 60.92
N ILE A 76 24.04 5.08 61.44
CA ILE A 76 25.37 4.98 60.82
C ILE A 76 26.06 3.64 61.09
N GLY A 77 25.54 2.84 62.01
CA GLY A 77 26.23 1.65 62.50
C GLY A 77 27.42 2.01 63.42
N ASN A 78 28.43 1.15 63.47
CA ASN A 78 29.66 1.31 64.25
C ASN A 78 29.41 1.43 65.78
N TYR A 79 28.56 0.56 66.31
CA TYR A 79 28.25 0.45 67.74
C TYR A 79 29.01 -0.70 68.41
N GLY A 80 29.24 -0.63 69.72
CA GLY A 80 29.90 -1.69 70.50
C GLY A 80 28.97 -2.54 71.37
N ASN A 81 27.71 -2.13 71.55
CA ASN A 81 26.72 -2.80 72.40
C ASN A 81 25.30 -2.35 72.03
N ALA A 82 24.28 -3.04 72.57
CA ALA A 82 22.87 -2.77 72.28
C ALA A 82 22.38 -1.37 72.70
N ALA A 83 22.99 -0.75 73.72
CA ALA A 83 22.59 0.58 74.17
C ALA A 83 23.01 1.68 73.17
N GLU A 84 24.17 1.54 72.54
CA GLU A 84 24.63 2.45 71.47
C GLU A 84 23.70 2.39 70.24
N VAL A 85 23.25 1.19 69.84
CA VAL A 85 22.27 1.03 68.74
C VAL A 85 20.93 1.65 69.11
N ALA A 86 20.43 1.35 70.32
CA ALA A 86 19.16 1.88 70.80
C ALA A 86 19.15 3.41 70.87
N ALA A 87 20.27 4.04 71.22
CA ALA A 87 20.43 5.49 71.20
C ALA A 87 20.28 6.05 69.77
N GLN A 88 20.96 5.46 68.79
CA GLN A 88 20.87 5.88 67.39
C GLN A 88 19.44 5.72 66.83
N TYR A 89 18.75 4.60 67.11
CA TYR A 89 17.33 4.47 66.76
C TYR A 89 16.45 5.50 67.47
N GLY A 90 16.76 5.85 68.72
CA GLY A 90 16.10 6.93 69.45
C GLY A 90 16.26 8.30 68.78
N HIS A 91 17.43 8.59 68.22
CA HIS A 91 17.68 9.80 67.43
C HIS A 91 16.91 9.80 66.11
N PHE A 92 16.86 8.67 65.39
CA PHE A 92 16.04 8.54 64.19
C PHE A 92 14.56 8.78 64.49
N LYS A 93 14.01 8.08 65.50
CA LYS A 93 12.62 8.25 65.94
C LYS A 93 12.29 9.70 66.33
N SER A 94 13.23 10.38 66.98
CA SER A 94 13.07 11.79 67.33
C SER A 94 13.07 12.70 66.10
N ALA A 95 13.91 12.40 65.10
CA ALA A 95 13.96 13.16 63.86
C ALA A 95 12.67 13.01 63.04
N ILE A 96 12.05 11.83 63.03
CA ILE A 96 10.79 11.59 62.31
C ILE A 96 9.53 11.93 63.12
N ALA A 97 9.66 12.57 64.30
CA ALA A 97 8.54 12.79 65.22
C ALA A 97 7.34 13.49 64.56
N ALA A 98 7.58 14.43 63.63
CA ALA A 98 6.52 15.12 62.90
C ALA A 98 5.56 14.15 62.15
N VAL A 99 6.08 13.03 61.63
CA VAL A 99 5.28 12.00 60.93
C VAL A 99 4.48 11.19 61.94
N THR A 100 5.13 10.73 63.01
CA THR A 100 4.48 9.90 64.05
C THR A 100 3.45 10.68 64.86
N ASP A 101 3.72 11.97 65.15
CA ASP A 101 2.82 12.87 65.89
C ASP A 101 1.58 13.22 65.05
N ALA A 102 1.71 13.21 63.71
CA ALA A 102 0.60 13.30 62.76
C ALA A 102 -0.22 12.00 62.65
N GLY A 103 0.16 10.94 63.39
CA GLY A 103 -0.52 9.63 63.36
C GLY A 103 -0.23 8.79 62.12
N ILE A 104 0.80 9.14 61.34
CA ILE A 104 1.18 8.41 60.13
C ILE A 104 2.02 7.18 60.53
N PRO A 105 1.57 5.94 60.22
CA PRO A 105 2.33 4.73 60.50
C PRO A 105 3.63 4.67 59.67
N VAL A 106 4.68 4.15 60.29
CA VAL A 106 6.03 4.06 59.71
C VAL A 106 6.44 2.59 59.59
N TYR A 107 6.84 2.18 58.39
CA TYR A 107 7.21 0.82 58.04
C TYR A 107 8.67 0.77 57.57
N PRO A 108 9.65 0.60 58.49
CA PRO A 108 11.05 0.48 58.15
C PRO A 108 11.48 -0.95 57.85
N VAL A 109 12.49 -1.08 57.01
CA VAL A 109 13.30 -2.30 56.82
C VAL A 109 14.76 -1.98 57.17
N PRO A 110 15.56 -2.95 57.63
CA PRO A 110 16.98 -2.72 57.93
C PRO A 110 17.82 -2.64 56.65
N GLY A 111 18.85 -1.79 56.66
CA GLY A 111 19.92 -1.70 55.67
C GLY A 111 21.22 -2.36 56.16
N ASN A 112 22.32 -2.11 55.47
CA ASN A 112 23.59 -2.73 55.82
C ASN A 112 24.21 -2.08 57.08
N HIS A 113 23.97 -0.80 57.34
CA HIS A 113 24.53 -0.11 58.51
C HIS A 113 23.87 -0.52 59.83
N GLU A 114 22.63 -1.03 59.81
CA GLU A 114 22.00 -1.66 60.98
C GLU A 114 22.79 -2.87 61.49
N PHE A 115 23.48 -3.56 60.58
CA PHE A 115 24.31 -4.71 60.91
C PHE A 115 25.78 -4.37 61.12
N GLN A 116 26.29 -3.16 60.81
CA GLN A 116 27.71 -2.82 60.98
C GLN A 116 28.08 -2.56 62.45
N CYS A 117 28.89 -3.44 63.05
CA CYS A 117 29.33 -3.35 64.46
C CYS A 117 30.85 -3.11 64.60
N LYS A 118 31.30 -2.59 65.76
CA LYS A 118 32.72 -2.47 66.12
C LYS A 118 33.40 -3.83 66.37
N THR A 119 32.62 -4.90 66.55
CA THR A 119 33.12 -6.26 66.78
C THR A 119 33.31 -7.01 65.46
N ASN A 120 34.31 -7.91 65.42
CA ASN A 120 34.52 -8.83 64.31
C ASN A 120 33.81 -10.19 64.51
N ASP A 121 33.10 -10.37 65.63
CA ASP A 121 32.29 -11.58 65.88
C ASP A 121 30.88 -11.43 65.30
N VAL A 122 30.66 -12.15 64.21
CA VAL A 122 29.48 -12.12 63.37
C VAL A 122 28.20 -12.55 64.11
N LEU A 123 28.29 -13.53 65.02
CA LEU A 123 27.14 -14.01 65.80
C LEU A 123 26.72 -12.95 66.83
N THR A 124 27.69 -12.41 67.56
CA THR A 124 27.45 -11.33 68.53
C THR A 124 26.89 -10.08 67.85
N GLN A 125 27.39 -9.73 66.66
CA GLN A 125 26.89 -8.63 65.83
C GLN A 125 25.43 -8.84 65.43
N TYR A 126 25.07 -10.04 64.99
CA TYR A 126 23.69 -10.40 64.65
C TYR A 126 22.73 -10.25 65.83
N GLU A 127 23.10 -10.80 67.00
CA GLU A 127 22.27 -10.78 68.20
C GLU A 127 22.03 -9.35 68.71
N ILE A 128 23.06 -8.50 68.69
CA ILE A 128 22.95 -7.09 69.07
C ILE A 128 22.04 -6.33 68.09
N ALA A 129 22.25 -6.48 66.78
CA ALA A 129 21.50 -5.78 65.74
C ALA A 129 20.01 -6.15 65.77
N THR A 130 19.71 -7.46 65.73
CA THR A 130 18.34 -7.98 65.68
C THR A 130 17.59 -7.75 66.99
N GLY A 131 18.25 -7.89 68.15
CA GLY A 131 17.65 -7.59 69.44
C GLY A 131 17.30 -6.10 69.62
N ALA A 132 18.19 -5.21 69.17
CA ALA A 132 17.94 -3.77 69.19
C ALA A 132 16.81 -3.37 68.22
N TRP A 133 16.76 -3.97 67.02
CA TRP A 133 15.67 -3.76 66.06
C TRP A 133 14.32 -4.23 66.62
N ALA A 134 14.26 -5.44 67.17
CA ALA A 134 13.03 -5.99 67.76
C ALA A 134 12.51 -5.10 68.91
N SER A 135 13.42 -4.52 69.69
CA SER A 135 13.08 -3.58 70.77
C SER A 135 12.62 -2.22 70.23
N ALA A 136 13.21 -1.73 69.14
CA ALA A 136 12.87 -0.43 68.57
C ALA A 136 11.59 -0.46 67.73
N PHE A 137 11.41 -1.46 66.87
CA PHE A 137 10.33 -1.50 65.88
C PHE A 137 9.51 -2.79 65.91
N GLY A 138 10.08 -3.89 66.41
CA GLY A 138 9.54 -5.24 66.24
C GLY A 138 8.06 -5.42 66.62
N GLN A 139 7.58 -4.89 67.75
CA GLN A 139 6.16 -5.07 68.13
C GLN A 139 5.17 -4.28 67.27
N ALA A 140 5.62 -3.22 66.59
CA ALA A 140 4.75 -2.38 65.77
C ALA A 140 4.66 -2.86 64.31
N LEU A 141 5.55 -3.76 63.88
CA LEU A 141 5.62 -4.24 62.50
C LEU A 141 4.97 -5.62 62.32
N PRO A 142 4.44 -5.93 61.12
CA PRO A 142 3.85 -7.23 60.86
C PRO A 142 4.88 -8.36 61.05
N GLN A 143 4.43 -9.46 61.66
CA GLN A 143 5.28 -10.59 62.07
C GLN A 143 5.16 -11.80 61.14
N ASN A 144 4.77 -11.57 59.89
CA ASN A 144 4.47 -12.60 58.88
C ASN A 144 5.66 -12.93 57.96
N GLY A 145 6.86 -12.42 58.24
CA GLY A 145 8.09 -12.71 57.49
C GLY A 145 8.61 -14.15 57.64
N PRO A 146 9.65 -14.51 56.85
CA PRO A 146 10.30 -15.81 56.93
C PRO A 146 11.00 -16.04 58.29
N ALA A 147 11.30 -17.30 58.58
CA ALA A 147 11.92 -17.68 59.85
C ALA A 147 13.31 -17.01 60.01
N GLY A 148 13.51 -16.29 61.12
CA GLY A 148 14.73 -15.50 61.37
C GLY A 148 14.62 -14.02 60.99
N ASP A 149 13.55 -13.63 60.28
CA ASP A 149 13.39 -12.28 59.72
C ASP A 149 12.09 -11.57 60.12
N LYS A 150 11.34 -12.16 61.07
CA LYS A 150 10.06 -11.60 61.52
C LYS A 150 10.23 -10.17 62.04
N GLY A 151 9.43 -9.24 61.52
CA GLY A 151 9.51 -7.82 61.85
C GLY A 151 10.65 -7.05 61.16
N MET A 152 11.40 -7.70 60.27
CA MET A 152 12.41 -7.07 59.39
C MET A 152 12.07 -7.30 57.91
N THR A 153 11.53 -8.47 57.56
CA THR A 153 10.85 -8.76 56.30
C THR A 153 9.37 -9.02 56.62
N TYR A 154 8.45 -8.40 55.88
CA TYR A 154 7.02 -8.50 56.16
C TYR A 154 6.14 -8.00 55.02
N GLY A 155 4.88 -8.42 55.02
CA GLY A 155 3.86 -7.98 54.07
C GLY A 155 2.63 -7.42 54.77
N PHE A 156 2.02 -6.37 54.23
CA PHE A 156 0.76 -5.83 54.73
C PHE A 156 -0.08 -5.23 53.62
N GLU A 157 -1.40 -5.19 53.79
CA GLU A 157 -2.31 -4.57 52.85
C GLU A 157 -2.76 -3.21 53.38
N HIS A 158 -2.84 -2.21 52.51
CA HIS A 158 -3.39 -0.89 52.82
C HIS A 158 -4.21 -0.41 51.62
N ARG A 159 -5.47 -0.04 51.86
CA ARG A 159 -6.44 0.34 50.82
C ARG A 159 -6.57 -0.76 49.75
N ASN A 160 -6.12 -0.47 48.53
CA ASN A 160 -6.16 -1.32 47.35
C ASN A 160 -4.75 -1.84 46.95
N ALA A 161 -3.79 -1.83 47.88
CA ALA A 161 -2.41 -2.19 47.63
C ALA A 161 -1.84 -3.19 48.65
N LEU A 162 -1.01 -4.10 48.17
CA LEU A 162 -0.11 -4.94 48.97
C LEU A 162 1.27 -4.28 49.05
N PHE A 163 1.80 -4.14 50.26
CA PHE A 163 3.15 -3.65 50.54
C PHE A 163 4.05 -4.78 51.04
N LEU A 164 5.27 -4.86 50.51
CA LEU A 164 6.25 -5.91 50.80
C LEU A 164 7.57 -5.27 51.23
N GLY A 165 7.87 -5.28 52.53
CA GLY A 165 9.14 -4.81 53.08
C GLY A 165 10.16 -5.95 53.14
N LEU A 166 11.34 -5.75 52.56
CA LEU A 166 12.35 -6.79 52.35
C LEU A 166 13.65 -6.47 53.12
N ASN A 167 14.06 -7.36 54.03
CA ASN A 167 15.41 -7.36 54.58
C ASN A 167 16.37 -8.16 53.68
N GLN A 168 17.35 -7.45 53.10
CA GLN A 168 18.34 -8.03 52.17
C GLN A 168 19.71 -8.26 52.81
N TRP A 169 19.88 -7.88 54.08
CA TRP A 169 21.16 -7.89 54.78
C TRP A 169 21.15 -8.78 56.03
N ASN A 170 22.30 -9.36 56.33
CA ASN A 170 22.61 -10.01 57.60
C ASN A 170 24.11 -9.86 57.91
N SER A 171 24.53 -10.21 59.12
CA SER A 171 25.93 -10.10 59.54
C SER A 171 26.84 -11.15 58.89
N ASP A 172 26.31 -12.30 58.45
CA ASP A 172 27.08 -13.45 57.96
C ASP A 172 27.67 -13.28 56.54
N THR A 173 26.93 -12.65 55.62
CA THR A 173 27.25 -12.70 54.17
C THR A 173 27.44 -11.35 53.51
N ASN A 174 27.39 -10.26 54.29
CA ASN A 174 27.12 -8.91 53.81
C ASN A 174 25.75 -8.86 53.12
N TYR A 175 25.55 -9.41 51.92
CA TYR A 175 24.24 -9.43 51.24
C TYR A 175 23.67 -10.85 51.13
N LYS A 176 22.46 -11.08 51.66
CA LYS A 176 21.81 -12.41 51.65
C LYS A 176 20.72 -12.60 50.58
N GLY A 177 20.35 -11.54 49.87
CA GLY A 177 19.29 -11.57 48.86
C GLY A 177 17.86 -11.63 49.42
N ASN A 178 16.88 -11.83 48.53
CA ASN A 178 15.46 -11.93 48.86
C ASN A 178 15.04 -13.38 49.15
N ASP A 179 14.12 -13.59 50.10
CA ASP A 179 13.42 -14.87 50.27
C ASP A 179 12.28 -14.99 49.26
N ASN A 180 12.62 -15.45 48.04
CA ASN A 180 11.69 -15.55 46.92
C ASN A 180 10.58 -16.59 47.16
N ALA A 181 10.79 -17.60 48.02
CA ALA A 181 9.78 -18.58 48.36
C ALA A 181 8.67 -17.96 49.23
N TRP A 182 9.07 -17.18 50.24
CA TRP A 182 8.13 -16.41 51.04
C TRP A 182 7.41 -15.34 50.20
N LEU A 183 8.13 -14.63 49.34
CA LEU A 183 7.57 -13.62 48.45
C LEU A 183 6.49 -14.20 47.54
N ALA A 184 6.77 -15.32 46.87
CA ALA A 184 5.81 -16.01 46.01
C ALA A 184 4.52 -16.38 46.77
N ALA A 185 4.65 -16.82 48.03
CA ALA A 185 3.50 -17.15 48.88
C ALA A 185 2.65 -15.93 49.25
N GLN A 186 3.26 -14.76 49.51
CA GLN A 186 2.52 -13.52 49.75
C GLN A 186 1.77 -13.04 48.51
N LEU A 187 2.45 -13.04 47.35
CA LEU A 187 1.86 -12.60 46.08
C LEU A 187 0.69 -13.50 45.66
N ALA A 188 0.82 -14.82 45.82
CA ALA A 188 -0.25 -15.77 45.51
C ALA A 188 -1.47 -15.65 46.44
N ALA A 189 -1.29 -15.12 47.65
CA ALA A 189 -2.36 -14.96 48.63
C ALA A 189 -3.14 -13.64 48.50
N SER A 190 -2.57 -12.63 47.82
CA SER A 190 -3.17 -11.31 47.72
C SER A 190 -4.09 -11.15 46.51
N THR A 191 -5.16 -10.39 46.67
CA THR A 191 -6.08 -10.00 45.60
C THR A 191 -6.07 -8.49 45.35
N GLN A 192 -5.05 -7.79 45.85
CA GLN A 192 -4.95 -6.33 45.77
C GLN A 192 -4.67 -5.87 44.34
N ALA A 193 -5.12 -4.65 44.01
CA ALA A 193 -4.97 -4.08 42.67
C ALA A 193 -3.55 -3.59 42.39
N HIS A 194 -2.81 -3.19 43.44
CA HIS A 194 -1.43 -2.73 43.36
C HIS A 194 -0.52 -3.56 44.25
N VAL A 195 0.73 -3.73 43.82
CA VAL A 195 1.79 -4.35 44.60
C VAL A 195 3.00 -3.41 44.63
N PHE A 196 3.42 -3.03 45.83
CA PHE A 196 4.60 -2.20 46.09
C PHE A 196 5.60 -2.99 46.92
N ALA A 197 6.82 -3.16 46.42
CA ALA A 197 7.92 -3.74 47.19
C ALA A 197 8.94 -2.66 47.55
N PHE A 198 9.53 -2.76 48.74
CA PHE A 198 10.58 -1.85 49.17
C PHE A 198 11.66 -2.57 49.98
N GLY A 199 12.91 -2.14 49.80
CA GLY A 199 14.09 -2.72 50.41
C GLY A 199 15.20 -1.68 50.56
N HIS A 200 16.38 -2.14 50.99
CA HIS A 200 17.55 -1.28 51.08
C HIS A 200 18.42 -1.33 49.83
N SER A 201 18.63 -2.51 49.24
CA SER A 201 19.53 -2.66 48.10
C SER A 201 18.84 -2.40 46.76
N PRO A 202 19.45 -1.60 45.88
CA PRO A 202 19.13 -1.56 44.46
C PRO A 202 19.24 -2.97 43.86
N MET A 203 18.26 -3.37 43.08
CA MET A 203 18.21 -4.67 42.40
C MET A 203 18.59 -4.53 40.92
N ALA A 204 18.76 -3.33 40.40
CA ALA A 204 19.34 -3.09 39.08
C ALA A 204 20.82 -3.51 39.00
N MET A 205 21.55 -3.52 40.12
CA MET A 205 22.97 -3.90 40.20
C MET A 205 23.16 -5.19 41.02
N ALA A 206 23.49 -6.30 40.38
CA ALA A 206 23.85 -7.55 41.06
C ALA A 206 25.25 -8.01 40.63
N ALA A 207 26.13 -8.32 41.60
CA ALA A 207 27.47 -8.84 41.34
C ALA A 207 27.56 -10.33 41.69
N GLY A 208 27.89 -11.18 40.71
CA GLY A 208 28.08 -12.63 40.88
C GLY A 208 26.84 -13.48 40.52
N ALA A 209 27.07 -14.71 40.04
CA ALA A 209 26.03 -15.56 39.43
C ALA A 209 24.85 -15.88 40.37
N ALA A 210 25.10 -16.14 41.65
CA ALA A 210 24.03 -16.44 42.62
C ALA A 210 23.17 -15.21 42.93
N ALA A 211 23.77 -14.01 43.00
CA ALA A 211 23.06 -12.75 43.21
C ALA A 211 22.20 -12.38 41.97
N VAL A 212 22.73 -12.62 40.76
CA VAL A 212 22.01 -12.42 39.50
C VAL A 212 20.77 -13.33 39.41
N SER A 213 20.89 -14.60 39.78
CA SER A 213 19.74 -15.52 39.79
C SER A 213 18.66 -15.06 40.77
N ASN A 214 19.03 -14.71 42.01
CA ASN A 214 18.08 -14.26 43.04
C ASN A 214 17.33 -12.98 42.61
N ARG A 215 18.05 -12.04 41.98
CA ARG A 215 17.49 -10.81 41.37
C ARG A 215 16.50 -11.15 40.26
N ASN A 216 16.87 -12.03 39.33
CA ASN A 216 16.02 -12.36 38.17
C ASN A 216 14.72 -13.05 38.60
N ASP A 217 14.80 -13.95 39.59
CA ASP A 217 13.64 -14.60 40.19
C ASP A 217 12.74 -13.56 40.88
N PHE A 218 13.32 -12.62 41.62
CA PHE A 218 12.61 -11.53 42.28
C PHE A 218 11.82 -10.67 41.27
N TRP A 219 12.45 -10.23 40.19
CA TRP A 219 11.78 -9.45 39.15
C TRP A 219 10.68 -10.23 38.45
N SER A 220 10.90 -11.52 38.20
CA SER A 220 9.89 -12.39 37.59
C SER A 220 8.66 -12.54 38.49
N LEU A 221 8.85 -12.75 39.79
CA LEU A 221 7.75 -12.87 40.75
C LEU A 221 6.92 -11.58 40.84
N LEU A 222 7.59 -10.44 40.96
CA LEU A 222 6.91 -9.14 41.00
C LEU A 222 6.18 -8.83 39.68
N GLY A 223 6.81 -9.13 38.55
CA GLY A 223 6.25 -8.94 37.21
C GLY A 223 4.93 -9.69 37.01
N GLN A 224 4.94 -10.98 37.32
CA GLN A 224 3.77 -11.87 37.25
C GLN A 224 2.63 -11.43 38.16
N ALA A 225 2.96 -10.85 39.31
CA ALA A 225 1.97 -10.31 40.25
C ALA A 225 1.44 -8.92 39.85
N GLY A 226 1.88 -8.37 38.70
CA GLY A 226 1.46 -7.05 38.23
C GLY A 226 2.10 -5.88 38.98
N ALA A 227 3.13 -6.13 39.79
CA ALA A 227 3.90 -5.06 40.42
C ALA A 227 4.62 -4.23 39.34
N ARG A 228 4.75 -2.93 39.60
CA ARG A 228 5.35 -1.96 38.68
C ARG A 228 6.36 -1.04 39.35
N LEU A 229 6.44 -1.01 40.67
CA LEU A 229 7.44 -0.26 41.43
C LEU A 229 8.16 -1.15 42.42
N TYR A 230 9.47 -0.94 42.51
CA TYR A 230 10.31 -1.34 43.62
C TYR A 230 11.03 -0.10 44.16
N PHE A 231 11.00 0.10 45.47
CA PHE A 231 11.71 1.18 46.13
C PHE A 231 12.96 0.65 46.83
N ALA A 232 14.09 1.31 46.61
CA ALA A 232 15.38 0.92 47.17
C ALA A 232 16.06 2.11 47.85
N GLY A 233 16.90 1.82 48.84
CA GLY A 233 17.86 2.78 49.38
C GLY A 233 19.24 2.64 48.73
N HIS A 234 20.30 2.85 49.52
CA HIS A 234 21.71 2.65 49.16
C HIS A 234 22.30 3.70 48.19
N ASP A 235 23.64 3.72 48.13
CA ASP A 235 24.48 4.53 47.24
C ASP A 235 24.32 6.06 47.27
N HIS A 236 23.53 6.60 48.21
CA HIS A 236 23.46 8.03 48.56
C HIS A 236 23.06 8.98 47.42
N TYR A 237 22.24 8.51 46.48
CA TYR A 237 21.69 9.29 45.37
C TYR A 237 20.20 8.97 45.13
N ARG A 238 19.54 9.80 44.32
CA ARG A 238 18.23 9.52 43.71
C ARG A 238 18.44 8.98 42.30
N ALA A 239 17.86 7.82 41.97
CA ALA A 239 17.82 7.29 40.61
C ALA A 239 16.48 6.62 40.29
N ARG A 240 16.02 6.79 39.04
CA ARG A 240 14.88 6.04 38.48
C ARG A 240 15.37 5.18 37.32
N THR A 241 15.23 3.86 37.45
CA THR A 241 15.59 2.90 36.40
C THR A 241 14.36 2.09 36.00
N ALA A 242 14.31 1.61 34.75
CA ALA A 242 13.26 0.72 34.28
C ALA A 242 13.88 -0.62 33.86
N THR A 243 13.51 -1.67 34.58
CA THR A 243 14.03 -3.03 34.39
C THR A 243 12.98 -3.89 33.69
N ARG A 244 13.40 -4.65 32.69
CA ARG A 244 12.53 -5.63 32.02
C ARG A 244 12.50 -6.91 32.84
N THR A 245 11.31 -7.46 33.09
CA THR A 245 11.20 -8.74 33.79
C THR A 245 11.72 -9.88 32.91
N PRO A 246 12.45 -10.86 33.47
CA PRO A 246 12.93 -12.02 32.70
C PRO A 246 11.84 -13.02 32.28
N ASP A 247 10.58 -12.79 32.67
CA ASP A 247 9.48 -13.72 32.45
C ASP A 247 8.92 -13.69 31.02
N ALA A 248 8.05 -14.66 30.72
CA ALA A 248 7.44 -14.79 29.39
C ALA A 248 6.52 -13.62 29.00
N GLU A 249 6.09 -12.80 29.96
CA GLU A 249 5.25 -11.62 29.73
C GLU A 249 6.08 -10.33 29.58
N ARG A 250 7.39 -10.33 29.88
CA ARG A 250 8.34 -9.22 29.63
C ARG A 250 7.80 -7.85 30.06
N SER A 251 7.18 -7.78 31.24
CA SER A 251 6.68 -6.54 31.84
C SER A 251 7.82 -5.60 32.25
N PHE A 252 7.50 -4.33 32.48
CA PHE A 252 8.43 -3.34 33.04
C PHE A 252 8.16 -3.09 34.53
N ILE A 253 9.23 -2.96 35.31
CA ILE A 253 9.20 -2.53 36.71
C ILE A 253 10.15 -1.34 36.86
N TYR A 254 9.68 -0.26 37.48
CA TYR A 254 10.54 0.85 37.85
C TYR A 254 11.19 0.58 39.20
N GLU A 255 12.50 0.73 39.26
CA GLU A 255 13.22 0.81 40.51
C GLU A 255 13.49 2.28 40.86
N ILE A 256 13.15 2.64 42.09
CA ILE A 256 13.22 3.98 42.67
C ILE A 256 14.25 3.92 43.79
N THR A 257 15.50 4.25 43.45
CA THR A 257 16.60 4.34 44.40
C THR A 257 16.58 5.71 45.05
N ASP A 258 16.27 5.80 46.34
CA ASP A 258 16.23 7.05 47.11
C ASP A 258 17.20 7.01 48.30
N GLY A 259 18.50 6.93 48.02
CA GLY A 259 19.56 6.98 49.05
C GLY A 259 19.83 8.39 49.61
N SER A 260 19.06 9.41 49.23
CA SER A 260 19.31 10.80 49.61
C SER A 260 18.38 11.32 50.73
N GLY A 261 17.90 10.44 51.61
CA GLY A 261 17.04 10.81 52.76
C GLY A 261 17.77 11.46 53.94
N GLY A 262 19.10 11.51 53.93
CA GLY A 262 19.90 12.14 54.98
C GLY A 262 21.39 11.76 54.97
N ALA A 263 21.76 10.67 54.32
CA ALA A 263 23.14 10.25 54.15
C ALA A 263 23.95 11.23 53.29
N PRO A 264 25.27 11.37 53.51
CA PRO A 264 26.10 12.29 52.74
C PRO A 264 26.00 11.99 51.24
N LEU A 265 25.48 12.92 50.45
CA LEU A 265 25.22 12.70 49.03
C LEU A 265 26.46 12.22 48.26
N SER A 266 26.26 11.25 47.37
CA SER A 266 27.34 10.62 46.62
C SER A 266 28.02 11.60 45.67
N ALA A 267 29.35 11.61 45.64
CA ALA A 267 30.13 12.33 44.63
C ALA A 267 30.29 11.53 43.32
N LEU A 268 29.72 10.32 43.24
CA LEU A 268 29.84 9.47 42.07
C LEU A 268 29.08 10.07 40.88
N PRO A 269 29.66 10.02 39.66
CA PRO A 269 28.92 10.31 38.45
C PRO A 269 27.79 9.28 38.27
N GLU A 270 26.85 9.62 37.39
CA GLU A 270 25.74 8.75 37.01
C GLU A 270 26.22 7.30 36.78
N PRO A 271 25.64 6.29 37.46
CA PRO A 271 26.13 4.93 37.40
C PRO A 271 25.91 4.33 36.00
N ALA A 272 26.99 3.79 35.43
CA ALA A 272 26.94 2.98 34.21
C ALA A 272 26.54 1.54 34.57
N PHE A 273 25.35 1.08 34.14
CA PHE A 273 24.92 -0.29 34.41
C PHE A 273 25.51 -1.23 33.36
N PRO A 274 26.37 -2.19 33.74
CA PRO A 274 27.21 -2.94 32.80
C PRO A 274 26.52 -4.15 32.12
N GLU A 275 25.20 -4.29 32.18
CA GLU A 275 24.47 -5.48 31.69
C GLU A 275 23.62 -5.13 30.44
N PRO A 276 24.08 -5.47 29.21
CA PRO A 276 23.43 -5.03 27.97
C PRO A 276 22.08 -5.69 27.63
N ASN A 277 21.66 -6.74 28.37
CA ASN A 277 20.61 -7.64 27.89
C ASN A 277 19.27 -7.60 28.65
N ASP A 278 19.21 -7.02 29.86
CA ASP A 278 18.03 -7.11 30.74
C ASP A 278 17.51 -5.76 31.27
N ILE A 279 18.28 -4.68 31.16
CA ILE A 279 17.86 -3.31 31.53
C ILE A 279 17.77 -2.50 30.25
N LEU A 280 16.55 -2.16 29.84
CA LEU A 280 16.32 -1.43 28.58
C LEU A 280 16.64 0.07 28.72
N PHE A 281 16.48 0.63 29.92
CA PHE A 281 16.78 2.04 30.18
C PHE A 281 17.47 2.22 31.53
N THR A 282 18.74 2.61 31.45
CA THR A 282 19.52 3.04 32.60
C THR A 282 19.30 4.54 32.81
N ASN A 283 18.91 4.93 34.03
CA ASN A 283 18.78 6.32 34.51
C ASN A 283 17.81 7.22 33.72
N LEU A 284 16.52 6.96 33.89
CA LEU A 284 15.47 7.89 33.45
C LEU A 284 15.53 9.23 34.18
N PHE A 285 16.11 9.22 35.38
CA PHE A 285 16.40 10.39 36.20
C PHE A 285 17.53 10.04 37.18
N TYR A 286 18.47 10.97 37.40
CA TYR A 286 19.55 10.85 38.37
C TYR A 286 19.77 12.20 39.08
N ASP A 287 19.86 12.17 40.41
CA ASP A 287 20.16 13.34 41.23
C ASP A 287 20.99 12.95 42.45
N ASN A 288 22.21 13.45 42.51
CA ASN A 288 23.14 13.29 43.63
C ASN A 288 23.44 14.62 44.34
N THR A 289 22.62 15.65 44.12
CA THR A 289 22.89 17.02 44.59
C THR A 289 21.94 17.49 45.67
N ARG A 290 20.79 16.81 45.85
CA ARG A 290 19.71 17.24 46.74
C ARG A 290 19.22 16.10 47.64
N PHE A 291 18.80 16.48 48.83
CA PHE A 291 18.06 15.60 49.74
C PHE A 291 16.57 15.60 49.40
N GLY A 292 15.88 14.48 49.61
CA GLY A 292 14.46 14.38 49.32
C GLY A 292 13.83 13.04 49.66
N TYR A 293 12.59 12.85 49.22
CA TYR A 293 11.83 11.62 49.33
C TYR A 293 10.91 11.44 48.12
N THR A 294 10.47 10.21 47.84
CA THR A 294 9.45 9.95 46.82
C THR A 294 8.06 10.04 47.42
N LEU A 295 7.23 10.94 46.89
CA LEU A 295 5.81 11.04 47.17
C LEU A 295 5.03 10.25 46.12
N VAL A 296 4.13 9.37 46.55
CA VAL A 296 3.36 8.49 45.66
C VAL A 296 1.87 8.75 45.84
N ASP A 297 1.20 9.11 44.74
CA ASP A 297 -0.24 9.28 44.65
C ASP A 297 -0.86 8.06 43.95
N VAL A 298 -1.82 7.41 44.61
CA VAL A 298 -2.57 6.28 44.06
C VAL A 298 -4.00 6.72 43.80
N ASP A 299 -4.40 6.77 42.52
CA ASP A 299 -5.75 7.12 42.07
C ASP A 299 -6.33 6.03 41.17
N GLY A 300 -7.13 5.16 41.76
CA GLY A 300 -7.69 4.00 41.07
C GLY A 300 -6.58 3.10 40.48
N PRO A 301 -6.49 2.92 39.14
CA PRO A 301 -5.43 2.14 38.49
C PRO A 301 -4.18 2.98 38.14
N VAL A 302 -4.19 4.28 38.41
CA VAL A 302 -3.12 5.21 38.07
C VAL A 302 -2.27 5.46 39.32
N VAL A 303 -0.96 5.34 39.17
CA VAL A 303 0.00 5.66 40.23
C VAL A 303 0.97 6.70 39.71
N THR A 304 1.08 7.82 40.42
CA THR A 304 2.01 8.91 40.11
C THR A 304 3.06 9.01 41.20
N CYS A 305 4.33 8.92 40.82
CA CYS A 305 5.48 9.04 41.70
C CYS A 305 6.20 10.36 41.43
N ARG A 306 6.50 11.10 42.50
CA ARG A 306 7.13 12.42 42.48
C ARG A 306 8.36 12.43 43.36
N TRP A 307 9.50 12.76 42.77
CA TRP A 307 10.70 13.08 43.54
C TRP A 307 10.57 14.47 44.13
N ARG A 308 10.32 14.55 45.43
CA ARG A 308 10.17 15.80 46.17
C ARG A 308 11.44 16.08 46.95
N CYS A 309 12.18 17.10 46.52
CA CYS A 309 13.50 17.42 47.05
C CYS A 309 13.58 18.85 47.58
N CYS A 310 14.54 19.09 48.47
CA CYS A 310 14.83 20.40 49.02
C CYS A 310 16.23 20.90 48.64
N GLU A 311 16.32 22.20 48.35
CA GLU A 311 17.59 22.92 48.19
C GLU A 311 17.76 23.89 49.36
N ASP A 312 18.93 23.88 50.01
CA ASP A 312 19.30 24.90 51.00
C ASP A 312 19.76 26.16 50.28
N THR A 313 18.98 27.22 50.41
CA THR A 313 19.24 28.52 49.78
C THR A 313 20.01 29.49 50.68
N GLY A 314 20.46 29.06 51.86
CA GLY A 314 21.09 29.90 52.87
C GLY A 314 20.12 30.82 53.64
N THR A 315 18.84 30.87 53.25
CA THR A 315 17.76 31.60 53.96
C THR A 315 16.59 30.69 54.37
N GLY A 316 16.67 29.40 54.03
CA GLY A 316 15.63 28.38 54.24
C GLY A 316 15.67 27.29 53.17
N LEU A 317 14.95 26.19 53.42
CA LEU A 317 14.78 25.10 52.46
C LEU A 317 13.67 25.45 51.45
N VAL A 318 13.95 25.29 50.16
CA VAL A 318 12.96 25.41 49.08
C VAL A 318 12.63 24.04 48.54
N TRP A 319 11.33 23.69 48.59
CA TRP A 319 10.81 22.40 48.14
C TRP A 319 10.35 22.45 46.68
N ARG A 320 10.71 21.42 45.90
CA ARG A 320 10.32 21.28 44.49
C ARG A 320 10.04 19.83 44.14
N ILE A 321 9.31 19.62 43.04
CA ILE A 321 9.23 18.33 42.35
C ILE A 321 10.27 18.38 41.24
N ALA A 322 11.28 17.50 41.32
CA ALA A 322 12.39 17.48 40.35
C ALA A 322 12.31 16.31 39.35
N ASP A 323 11.51 15.28 39.65
CA ASP A 323 11.12 14.19 38.75
C ASP A 323 9.66 13.83 39.02
N GLU A 324 8.89 13.54 37.98
CA GLU A 324 7.52 13.07 38.07
C GLU A 324 7.28 12.04 36.97
N PHE A 325 6.71 10.90 37.33
CA PHE A 325 6.24 9.92 36.35
C PHE A 325 4.97 9.25 36.83
N THR A 326 4.17 8.83 35.87
CA THR A 326 2.92 8.12 36.11
C THR A 326 2.95 6.80 35.36
N TYR A 327 2.51 5.72 36.01
CA TYR A 327 2.22 4.46 35.33
C TYR A 327 0.80 4.01 35.67
N GLY A 328 0.13 3.39 34.68
CA GLY A 328 -1.30 3.09 34.74
C GLY A 328 -2.02 3.46 33.43
N ARG A 329 -3.28 3.90 33.51
CA ARG A 329 -4.09 4.25 32.33
C ARG A 329 -3.54 5.51 31.65
N THR A 330 -2.75 5.33 30.60
CA THR A 330 -2.14 6.42 29.83
C THR A 330 -3.13 7.11 28.88
N ASP A 331 -2.92 8.41 28.65
CA ASP A 331 -3.67 9.24 27.69
C ASP A 331 -3.08 9.22 26.26
N TYR A 332 -1.87 8.65 26.13
CA TYR A 332 -1.11 8.47 24.89
C TYR A 332 -0.85 9.79 24.16
N SER A 333 -0.74 10.90 24.90
CA SER A 333 -0.64 12.24 24.34
C SER A 333 0.56 12.45 23.42
N ASN A 334 1.73 11.84 23.69
CA ASN A 334 2.86 11.96 22.75
C ASN A 334 2.62 11.08 21.53
N ALA A 335 2.18 9.83 21.70
CA ALA A 335 1.86 8.95 20.58
C ALA A 335 0.83 9.59 19.65
N ILE A 336 -0.25 10.15 20.20
CA ILE A 336 -1.26 10.87 19.42
C ILE A 336 -0.61 12.03 18.66
N ARG A 337 0.19 12.87 19.32
CA ARG A 337 0.83 14.03 18.69
C ARG A 337 1.78 13.62 17.56
N GLU A 338 2.72 12.72 17.84
CA GLU A 338 3.76 12.32 16.89
C GLU A 338 3.19 11.52 15.71
N VAL A 339 2.26 10.60 15.96
CA VAL A 339 1.61 9.81 14.90
C VAL A 339 0.67 10.67 14.07
N SER A 340 -0.08 11.61 14.68
CA SER A 340 -0.92 12.54 13.93
C SER A 340 -0.09 13.46 13.04
N ALA A 341 1.06 13.92 13.52
CA ALA A 341 1.98 14.73 12.73
C ALA A 341 2.56 13.93 11.55
N LEU A 342 2.99 12.69 11.78
CA LEU A 342 3.48 11.80 10.72
C LEU A 342 2.41 11.54 9.65
N ALA A 343 1.19 11.19 10.05
CA ALA A 343 0.06 10.99 9.15
C ALA A 343 -0.27 12.27 8.36
N SER A 344 -0.30 13.42 9.02
CA SER A 344 -0.60 14.71 8.38
C SER A 344 0.48 15.11 7.36
N ASN A 345 1.75 14.80 7.63
CA ASN A 345 2.85 15.08 6.71
C ASN A 345 2.71 14.28 5.41
N HIS A 346 2.40 12.98 5.52
CA HIS A 346 2.16 12.14 4.34
C HIS A 346 0.90 12.54 3.54
N VAL A 347 -0.10 13.11 4.20
CA VAL A 347 -1.24 13.72 3.51
C VAL A 347 -0.83 15.01 2.80
N ALA A 348 0.00 15.84 3.46
CA ALA A 348 0.42 17.13 2.92
C ALA A 348 1.39 17.01 1.73
N ASP A 349 2.25 15.98 1.71
CA ASP A 349 3.18 15.73 0.60
C ASP A 349 2.58 14.92 -0.56
N GLY A 350 1.33 14.45 -0.42
CA GLY A 350 0.60 13.70 -1.43
C GLY A 350 0.92 12.21 -1.48
N SER A 351 1.75 11.68 -0.59
CA SER A 351 2.06 10.24 -0.53
C SER A 351 0.91 9.39 0.02
N ILE A 352 -0.05 9.99 0.73
CA ILE A 352 -1.30 9.35 1.15
C ILE A 352 -2.48 10.29 0.89
N VAL A 353 -3.53 9.82 0.21
CA VAL A 353 -4.74 10.65 0.00
C VAL A 353 -5.63 10.72 1.23
N GLY A 354 -5.86 9.60 1.90
CA GLY A 354 -6.65 9.52 3.12
C GLY A 354 -6.40 8.24 3.92
N LEU A 355 -6.46 8.35 5.25
CA LEU A 355 -6.20 7.24 6.15
C LEU A 355 -6.98 7.35 7.47
N SER A 356 -7.13 6.20 8.14
CA SER A 356 -7.76 6.04 9.43
C SER A 356 -6.90 5.17 10.35
N ILE A 357 -6.82 5.55 11.63
CA ILE A 357 -5.99 4.89 12.64
C ILE A 357 -6.86 4.60 13.88
N ALA A 358 -6.65 3.44 14.51
CA ALA A 358 -7.09 3.20 15.88
C ALA A 358 -5.98 2.56 16.71
N LEU A 359 -5.69 3.14 17.87
CA LEU A 359 -4.83 2.59 18.91
C LEU A 359 -5.69 1.92 19.97
N VAL A 360 -5.39 0.67 20.29
CA VAL A 360 -6.07 -0.18 21.26
C VAL A 360 -5.18 -0.38 22.48
N ASP A 361 -5.79 -0.28 23.66
CA ASP A 361 -5.18 -0.54 24.95
C ASP A 361 -6.07 -1.51 25.74
N GLY A 362 -5.69 -2.78 25.74
CA GLY A 362 -6.43 -3.86 26.38
C GLY A 362 -7.84 -4.01 25.81
N ASP A 363 -8.84 -3.61 26.58
CA ASP A 363 -10.26 -3.74 26.28
C ASP A 363 -10.90 -2.46 25.74
N ARG A 364 -10.12 -1.42 25.43
CA ARG A 364 -10.64 -0.15 24.89
C ARG A 364 -9.88 0.32 23.67
N ILE A 365 -10.54 1.19 22.90
CA ILE A 365 -9.86 2.04 21.92
C ILE A 365 -9.30 3.25 22.69
N ALA A 366 -7.98 3.37 22.75
CA ALA A 366 -7.29 4.47 23.42
C ALA A 366 -7.33 5.75 22.58
N TRP A 367 -7.22 5.64 21.26
CA TRP A 367 -7.28 6.76 20.32
C TRP A 367 -7.80 6.34 18.96
N GLN A 368 -8.48 7.25 18.27
CA GLN A 368 -8.83 7.13 16.85
C GLN A 368 -8.49 8.44 16.14
N GLY A 369 -7.94 8.33 14.93
CA GLY A 369 -7.64 9.47 14.06
C GLY A 369 -8.03 9.17 12.63
N ALA A 370 -8.36 10.21 11.87
CA ALA A 370 -8.57 10.13 10.43
C ALA A 370 -7.98 11.40 9.80
N PHE A 371 -7.32 11.23 8.65
CA PHE A 371 -6.56 12.27 7.97
C PHE A 371 -6.80 12.19 6.47
N GLY A 372 -6.82 13.34 5.78
CA GLY A 372 -7.01 13.40 4.34
C GLY A 372 -8.45 13.10 3.88
N MET A 373 -8.59 12.53 2.69
CA MET A 373 -9.87 12.40 1.97
C MET A 373 -10.19 10.94 1.65
N ALA A 374 -11.42 10.51 1.95
CA ALA A 374 -11.95 9.23 1.49
C ALA A 374 -12.38 9.31 0.01
N ASP A 375 -12.86 10.48 -0.43
CA ASP A 375 -13.17 10.79 -1.83
C ASP A 375 -12.79 12.25 -2.10
N ALA A 376 -11.60 12.47 -2.64
CA ALA A 376 -11.07 13.79 -2.96
C ALA A 376 -11.89 14.50 -4.05
N ALA A 377 -12.45 13.75 -5.01
CA ALA A 377 -13.22 14.33 -6.11
C ALA A 377 -14.56 14.92 -5.63
N ARG A 378 -15.20 14.28 -4.64
CA ARG A 378 -16.44 14.77 -4.00
C ARG A 378 -16.20 15.61 -2.76
N GLY A 379 -14.95 15.82 -2.34
CA GLY A 379 -14.63 16.56 -1.13
C GLY A 379 -15.01 15.85 0.17
N ILE A 380 -15.09 14.52 0.18
CA ILE A 380 -15.47 13.73 1.36
C ILE A 380 -14.21 13.45 2.20
N PRO A 381 -14.11 13.99 3.43
CA PRO A 381 -12.98 13.73 4.30
C PRO A 381 -12.96 12.27 4.76
N ALA A 382 -11.77 11.75 5.02
CA ALA A 382 -11.64 10.48 5.75
C ALA A 382 -12.24 10.63 7.16
N ALA A 383 -12.97 9.63 7.60
CA ALA A 383 -13.56 9.53 8.93
C ALA A 383 -13.04 8.28 9.64
N THR A 384 -13.10 8.25 10.97
CA THR A 384 -12.54 7.12 11.73
C THR A 384 -13.22 5.79 11.39
N ASP A 385 -14.45 5.81 10.89
CA ASP A 385 -15.22 4.65 10.45
C ASP A 385 -15.27 4.47 8.92
N THR A 386 -14.45 5.22 8.17
CA THR A 386 -14.26 4.97 6.73
C THR A 386 -13.82 3.53 6.51
N VAL A 387 -14.36 2.91 5.47
CA VAL A 387 -14.07 1.54 5.09
C VAL A 387 -13.01 1.53 4.00
N TYR A 388 -12.03 0.65 4.13
CA TYR A 388 -10.94 0.46 3.18
C TYR A 388 -10.82 -1.02 2.84
N HIS A 389 -10.20 -1.31 1.70
CA HIS A 389 -9.72 -2.66 1.44
C HIS A 389 -8.46 -2.89 2.29
N ILE A 390 -8.43 -3.92 3.14
CA ILE A 390 -7.33 -4.13 4.11
C ILE A 390 -6.22 -5.04 3.57
N GLY A 391 -6.39 -5.50 2.32
CA GLY A 391 -5.44 -6.36 1.63
C GLY A 391 -5.10 -7.59 2.47
N SER A 392 -3.81 -7.91 2.53
CA SER A 392 -3.31 -9.12 3.17
C SER A 392 -3.48 -9.21 4.70
N CYS A 393 -3.97 -8.15 5.37
CA CYS A 393 -4.48 -8.29 6.74
C CYS A 393 -5.60 -9.36 6.83
N SER A 394 -6.28 -9.63 5.71
CA SER A 394 -7.25 -10.72 5.52
C SER A 394 -6.70 -12.10 5.92
N LYS A 395 -5.40 -12.36 5.73
CA LYS A 395 -4.77 -13.66 6.02
C LYS A 395 -4.86 -14.04 7.50
N ALA A 396 -4.83 -13.06 8.41
CA ALA A 396 -5.01 -13.32 9.83
C ALA A 396 -6.40 -13.89 10.13
N PHE A 397 -7.45 -13.45 9.44
CA PHE A 397 -8.81 -13.99 9.57
C PHE A 397 -8.90 -15.39 8.97
N THR A 398 -8.29 -15.62 7.80
CA THR A 398 -8.19 -16.96 7.19
C THR A 398 -7.50 -17.96 8.11
N ALA A 399 -6.38 -17.58 8.72
CA ALA A 399 -5.67 -18.42 9.67
C ALA A 399 -6.55 -18.77 10.89
N ILE A 400 -7.32 -17.82 11.43
CA ILE A 400 -8.29 -18.09 12.50
C ILE A 400 -9.36 -19.08 12.03
N GLY A 401 -9.88 -18.95 10.82
CA GLY A 401 -10.86 -19.88 10.27
C GLY A 401 -10.34 -21.32 10.19
N VAL A 402 -9.10 -21.51 9.71
CA VAL A 402 -8.43 -22.82 9.70
C VAL A 402 -8.19 -23.33 11.12
N LEU A 403 -7.74 -22.47 12.03
CA LEU A 403 -7.46 -22.83 13.42
C LEU A 403 -8.74 -23.21 14.20
N GLN A 404 -9.88 -22.59 13.92
CA GLN A 404 -11.17 -22.99 14.47
C GLN A 404 -11.53 -24.42 14.04
N LEU A 405 -11.35 -24.75 12.76
CA LEU A 405 -11.59 -26.10 12.24
C LEU A 405 -10.61 -27.15 12.81
N TRP A 406 -9.37 -26.73 13.10
CA TRP A 406 -8.39 -27.57 13.79
C TRP A 406 -8.78 -27.83 15.26
N GLU A 407 -9.24 -26.80 15.99
CA GLU A 407 -9.75 -26.95 17.36
C GLU A 407 -11.02 -27.81 17.43
N ASP A 408 -11.89 -27.72 16.42
CA ASP A 408 -13.07 -28.56 16.25
C ASP A 408 -12.71 -30.01 15.81
N ALA A 409 -11.42 -30.33 15.65
CA ALA A 409 -10.90 -31.61 15.18
C ALA A 409 -11.44 -32.05 13.80
N LEU A 410 -11.80 -31.08 12.96
CA LEU A 410 -12.29 -31.31 11.60
C LEU A 410 -11.16 -31.31 10.56
N LEU A 411 -10.00 -30.73 10.90
CA LEU A 411 -8.79 -30.80 10.09
C LEU A 411 -7.53 -31.03 10.93
N ASP A 412 -6.47 -31.52 10.30
CA ASP A 412 -5.13 -31.70 10.86
C ASP A 412 -4.15 -30.70 10.20
N LEU A 413 -3.49 -29.88 11.00
CA LEU A 413 -2.51 -28.89 10.53
C LEU A 413 -1.27 -29.55 9.91
N GLU A 414 -0.89 -30.74 10.39
CA GLU A 414 0.25 -31.50 9.85
C GLU A 414 -0.17 -32.43 8.69
N GLY A 415 -1.47 -32.52 8.42
CA GLY A 415 -2.02 -33.30 7.33
C GLY A 415 -1.71 -32.69 5.96
N PRO A 416 -1.46 -33.51 4.92
CA PRO A 416 -1.35 -33.04 3.54
C PRO A 416 -2.61 -32.28 3.09
N VAL A 417 -2.43 -31.19 2.34
CA VAL A 417 -3.53 -30.41 1.76
C VAL A 417 -4.43 -31.27 0.86
N THR A 418 -3.85 -32.28 0.19
CA THR A 418 -4.57 -33.22 -0.67
C THR A 418 -5.58 -34.12 0.05
N ASN A 419 -5.53 -34.19 1.39
CA ASN A 419 -6.58 -34.85 2.18
C ASN A 419 -7.93 -34.12 2.06
N TYR A 420 -7.89 -32.81 1.82
CA TYR A 420 -9.06 -31.94 1.73
C TYR A 420 -9.33 -31.49 0.29
N LEU A 421 -8.27 -31.32 -0.51
CA LEU A 421 -8.31 -30.90 -1.91
C LEU A 421 -7.66 -31.97 -2.80
N PRO A 422 -8.36 -33.07 -3.15
CA PRO A 422 -7.76 -34.18 -3.88
C PRO A 422 -7.33 -33.84 -5.32
N ASP A 423 -7.92 -32.79 -5.90
CA ASP A 423 -7.59 -32.31 -7.25
C ASP A 423 -6.43 -31.29 -7.26
N PHE A 424 -5.88 -30.94 -6.09
CA PHE A 424 -4.68 -30.10 -6.01
C PHE A 424 -3.43 -30.91 -6.37
N SER A 425 -2.68 -30.42 -7.35
CA SER A 425 -1.42 -31.01 -7.78
C SER A 425 -0.47 -29.95 -8.34
N MET A 426 0.80 -30.28 -8.42
CA MET A 426 1.84 -29.53 -9.12
C MET A 426 2.75 -30.49 -9.87
N LEU A 427 3.49 -29.99 -10.86
CA LEU A 427 4.53 -30.77 -11.53
C LEU A 427 5.71 -30.99 -10.56
N PRO A 428 6.34 -32.19 -10.58
CA PRO A 428 7.47 -32.49 -9.71
C PRO A 428 8.71 -31.69 -10.12
N ARG A 429 9.45 -31.14 -9.14
CA ARG A 429 10.72 -30.43 -9.39
C ARG A 429 11.88 -30.97 -8.55
N PHE A 430 11.64 -31.27 -7.28
CA PHE A 430 12.67 -31.74 -6.35
C PHE A 430 12.49 -33.23 -6.03
N THR A 431 13.57 -33.89 -5.61
CA THR A 431 13.54 -35.29 -5.18
C THR A 431 13.16 -35.39 -3.70
N ASN A 432 12.37 -36.41 -3.32
CA ASN A 432 11.93 -36.67 -1.94
C ASN A 432 11.15 -35.52 -1.29
N GLU A 433 10.30 -34.83 -2.05
CA GLU A 433 9.43 -33.76 -1.52
C GLU A 433 8.48 -34.32 -0.45
N THR A 434 8.46 -33.69 0.72
CA THR A 434 7.40 -33.95 1.71
C THR A 434 6.08 -33.36 1.20
N PRO A 435 4.93 -33.95 1.53
CA PRO A 435 3.65 -33.37 1.18
C PRO A 435 3.49 -31.95 1.76
N ILE A 436 2.89 -31.05 0.99
CA ILE A 436 2.51 -29.71 1.47
C ILE A 436 1.38 -29.87 2.48
N THR A 437 1.56 -29.35 3.69
CA THR A 437 0.57 -29.44 4.78
C THR A 437 -0.25 -28.16 4.92
N VAL A 438 -1.37 -28.24 5.65
CA VAL A 438 -2.22 -27.06 5.92
C VAL A 438 -1.45 -26.00 6.71
N ARG A 439 -0.59 -26.39 7.68
CA ARG A 439 0.29 -25.46 8.39
C ARG A 439 1.20 -24.68 7.44
N MET A 440 1.75 -25.37 6.43
CA MET A 440 2.67 -24.77 5.46
C MET A 440 2.00 -23.69 4.60
N LEU A 441 0.69 -23.78 4.38
CA LEU A 441 -0.07 -22.72 3.72
C LEU A 441 -0.13 -21.45 4.56
N LEU A 442 -0.38 -21.59 5.87
CA LEU A 442 -0.57 -20.47 6.78
C LEU A 442 0.73 -19.78 7.21
N ASN A 443 1.85 -20.51 7.21
CA ASN A 443 3.15 -19.99 7.60
C ASN A 443 4.09 -19.75 6.42
N HIS A 444 3.60 -19.82 5.18
CA HIS A 444 4.38 -19.52 3.97
C HIS A 444 5.57 -20.46 3.69
N HIS A 445 5.56 -21.70 4.21
CA HIS A 445 6.61 -22.71 3.96
C HIS A 445 6.22 -23.77 2.92
N SER A 446 5.16 -23.56 2.14
CA SER A 446 4.65 -24.55 1.19
C SER A 446 5.52 -24.77 -0.04
N GLY A 447 6.35 -23.78 -0.42
CA GLY A 447 7.08 -23.80 -1.69
C GLY A 447 6.17 -23.60 -2.92
N ILE A 448 4.90 -23.23 -2.75
CA ILE A 448 3.98 -22.92 -3.85
C ILE A 448 4.34 -21.53 -4.43
N PRO A 449 4.32 -21.33 -5.77
CA PRO A 449 4.42 -20.02 -6.39
C PRO A 449 3.47 -19.01 -5.74
N GLY A 450 4.07 -17.94 -5.19
CA GLY A 450 3.36 -17.08 -4.26
C GLY A 450 2.28 -16.24 -4.90
N ASP A 451 2.51 -15.77 -6.12
CA ASP A 451 1.71 -14.73 -6.76
C ASP A 451 1.34 -15.07 -8.21
N LEU A 452 0.23 -15.78 -8.39
CA LEU A 452 -0.40 -16.01 -9.69
C LEU A 452 -1.57 -15.03 -9.85
N PHE A 453 -1.37 -13.98 -10.65
CA PHE A 453 -2.23 -12.79 -10.66
C PHE A 453 -3.41 -12.85 -11.63
N ASN A 454 -3.43 -13.77 -12.60
CA ASN A 454 -4.44 -13.81 -13.65
C ASN A 454 -5.86 -13.97 -13.07
N GLY A 455 -6.62 -12.88 -13.13
CA GLY A 455 -7.95 -12.68 -12.57
C GLY A 455 -8.00 -12.66 -11.03
N MET A 456 -6.86 -12.57 -10.34
CA MET A 456 -6.83 -12.38 -8.88
C MET A 456 -7.37 -11.00 -8.51
N ILE A 457 -7.00 -9.97 -9.28
CA ILE A 457 -7.50 -8.60 -9.14
C ILE A 457 -8.15 -8.21 -10.46
N THR A 458 -9.38 -7.71 -10.39
CA THR A 458 -10.22 -7.42 -11.56
C THR A 458 -11.02 -6.14 -11.32
N VAL A 459 -11.70 -5.62 -12.34
CA VAL A 459 -12.66 -4.51 -12.20
C VAL A 459 -14.10 -4.96 -11.95
N ALA A 460 -14.34 -6.28 -11.93
CA ALA A 460 -15.64 -6.89 -11.65
C ALA A 460 -15.46 -8.23 -10.91
N PRO A 461 -16.36 -8.60 -9.96
CA PRO A 461 -16.22 -9.84 -9.20
C PRO A 461 -16.18 -11.10 -10.07
N TRP A 462 -15.28 -12.03 -9.74
CA TRP A 462 -15.16 -13.31 -10.43
C TRP A 462 -14.99 -14.48 -9.44
N SER A 463 -16.01 -15.32 -9.32
CA SER A 463 -16.00 -16.49 -8.42
C SER A 463 -15.16 -17.67 -8.94
N GLY A 464 -14.69 -17.62 -10.19
CA GLY A 464 -13.94 -18.71 -10.83
C GLY A 464 -12.44 -18.73 -10.53
N PHE A 465 -11.91 -17.70 -9.85
CA PHE A 465 -10.47 -17.51 -9.66
C PHE A 465 -9.78 -18.70 -8.97
N SER A 466 -10.30 -19.21 -7.85
CA SER A 466 -9.68 -20.34 -7.12
C SER A 466 -9.54 -21.60 -8.00
N ALA A 467 -10.57 -21.92 -8.80
CA ALA A 467 -10.51 -23.05 -9.72
C ALA A 467 -9.47 -22.84 -10.83
N CYS A 468 -9.38 -21.61 -11.36
CA CYS A 468 -8.36 -21.24 -12.34
C CYS A 468 -6.94 -21.32 -11.75
N LEU A 469 -6.75 -20.85 -10.52
CA LEU A 469 -5.49 -20.93 -9.79
C LEU A 469 -5.03 -22.39 -9.64
N ARG A 470 -5.91 -23.30 -9.22
CA ARG A 470 -5.57 -24.73 -9.08
C ARG A 470 -5.20 -25.36 -10.42
N GLN A 471 -5.86 -24.98 -11.51
CA GLN A 471 -5.49 -25.43 -12.86
C GLN A 471 -4.12 -24.91 -13.29
N ALA A 472 -3.81 -23.65 -12.99
CA ALA A 472 -2.50 -23.06 -13.27
C ALA A 472 -1.39 -23.77 -12.47
N LEU A 473 -1.62 -24.02 -11.17
CA LEU A 473 -0.67 -24.73 -10.30
C LEU A 473 -0.43 -26.18 -10.75
N ALA A 474 -1.44 -26.87 -11.27
CA ALA A 474 -1.29 -28.22 -11.83
C ALA A 474 -0.33 -28.29 -13.03
N LEU A 475 -0.08 -27.14 -13.68
CA LEU A 475 0.82 -26.97 -14.81
C LEU A 475 2.11 -26.22 -14.43
N ASP A 476 2.37 -26.02 -13.14
CA ASP A 476 3.52 -25.30 -12.61
C ASP A 476 4.34 -26.16 -11.63
N TYR A 477 5.48 -25.62 -11.20
CA TYR A 477 6.45 -26.29 -10.35
C TYR A 477 6.59 -25.57 -9.00
N PRO A 478 6.88 -26.29 -7.90
CA PRO A 478 7.21 -25.66 -6.63
C PRO A 478 8.46 -24.78 -6.75
N THR A 479 8.47 -23.64 -6.07
CA THR A 479 9.58 -22.69 -6.03
C THR A 479 10.77 -23.23 -5.27
N MET A 480 10.51 -23.98 -4.20
CA MET A 480 11.47 -24.58 -3.29
C MET A 480 10.84 -25.86 -2.69
N PRO A 481 11.64 -26.80 -2.16
CA PRO A 481 11.08 -27.88 -1.36
C PRO A 481 10.29 -27.31 -0.17
N PRO A 482 9.15 -27.92 0.22
CA PRO A 482 8.41 -27.48 1.40
C PRO A 482 9.28 -27.44 2.66
N ASN A 483 9.00 -26.52 3.60
CA ASN A 483 9.80 -26.28 4.81
C ASN A 483 11.26 -25.86 4.58
N THR A 484 11.60 -25.28 3.42
CA THR A 484 12.96 -24.76 3.18
C THR A 484 13.15 -23.33 3.70
N ILE A 485 12.20 -22.45 3.36
CA ILE A 485 12.21 -21.03 3.72
C ILE A 485 10.78 -20.51 3.74
N ASN A 486 10.51 -19.53 4.60
CA ASN A 486 9.29 -18.73 4.59
C ASN A 486 9.27 -17.80 3.37
N PHE A 487 8.50 -18.15 2.33
CA PHE A 487 8.20 -17.26 1.22
C PHE A 487 6.72 -16.94 1.16
N TYR A 488 6.45 -15.64 1.31
CA TYR A 488 5.13 -15.07 1.20
C TYR A 488 4.36 -15.64 -0.01
N CYS A 489 3.16 -16.16 0.25
CA CYS A 489 2.42 -16.96 -0.72
C CYS A 489 0.93 -16.62 -0.67
N ASN A 490 0.44 -15.83 -1.62
CA ASN A 490 -0.98 -15.55 -1.79
C ASN A 490 -1.73 -16.81 -2.24
N SER A 491 -1.18 -17.55 -3.22
CA SER A 491 -1.75 -18.81 -3.72
C SER A 491 -2.01 -19.82 -2.60
N GLY A 492 -1.09 -19.93 -1.64
CA GLY A 492 -1.23 -20.81 -0.48
C GLY A 492 -2.41 -20.43 0.41
N PHE A 493 -2.67 -19.13 0.60
CA PHE A 493 -3.84 -18.66 1.37
C PHE A 493 -5.15 -18.85 0.62
N VAL A 494 -5.16 -18.77 -0.72
CA VAL A 494 -6.33 -19.14 -1.53
C VAL A 494 -6.67 -20.61 -1.30
N LEU A 495 -5.66 -21.51 -1.34
CA LEU A 495 -5.86 -22.92 -1.01
C LEU A 495 -6.30 -23.13 0.45
N ALA A 496 -5.84 -22.33 1.40
CA ALA A 496 -6.33 -22.39 2.78
C ALA A 496 -7.83 -22.02 2.86
N GLY A 497 -8.27 -21.07 2.03
CA GLY A 497 -9.69 -20.77 1.81
C GLY A 497 -10.47 -21.98 1.27
N ASP A 498 -9.96 -22.60 0.20
CA ASP A 498 -10.55 -23.82 -0.38
C ASP A 498 -10.66 -24.95 0.65
N VAL A 499 -9.66 -25.12 1.53
CA VAL A 499 -9.70 -26.09 2.64
C VAL A 499 -10.83 -25.76 3.62
N ILE A 500 -11.03 -24.49 3.99
CA ILE A 500 -12.16 -24.07 4.82
C ILE A 500 -13.48 -24.45 4.15
N GLU A 501 -13.64 -24.17 2.86
CA GLU A 501 -14.87 -24.50 2.13
C GLU A 501 -15.12 -26.01 2.07
N ALA A 502 -14.09 -26.79 1.73
CA ALA A 502 -14.16 -28.24 1.63
C ALA A 502 -14.51 -28.90 2.97
N VAL A 503 -13.92 -28.44 4.08
CA VAL A 503 -14.12 -29.02 5.41
C VAL A 503 -15.43 -28.56 6.05
N SER A 504 -15.80 -27.28 5.89
CA SER A 504 -16.99 -26.71 6.54
C SER A 504 -18.27 -26.87 5.72
N GLY A 505 -18.17 -27.11 4.41
CA GLY A 505 -19.31 -27.14 3.48
C GLY A 505 -19.93 -25.77 3.20
N LYS A 506 -19.25 -24.67 3.58
CA LYS A 506 -19.74 -23.28 3.42
C LYS A 506 -18.79 -22.51 2.52
N ALA A 507 -19.35 -21.62 1.69
CA ALA A 507 -18.54 -20.65 0.96
C ALA A 507 -17.72 -19.80 1.94
N PHE A 508 -16.49 -19.47 1.56
CA PHE A 508 -15.51 -18.82 2.42
C PHE A 508 -16.03 -17.49 3.03
N PRO A 509 -16.60 -16.54 2.25
CA PRO A 509 -17.16 -15.32 2.83
C PRO A 509 -18.27 -15.58 3.85
N ALA A 510 -19.09 -16.62 3.62
CA ALA A 510 -20.18 -16.99 4.53
C ALA A 510 -19.65 -17.60 5.84
N TYR A 511 -18.63 -18.46 5.76
CA TYR A 511 -17.95 -18.99 6.94
C TYR A 511 -17.35 -17.87 7.81
N MET A 512 -16.63 -16.94 7.18
CA MET A 512 -16.01 -15.80 7.87
C MET A 512 -17.06 -14.90 8.55
N GLN A 513 -18.17 -14.62 7.86
CA GLN A 513 -19.26 -13.83 8.40
C GLN A 513 -19.93 -14.50 9.62
N GLU A 514 -20.14 -15.82 9.58
CA GLU A 514 -20.82 -16.56 10.66
C GLU A 514 -19.92 -16.81 11.87
N ARG A 515 -18.65 -17.18 11.65
CA ARG A 515 -17.77 -17.71 12.69
C ARG A 515 -16.84 -16.67 13.31
N ILE A 516 -16.64 -15.53 12.64
CA ILE A 516 -15.69 -14.51 13.07
C ILE A 516 -16.33 -13.12 13.08
N LEU A 517 -16.74 -12.59 11.92
CA LEU A 517 -17.16 -11.18 11.81
C LEU A 517 -18.47 -10.90 12.57
N GLY A 518 -19.46 -11.77 12.42
CA GLY A 518 -20.76 -11.64 13.10
C GLY A 518 -20.63 -11.71 14.64
N PRO A 519 -19.99 -12.75 15.20
CA PRO A 519 -19.74 -12.85 16.64
C PRO A 519 -18.95 -11.68 17.24
N LEU A 520 -18.02 -11.09 16.47
CA LEU A 520 -17.27 -9.89 16.89
C LEU A 520 -18.06 -8.59 16.73
N GLY A 521 -19.23 -8.59 16.08
CA GLY A 521 -20.01 -7.39 15.78
C GLY A 521 -19.29 -6.47 14.78
N MET A 522 -18.59 -7.05 13.81
CA MET A 522 -17.88 -6.34 12.75
C MET A 522 -18.81 -6.07 11.54
N ASP A 523 -19.81 -5.21 11.75
CA ASP A 523 -20.85 -4.91 10.76
C ASP A 523 -20.32 -4.11 9.55
N SER A 524 -19.19 -3.43 9.71
CA SER A 524 -18.44 -2.66 8.70
C SER A 524 -17.31 -3.49 8.07
N SER A 525 -17.37 -4.81 8.20
CA SER A 525 -16.41 -5.73 7.58
C SER A 525 -17.11 -6.76 6.68
N SER A 526 -16.45 -7.12 5.58
CA SER A 526 -16.93 -8.12 4.62
C SER A 526 -15.80 -8.56 3.69
N PHE A 527 -15.88 -9.78 3.15
CA PHE A 527 -15.06 -10.23 2.00
C PHE A 527 -15.74 -9.94 0.65
N LEU A 528 -16.94 -9.35 0.69
CA LEU A 528 -17.74 -8.95 -0.46
C LEU A 528 -18.02 -7.44 -0.38
N CYS A 529 -17.82 -6.72 -1.49
CA CYS A 529 -17.98 -5.27 -1.56
C CYS A 529 -19.44 -4.80 -1.62
N ASP A 530 -20.38 -5.69 -1.96
CA ASP A 530 -21.80 -5.41 -2.19
C ASP A 530 -22.63 -5.23 -0.91
N LYS A 531 -22.06 -5.55 0.26
CA LYS A 531 -22.69 -5.30 1.55
C LYS A 531 -22.88 -3.79 1.74
N ALA A 532 -24.13 -3.34 1.90
CA ALA A 532 -24.47 -1.91 1.96
C ALA A 532 -23.70 -1.10 3.03
N SER A 533 -23.35 -1.71 4.17
CA SER A 533 -22.55 -1.06 5.21
C SER A 533 -21.08 -0.82 4.81
N ILE A 534 -20.60 -1.49 3.76
CA ILE A 534 -19.30 -1.35 3.13
C ILE A 534 -19.39 -0.33 1.99
N SER A 535 -20.23 -0.59 0.99
CA SER A 535 -20.29 0.20 -0.24
C SER A 535 -20.57 1.69 0.01
N ASN A 536 -21.34 2.02 1.06
CA ASN A 536 -21.68 3.41 1.39
C ASN A 536 -20.56 4.20 2.09
N ARG A 537 -19.53 3.52 2.60
CA ARG A 537 -18.42 4.13 3.36
C ARG A 537 -17.04 3.77 2.81
N LEU A 538 -17.00 3.04 1.69
CA LEU A 538 -15.77 2.63 1.04
C LEU A 538 -15.03 3.85 0.50
N ALA A 539 -13.78 4.04 0.93
CA ALA A 539 -12.89 5.03 0.36
C ALA A 539 -12.61 4.72 -1.11
N ARG A 540 -12.51 5.76 -1.93
CA ARG A 540 -12.10 5.67 -3.34
C ARG A 540 -10.62 5.32 -3.42
N SER A 541 -10.26 4.57 -4.45
CA SER A 541 -8.90 4.13 -4.74
C SER A 541 -8.05 5.25 -5.37
N TYR A 542 -6.80 5.40 -4.90
CA TYR A 542 -5.84 6.37 -5.45
C TYR A 542 -4.46 5.77 -5.68
N ALA A 543 -3.78 6.25 -6.73
CA ALA A 543 -2.37 6.03 -7.01
C ALA A 543 -1.76 7.36 -7.49
N ASP A 544 -0.60 7.75 -6.95
CA ASP A 544 0.07 9.02 -7.25
C ASP A 544 -0.86 10.26 -7.14
N GLY A 545 -1.77 10.23 -6.15
CA GLY A 545 -2.78 11.26 -5.91
C GLY A 545 -3.93 11.30 -6.92
N GLN A 546 -3.92 10.44 -7.95
CA GLN A 546 -4.95 10.36 -8.98
C GLN A 546 -6.01 9.31 -8.63
N LEU A 547 -7.28 9.63 -8.91
CA LEU A 547 -8.41 8.72 -8.71
C LEU A 547 -8.29 7.51 -9.65
N GLN A 548 -8.46 6.31 -9.11
CA GLN A 548 -8.37 5.06 -9.85
C GLN A 548 -9.71 4.33 -9.93
N VAL A 549 -9.76 3.33 -10.81
CA VAL A 549 -10.86 2.36 -10.88
C VAL A 549 -10.94 1.56 -9.57
N ASP A 550 -12.14 1.14 -9.20
CA ASP A 550 -12.30 0.28 -8.03
C ASP A 550 -11.82 -1.13 -8.35
N GLU A 551 -10.93 -1.66 -7.52
CA GLU A 551 -10.41 -3.02 -7.66
C GLU A 551 -11.28 -4.05 -6.93
N MET A 552 -11.41 -5.23 -7.53
CA MET A 552 -12.09 -6.41 -7.00
C MET A 552 -11.08 -7.53 -6.82
N MET A 553 -10.75 -7.83 -5.57
CA MET A 553 -9.87 -8.96 -5.21
C MET A 553 -10.68 -10.26 -5.15
N ASN A 554 -10.44 -11.18 -6.08
CA ASN A 554 -11.09 -12.50 -6.15
C ASN A 554 -10.37 -13.57 -5.31
N GLY A 555 -9.13 -13.31 -4.91
CA GLY A 555 -8.42 -14.08 -3.89
C GLY A 555 -8.97 -13.83 -2.49
N TYR A 556 -10.20 -14.28 -2.20
CA TYR A 556 -10.91 -13.91 -0.97
C TYR A 556 -10.09 -14.18 0.29
N ALA A 557 -9.58 -15.40 0.44
CA ALA A 557 -8.84 -15.84 1.61
C ALA A 557 -7.45 -15.21 1.76
N THR A 558 -6.94 -14.54 0.72
CA THR A 558 -5.61 -13.97 0.74
C THR A 558 -5.61 -12.45 0.92
N GLY A 559 -6.64 -11.74 0.45
CA GLY A 559 -6.60 -10.28 0.45
C GLY A 559 -7.92 -9.51 0.39
N ALA A 560 -9.08 -10.12 0.18
CA ALA A 560 -10.28 -9.39 -0.27
C ALA A 560 -11.12 -8.69 0.82
N MET A 561 -10.65 -8.67 2.07
CA MET A 561 -11.46 -8.11 3.14
C MET A 561 -11.51 -6.58 3.06
N TYR A 562 -12.71 -6.05 3.26
CA TYR A 562 -12.99 -4.66 3.54
C TYR A 562 -13.24 -4.50 5.03
N SER A 563 -12.75 -3.42 5.63
CA SER A 563 -12.96 -3.15 7.05
C SER A 563 -12.80 -1.67 7.39
N SER A 564 -13.16 -1.32 8.62
CA SER A 564 -12.93 0.00 9.22
C SER A 564 -12.02 -0.12 10.45
N ALA A 565 -11.38 0.98 10.86
CA ALA A 565 -10.53 0.97 12.05
C ALA A 565 -11.27 0.54 13.34
N PRO A 566 -12.52 0.94 13.61
CA PRO A 566 -13.30 0.46 14.76
C PRO A 566 -13.57 -1.05 14.75
N ASP A 567 -13.90 -1.62 13.60
CA ASP A 567 -14.15 -3.06 13.48
C ASP A 567 -12.85 -3.85 13.69
N MET A 568 -11.76 -3.41 13.06
CA MET A 568 -10.43 -3.98 13.29
C MET A 568 -9.96 -3.81 14.74
N ALA A 569 -10.35 -2.75 15.44
CA ALA A 569 -10.08 -2.61 16.86
C ALA A 569 -10.80 -3.68 17.71
N ARG A 570 -12.00 -4.13 17.33
CA ARG A 570 -12.68 -5.28 17.99
C ARG A 570 -11.88 -6.56 17.77
N PHE A 571 -11.38 -6.78 16.56
CA PHE A 571 -10.51 -7.90 16.23
C PHE A 571 -9.21 -7.89 17.07
N ILE A 572 -8.52 -6.76 17.14
CA ILE A 572 -7.32 -6.58 17.98
C ILE A 572 -7.63 -6.87 19.45
N ARG A 573 -8.73 -6.33 19.99
CA ARG A 573 -9.13 -6.57 21.39
C ARG A 573 -9.35 -8.07 21.67
N MET A 574 -9.97 -8.80 20.75
CA MET A 574 -10.13 -10.26 20.87
C MET A 574 -8.77 -10.96 20.91
N LEU A 575 -7.81 -10.56 20.07
CA LEU A 575 -6.45 -11.11 20.08
C LEU A 575 -5.68 -10.79 21.37
N LEU A 576 -5.74 -9.54 21.85
CA LEU A 576 -5.13 -9.13 23.12
C LEU A 576 -5.76 -9.84 24.33
N ALA A 577 -7.03 -10.23 24.22
CA ALA A 577 -7.74 -11.07 25.17
C ALA A 577 -7.55 -12.58 24.93
N ARG A 578 -6.54 -12.97 24.12
CA ARG A 578 -6.17 -14.37 23.82
C ARG A 578 -7.35 -15.21 23.29
N GLY A 579 -8.16 -14.60 22.43
CA GLY A 579 -9.27 -15.25 21.75
C GLY A 579 -10.67 -15.01 22.35
N LEU A 580 -10.76 -14.28 23.46
CA LEU A 580 -12.01 -14.01 24.15
C LEU A 580 -12.66 -12.69 23.66
N TRP A 581 -13.97 -12.72 23.40
CA TRP A 581 -14.76 -11.54 23.07
C TRP A 581 -16.12 -11.58 23.78
N ASP A 582 -16.41 -10.58 24.61
CA ASP A 582 -17.68 -10.43 25.34
C ASP A 582 -18.17 -11.73 26.02
N GLY A 583 -17.25 -12.43 26.68
CA GLY A 583 -17.51 -13.71 27.36
C GLY A 583 -17.64 -14.93 26.44
N SER A 584 -17.51 -14.78 25.13
CA SER A 584 -17.51 -15.86 24.13
C SER A 584 -16.11 -16.13 23.61
N GLN A 585 -15.72 -17.41 23.52
CA GLN A 585 -14.44 -17.82 22.94
C GLN A 585 -14.57 -17.87 21.42
N ILE A 586 -13.86 -16.98 20.71
CA ILE A 586 -13.84 -16.94 19.23
C ILE A 586 -12.73 -17.83 18.68
N LEU A 587 -11.57 -17.84 19.34
CA LEU A 587 -10.41 -18.68 19.04
C LEU A 587 -9.89 -19.23 20.37
N GLY A 588 -9.66 -20.53 20.54
CA GLY A 588 -9.15 -21.04 21.80
C GLY A 588 -7.72 -20.57 22.10
N THR A 589 -7.34 -20.56 23.38
CA THR A 589 -6.04 -20.06 23.83
C THR A 589 -4.87 -20.84 23.22
N ASN A 590 -5.02 -22.16 23.01
CA ASN A 590 -3.99 -22.98 22.37
C ASN A 590 -3.80 -22.61 20.89
N ALA A 591 -4.90 -22.39 20.15
CA ALA A 591 -4.80 -21.93 18.78
C ALA A 591 -4.24 -20.50 18.69
N PHE A 592 -4.63 -19.59 19.60
CA PHE A 592 -4.00 -18.28 19.71
C PHE A 592 -2.49 -18.38 19.90
N HIS A 593 -2.04 -19.23 20.83
CA HIS A 593 -0.61 -19.48 21.01
C HIS A 593 0.03 -20.02 19.73
N ALA A 594 -0.52 -21.06 19.11
CA ALA A 594 0.00 -21.60 17.86
C ALA A 594 0.10 -20.54 16.75
N MET A 595 -0.87 -19.62 16.69
CA MET A 595 -0.93 -18.54 15.71
C MET A 595 0.25 -17.58 15.83
N ILE A 596 0.66 -17.22 17.05
CA ILE A 596 1.72 -16.23 17.31
C ILE A 596 3.09 -16.84 17.61
N GLN A 597 3.24 -18.16 17.53
CA GLN A 597 4.54 -18.82 17.70
C GLN A 597 5.39 -18.67 16.44
N PRO A 598 6.70 -18.38 16.57
CA PRO A 598 7.62 -18.33 15.43
C PRO A 598 7.62 -19.67 14.68
N GLN A 599 7.18 -19.64 13.43
CA GLN A 599 7.17 -20.80 12.56
C GLN A 599 8.53 -20.96 11.87
N GLY A 600 8.97 -22.20 11.66
CA GLY A 600 10.27 -22.47 11.04
C GLY A 600 11.46 -22.09 11.92
N ALA A 601 11.27 -21.95 13.25
CA ALA A 601 12.36 -21.74 14.19
C ALA A 601 13.40 -22.87 14.06
N GLY A 602 14.61 -22.53 13.62
CA GLY A 602 15.68 -23.49 13.34
C GLY A 602 15.90 -23.80 11.86
N LEU A 603 15.06 -23.29 10.95
CA LEU A 603 15.35 -23.30 9.51
C LEU A 603 16.42 -22.26 9.21
N PRO A 604 17.59 -22.64 8.66
CA PRO A 604 18.72 -21.72 8.51
C PRO A 604 18.46 -20.50 7.61
N LEU A 605 17.51 -20.62 6.67
CA LEU A 605 17.16 -19.56 5.72
C LEU A 605 16.10 -18.58 6.25
N ASN A 606 15.49 -18.85 7.41
CA ASN A 606 14.54 -17.93 8.04
C ASN A 606 15.30 -16.93 8.91
N VAL A 607 15.72 -15.82 8.30
CA VAL A 607 16.48 -14.74 8.96
C VAL A 607 15.64 -13.47 9.14
N GLY A 608 15.98 -12.66 10.16
CA GLY A 608 15.36 -11.35 10.38
C GLY A 608 13.87 -11.41 10.69
N HIS A 609 13.09 -10.57 10.00
CA HIS A 609 11.64 -10.47 10.15
C HIS A 609 10.88 -11.63 9.48
N ASN A 610 11.58 -12.59 8.84
CA ASN A 610 10.97 -13.79 8.22
C ASN A 610 10.53 -14.87 9.22
N LEU A 611 10.34 -14.51 10.50
CA LEU A 611 9.79 -15.39 11.51
C LEU A 611 8.27 -15.20 11.56
N SER A 612 7.57 -15.78 10.58
CA SER A 612 6.11 -15.71 10.48
C SER A 612 5.42 -16.44 11.62
N GLY A 613 4.20 -15.99 11.94
CA GLY A 613 3.22 -16.80 12.64
C GLY A 613 2.38 -17.64 11.68
N LEU A 614 1.23 -18.14 12.14
CA LEU A 614 0.19 -18.65 11.25
C LEU A 614 -0.69 -17.47 10.82
N GLY A 615 -0.51 -16.97 9.59
CA GLY A 615 -1.23 -15.79 9.08
C GLY A 615 -0.69 -14.44 9.56
N TRP A 616 0.53 -14.39 10.08
CA TRP A 616 1.25 -13.16 10.45
C TRP A 616 2.56 -13.10 9.68
N ASP A 617 2.94 -11.91 9.18
CA ASP A 617 4.22 -11.74 8.47
C ASP A 617 5.38 -11.94 9.41
N SER A 618 5.24 -11.37 10.61
CA SER A 618 6.22 -11.53 11.66
C SER A 618 5.59 -11.63 13.04
N VAL A 619 6.18 -12.48 13.87
CA VAL A 619 5.95 -12.55 15.32
C VAL A 619 7.18 -12.07 16.12
N ARG A 620 8.07 -11.32 15.44
CA ARG A 620 9.24 -10.67 16.04
C ARG A 620 9.66 -9.44 15.23
N ASP A 621 9.90 -8.32 15.88
CA ASP A 621 10.32 -7.10 15.21
C ASP A 621 11.46 -6.46 15.98
N GLY A 622 12.62 -6.30 15.34
CA GLY A 622 13.80 -5.72 15.98
C GLY A 622 13.56 -4.31 16.50
N ASN A 623 12.64 -3.56 15.88
CA ASN A 623 12.27 -2.20 16.28
C ASN A 623 11.29 -2.15 17.47
N LEU A 624 10.76 -3.30 17.88
CA LEU A 624 9.82 -3.47 19.00
C LEU A 624 10.30 -4.52 20.01
N ASP A 625 11.51 -5.08 19.87
CA ASP A 625 12.08 -6.08 20.79
C ASP A 625 12.10 -5.57 22.25
N TYR A 626 12.18 -4.25 22.46
CA TYR A 626 12.07 -3.61 23.77
C TYR A 626 10.66 -3.66 24.35
N ALA A 627 9.62 -3.66 23.51
CA ALA A 627 8.22 -3.64 23.91
C ALA A 627 7.66 -5.04 24.25
N GLY A 628 8.44 -6.11 24.07
CA GLY A 628 8.04 -7.48 24.34
C GLY A 628 7.72 -8.26 23.06
N ARG A 629 6.91 -9.31 23.17
CA ARG A 629 6.41 -10.04 22.01
C ARG A 629 5.57 -9.12 21.15
N VAL A 630 5.72 -9.28 19.84
CA VAL A 630 4.99 -8.55 18.83
C VAL A 630 4.48 -9.54 17.81
N PHE A 631 3.33 -9.27 17.22
CA PHE A 631 2.95 -9.89 15.96
C PHE A 631 2.21 -8.87 15.12
N TRP A 632 2.50 -8.85 13.82
CA TRP A 632 1.90 -7.90 12.91
C TRP A 632 1.72 -8.50 11.51
N LYS A 633 0.82 -7.87 10.76
CA LYS A 633 0.50 -8.20 9.38
C LYS A 633 0.33 -6.90 8.60
N ASP A 634 1.06 -6.77 7.50
CA ASP A 634 0.82 -5.76 6.48
C ASP A 634 -0.31 -6.22 5.53
N GLY A 635 -0.79 -5.29 4.73
CA GLY A 635 -1.78 -5.59 3.72
C GLY A 635 -1.84 -4.53 2.66
N ALA A 636 -1.47 -4.89 1.44
CA ALA A 636 -1.63 -4.02 0.29
C ALA A 636 -2.49 -4.69 -0.78
N THR A 637 -3.29 -3.87 -1.45
CA THR A 637 -3.76 -4.11 -2.81
C THR A 637 -3.10 -3.10 -3.74
N LEU A 638 -3.63 -2.90 -4.95
CA LEU A 638 -3.01 -1.92 -5.85
C LEU A 638 -3.19 -0.50 -5.34
N PHE A 639 -4.31 -0.20 -4.69
CA PHE A 639 -4.64 1.17 -4.33
C PHE A 639 -4.91 1.38 -2.85
N HIS A 640 -5.06 0.32 -2.06
CA HIS A 640 -5.31 0.44 -0.63
C HIS A 640 -4.20 -0.26 0.17
N CYS A 641 -3.96 0.22 1.38
CA CYS A 641 -3.02 -0.39 2.32
C CYS A 641 -3.62 -0.45 3.73
N GLY A 642 -3.19 -1.44 4.49
CA GLY A 642 -3.59 -1.66 5.86
C GLY A 642 -2.46 -2.30 6.66
N PHE A 643 -2.37 -1.96 7.94
CA PHE A 643 -1.41 -2.53 8.88
C PHE A 643 -2.10 -2.84 10.19
N VAL A 644 -1.97 -4.09 10.66
CA VAL A 644 -2.39 -4.48 12.02
C VAL A 644 -1.19 -4.98 12.80
N GLY A 645 -0.96 -4.42 13.98
CA GLY A 645 0.12 -4.84 14.86
C GLY A 645 -0.33 -4.93 16.31
N CYS A 646 0.17 -5.93 17.03
CA CYS A 646 -0.16 -6.19 18.43
C CYS A 646 1.10 -6.44 19.25
N LEU A 647 1.12 -5.86 20.45
CA LEU A 647 2.06 -6.12 21.53
C LEU A 647 1.27 -6.77 22.67
N PRO A 648 1.07 -8.11 22.66
CA PRO A 648 0.26 -8.80 23.66
C PRO A 648 0.75 -8.58 25.10
N ASP A 649 2.07 -8.46 25.29
CA ASP A 649 2.71 -8.23 26.59
C ASP A 649 2.37 -6.85 27.15
N GLN A 650 2.29 -5.84 26.28
CA GLN A 650 1.84 -4.49 26.65
C GLN A 650 0.33 -4.34 26.59
N LYS A 651 -0.42 -5.35 26.12
CA LYS A 651 -1.83 -5.23 25.74
C LYS A 651 -2.08 -4.02 24.83
N LEU A 652 -1.16 -3.74 23.91
CA LEU A 652 -1.31 -2.67 22.93
C LEU A 652 -1.56 -3.26 21.55
N GLY A 653 -2.34 -2.56 20.74
CA GLY A 653 -2.45 -2.89 19.33
C GLY A 653 -2.80 -1.66 18.52
N VAL A 654 -2.51 -1.69 17.22
CA VAL A 654 -2.83 -0.60 16.31
C VAL A 654 -3.37 -1.17 15.01
N ILE A 655 -4.29 -0.43 14.41
CA ILE A 655 -4.70 -0.58 13.02
C ILE A 655 -4.51 0.74 12.30
N VAL A 656 -3.92 0.70 11.11
CA VAL A 656 -3.85 1.81 10.15
C VAL A 656 -4.46 1.30 8.85
N LEU A 657 -5.34 2.09 8.23
CA LEU A 657 -5.97 1.78 6.93
C LEU A 657 -5.89 3.03 6.06
N GLN A 658 -5.55 2.89 4.78
CA GLN A 658 -5.40 4.02 3.87
C GLN A 658 -5.85 3.68 2.45
N ASN A 659 -6.25 4.72 1.70
CA ASN A 659 -6.72 4.59 0.32
C ASN A 659 -5.66 4.92 -0.75
N THR A 660 -4.40 4.67 -0.41
CA THR A 660 -3.24 4.73 -1.31
C THR A 660 -2.32 3.57 -0.97
N SER A 661 -1.81 2.81 -1.95
CA SER A 661 -0.89 1.71 -1.66
C SER A 661 0.53 2.25 -1.38
N GLY A 662 1.21 1.72 -0.36
CA GLY A 662 2.56 2.16 0.01
C GLY A 662 3.01 1.75 1.41
N SER A 663 4.33 1.77 1.65
CA SER A 663 4.96 1.35 2.91
C SER A 663 4.78 2.32 4.08
N GLN A 664 4.21 3.50 3.82
CA GLN A 664 3.90 4.51 4.83
C GLN A 664 2.90 3.97 5.87
N CYS A 665 2.00 3.07 5.46
CA CYS A 665 1.02 2.44 6.35
C CYS A 665 1.72 1.66 7.49
N ASP A 666 2.68 0.81 7.13
CA ASP A 666 3.44 -0.02 8.06
C ASP A 666 4.29 0.84 8.98
N MET A 667 4.95 1.85 8.41
CA MET A 667 5.74 2.82 9.17
C MET A 667 4.88 3.53 10.22
N ILE A 668 3.72 4.08 9.84
CA ILE A 668 2.80 4.73 10.78
C ILE A 668 2.37 3.76 11.89
N GLY A 669 2.04 2.52 11.54
CA GLY A 669 1.64 1.48 12.49
C GLY A 669 2.73 1.13 13.50
N ILE A 670 3.94 0.82 13.03
CA ILE A 670 5.09 0.53 13.90
C ILE A 670 5.42 1.75 14.78
N ARG A 671 5.44 2.97 14.22
CA ARG A 671 5.68 4.19 15.01
C ARG A 671 4.60 4.43 16.05
N ALA A 672 3.34 4.11 15.76
CA ALA A 672 2.27 4.19 16.73
C ALA A 672 2.45 3.21 17.90
N LEU A 673 2.86 1.97 17.64
CA LEU A 673 3.17 1.01 18.70
C LEU A 673 4.37 1.45 19.55
N GLN A 674 5.40 2.00 18.91
CA GLN A 674 6.58 2.50 19.62
C GLN A 674 6.23 3.64 20.56
N TRP A 675 5.63 4.71 20.04
CA TRP A 675 5.25 5.84 20.87
C TRP A 675 4.19 5.48 21.91
N ALA A 676 3.23 4.62 21.57
CA ALA A 676 2.23 4.16 22.53
C ALA A 676 2.88 3.34 23.65
N THR A 677 3.88 2.51 23.32
CA THR A 677 4.66 1.80 24.33
C THR A 677 5.36 2.80 25.22
N LEU A 678 6.13 3.73 24.66
CA LEU A 678 6.87 4.76 25.42
C LEU A 678 5.96 5.55 26.36
N ASP A 679 4.81 6.01 25.87
CA ASP A 679 3.80 6.67 26.70
C ASP A 679 3.30 5.75 27.82
N LYS A 680 2.97 4.49 27.49
CA LYS A 680 2.50 3.50 28.47
C LYS A 680 3.50 3.24 29.58
N ILE A 681 4.79 3.27 29.23
CA ILE A 681 5.90 3.10 30.17
C ILE A 681 6.51 4.45 30.62
N GLY A 682 5.82 5.57 30.43
CA GLY A 682 6.25 6.88 30.95
C GLY A 682 7.66 7.30 30.53
N LEU A 683 8.05 6.96 29.30
CA LEU A 683 9.34 7.26 28.70
C LEU A 683 9.21 8.26 27.55
N HIS A 684 10.28 9.02 27.33
CA HIS A 684 10.45 9.85 26.15
C HIS A 684 11.66 9.34 25.36
N TRP A 685 11.53 9.20 24.04
CA TRP A 685 12.62 8.72 23.21
C TRP A 685 13.79 9.71 23.21
N VAL A 686 15.02 9.22 23.33
CA VAL A 686 16.21 10.03 23.10
C VAL A 686 16.44 10.06 21.60
N THR A 687 16.18 11.22 20.98
CA THR A 687 16.49 11.44 19.56
C THR A 687 17.99 11.23 19.32
N ASN A 688 18.34 10.39 18.34
CA ASN A 688 19.69 10.04 17.85
C ASN A 688 20.27 8.69 18.31
N PHE A 689 19.52 7.59 18.20
CA PHE A 689 20.16 6.28 18.12
C PHE A 689 20.82 6.12 16.73
N VAL A 690 22.12 6.41 16.66
CA VAL A 690 22.97 5.90 15.58
C VAL A 690 23.70 4.71 16.16
N PRO A 691 23.51 3.49 15.63
CA PRO A 691 24.27 2.33 16.11
C PRO A 691 25.76 2.68 16.09
N PRO A 692 26.50 2.47 17.20
CA PRO A 692 27.91 2.79 17.21
C PRO A 692 28.62 2.00 16.13
N LEU A 693 29.43 2.68 15.33
CA LEU A 693 30.26 2.03 14.33
C LEU A 693 31.24 1.10 15.03
N LEU A 694 31.11 -0.20 14.78
CA LEU A 694 31.99 -1.19 15.39
C LEU A 694 33.43 -1.00 14.91
N PRO A 695 34.44 -1.34 15.75
CA PRO A 695 35.83 -1.27 15.36
C PRO A 695 36.09 -2.01 14.05
N ALA A 696 36.94 -1.42 13.20
CA ALA A 696 37.41 -2.08 12.00
C ALA A 696 38.17 -3.36 12.37
N ALA A 697 37.93 -4.41 11.60
CA ALA A 697 38.68 -5.66 11.63
C ALA A 697 39.54 -5.77 10.35
N SER A 698 40.42 -6.76 10.28
CA SER A 698 41.13 -7.11 9.04
C SER A 698 40.73 -8.51 8.58
N ARG A 699 40.65 -8.71 7.27
CA ARG A 699 40.45 -10.02 6.64
C ARG A 699 41.51 -10.26 5.58
N PRO A 700 41.99 -11.50 5.38
CA PRO A 700 42.90 -11.82 4.29
C PRO A 700 42.27 -11.49 2.93
N GLN A 701 43.07 -10.99 1.98
CA GLN A 701 42.55 -10.62 0.66
C GLN A 701 41.89 -11.81 -0.06
N ALA A 702 42.47 -13.01 0.04
CA ALA A 702 41.90 -14.23 -0.55
C ALA A 702 40.48 -14.55 -0.03
N GLU A 703 40.15 -14.14 1.20
CA GLU A 703 38.79 -14.30 1.74
C GLU A 703 37.82 -13.29 1.11
N LEU A 704 38.26 -12.04 0.90
CA LEU A 704 37.48 -11.02 0.20
C LEU A 704 37.24 -11.42 -1.25
N ASP A 705 38.27 -11.92 -1.93
CA ASP A 705 38.19 -12.41 -3.31
C ASP A 705 37.18 -13.56 -3.43
N ALA A 706 37.10 -14.44 -2.43
CA ALA A 706 36.10 -15.50 -2.37
C ALA A 706 34.67 -14.98 -2.15
N MET A 707 34.50 -13.80 -1.54
CA MET A 707 33.20 -13.15 -1.34
C MET A 707 32.68 -12.41 -2.58
N ALA A 708 33.56 -12.05 -3.52
CA ALA A 708 33.18 -11.41 -4.77
C ALA A 708 32.30 -12.33 -5.64
N GLY A 709 31.39 -11.74 -6.42
CA GLY A 709 30.49 -12.47 -7.30
C GLY A 709 29.20 -11.72 -7.63
N VAL A 710 28.34 -12.37 -8.42
CA VAL A 710 26.99 -11.89 -8.74
C VAL A 710 25.98 -12.65 -7.90
N PHE A 711 25.03 -11.92 -7.31
CA PHE A 711 24.03 -12.45 -6.41
C PHE A 711 22.64 -12.14 -6.96
N ALA A 712 21.90 -13.17 -7.36
CA ALA A 712 20.54 -13.05 -7.88
C ALA A 712 19.53 -12.86 -6.75
N GLY A 713 18.62 -11.91 -6.95
CA GLY A 713 17.50 -11.58 -6.09
C GLY A 713 16.40 -10.96 -6.95
N LYS A 714 15.89 -9.78 -6.57
CA LYS A 714 15.14 -8.93 -7.51
C LYS A 714 16.12 -8.29 -8.51
N GLY A 715 16.34 -9.00 -9.61
CA GLY A 715 17.42 -8.78 -10.56
C GLY A 715 18.71 -9.40 -10.03
N TYR A 716 19.81 -8.65 -10.03
CA TYR A 716 21.04 -9.08 -9.38
C TYR A 716 21.84 -7.92 -8.78
N HIS A 717 22.66 -8.25 -7.78
CA HIS A 717 23.66 -7.40 -7.14
C HIS A 717 25.06 -7.93 -7.48
N ARG A 718 26.09 -7.09 -7.36
CA ARG A 718 27.48 -7.49 -7.56
C ARG A 718 28.34 -7.07 -6.38
N VAL A 719 29.06 -8.01 -5.81
CA VAL A 719 30.08 -7.76 -4.78
C VAL A 719 31.44 -7.83 -5.46
N ILE A 720 32.24 -6.79 -5.28
CA ILE A 720 33.60 -6.66 -5.81
C ILE A 720 34.57 -6.65 -4.62
N ALA A 721 35.63 -7.45 -4.70
CA ALA A 721 36.69 -7.45 -3.71
C ALA A 721 37.69 -6.33 -4.04
N GLU A 722 37.94 -5.47 -3.06
CA GLU A 722 38.97 -4.43 -3.11
C GLU A 722 40.07 -4.78 -2.09
N PRO A 723 41.26 -4.15 -2.16
CA PRO A 723 42.28 -4.30 -1.12
C PRO A 723 41.75 -3.95 0.28
N GLY A 724 41.49 -4.96 1.12
CA GLY A 724 41.03 -4.80 2.50
C GLY A 724 39.56 -4.39 2.70
N SER A 725 38.74 -4.33 1.64
CA SER A 725 37.32 -3.98 1.73
C SER A 725 36.48 -4.61 0.60
N LEU A 726 35.16 -4.41 0.63
CA LEU A 726 34.25 -4.79 -0.46
C LEU A 726 33.59 -3.54 -1.06
N THR A 727 33.20 -3.65 -2.33
CA THR A 727 32.25 -2.75 -2.99
C THR A 727 30.98 -3.53 -3.31
N LEU A 728 29.82 -3.02 -2.89
CA LEU A 728 28.51 -3.54 -3.31
C LEU A 728 27.94 -2.63 -4.40
N VAL A 729 27.73 -3.21 -5.58
CA VAL A 729 26.90 -2.63 -6.63
C VAL A 729 25.50 -3.22 -6.47
N HIS A 730 24.63 -2.49 -5.82
CA HIS A 730 23.25 -2.89 -5.56
C HIS A 730 22.42 -2.65 -6.83
N ASN A 731 21.53 -3.59 -7.19
CA ASN A 731 20.77 -3.56 -8.44
C ASN A 731 21.65 -3.41 -9.69
N ALA A 732 22.76 -4.15 -9.77
CA ALA A 732 23.75 -4.10 -10.85
C ALA A 732 23.21 -4.38 -12.27
N HIS A 733 21.97 -4.87 -12.38
CA HIS A 733 21.23 -5.06 -13.62
C HIS A 733 20.60 -3.77 -14.18
N LEU A 734 20.58 -2.67 -13.43
CA LEU A 734 20.06 -1.38 -13.88
C LEU A 734 21.17 -0.57 -14.57
N ASP A 735 20.77 0.40 -15.41
CA ASP A 735 21.72 1.30 -16.08
C ASP A 735 22.36 2.31 -15.12
N SER A 736 21.74 2.55 -13.96
CA SER A 736 22.26 3.42 -12.90
C SER A 736 22.11 2.73 -11.55
N PRO A 737 23.00 1.78 -11.21
CA PRO A 737 22.94 1.04 -9.95
C PRO A 737 23.45 1.89 -8.77
N ASP A 738 23.00 1.55 -7.56
CA ASP A 738 23.53 2.14 -6.32
C ASP A 738 24.88 1.49 -5.98
N ILE A 739 25.91 2.31 -5.75
CA ILE A 739 27.27 1.81 -5.50
C ILE A 739 27.72 2.20 -4.10
N TYR A 740 27.93 1.19 -3.25
CA TYR A 740 28.47 1.32 -1.90
C TYR A 740 29.93 0.86 -1.88
N THR A 741 30.85 1.81 -1.86
CA THR A 741 32.30 1.56 -1.82
C THR A 741 32.83 1.54 -0.38
N ASN A 742 34.06 1.04 -0.20
CA ASN A 742 34.75 1.04 1.10
C ASN A 742 33.93 0.37 2.23
N MET A 743 33.26 -0.74 1.93
CA MET A 743 32.59 -1.55 2.94
C MET A 743 33.68 -2.32 3.71
N VAL A 744 34.10 -1.80 4.86
CA VAL A 744 35.22 -2.31 5.66
C VAL A 744 34.71 -3.38 6.64
N PRO A 745 35.41 -4.53 6.78
CA PRO A 745 35.04 -5.55 7.75
C PRO A 745 35.06 -5.01 9.18
N ARG A 746 34.08 -5.41 9.98
CA ARG A 746 33.88 -5.01 11.36
C ARG A 746 34.08 -6.18 12.31
N SER A 747 34.25 -5.89 13.59
CA SER A 747 34.52 -6.90 14.63
C SER A 747 33.43 -7.99 14.78
N ASN A 748 32.20 -7.74 14.30
CA ASN A 748 31.10 -8.72 14.26
C ASN A 748 31.08 -9.58 12.99
N GLY A 749 32.05 -9.40 12.08
CA GLY A 749 32.15 -10.12 10.82
C GLY A 749 31.35 -9.53 9.65
N TRP A 750 30.54 -8.48 9.87
CA TRP A 750 29.83 -7.73 8.83
C TRP A 750 30.72 -6.65 8.22
N PHE A 751 30.33 -6.12 7.07
CA PHE A 751 31.02 -5.03 6.39
C PHE A 751 30.14 -3.78 6.42
N ALA A 752 30.73 -2.63 6.73
CA ALA A 752 30.00 -1.36 6.81
C ALA A 752 30.85 -0.23 6.21
N ALA A 753 30.19 0.81 5.69
CA ALA A 753 30.87 2.04 5.23
C ALA A 753 31.78 2.60 6.33
N SER A 754 32.88 3.25 5.93
CA SER A 754 33.95 3.68 6.86
C SER A 754 33.48 4.58 8.01
N ASP A 755 32.40 5.32 7.83
CA ASP A 755 31.87 6.36 8.71
C ASP A 755 30.44 6.10 9.21
N SER A 756 29.80 5.01 8.79
CA SER A 756 28.39 4.74 9.09
C SER A 756 28.09 3.25 9.27
N ALA A 757 27.34 2.91 10.32
CA ALA A 757 26.82 1.57 10.58
C ALA A 757 25.36 1.41 10.14
N ARG A 758 24.87 2.33 9.30
CA ARG A 758 23.47 2.40 8.88
C ARG A 758 23.10 1.33 7.85
N SER A 759 24.01 0.96 6.96
CA SER A 759 23.87 -0.22 6.11
C SER A 759 25.12 -1.08 6.29
N GLU A 760 24.90 -2.35 6.60
CA GLU A 760 25.93 -3.37 6.71
C GLU A 760 25.61 -4.53 5.77
N ILE A 761 26.62 -5.17 5.21
CA ILE A 761 26.46 -6.33 4.35
C ILE A 761 27.30 -7.51 4.84
N VAL A 762 26.90 -8.72 4.49
CA VAL A 762 27.75 -9.90 4.66
C VAL A 762 27.49 -10.88 3.52
N VAL A 763 28.58 -11.49 3.04
CA VAL A 763 28.51 -12.69 2.20
C VAL A 763 28.77 -13.88 3.11
N THR A 764 27.79 -14.78 3.22
CA THR A 764 27.83 -15.91 4.14
C THR A 764 27.36 -17.19 3.47
N ASN A 765 27.70 -18.34 4.05
CA ASN A 765 27.21 -19.64 3.60
C ASN A 765 26.12 -20.14 4.56
N ILE A 766 24.95 -20.49 4.02
CA ILE A 766 23.87 -21.13 4.75
C ILE A 766 23.51 -22.44 4.03
N GLY A 767 23.92 -23.57 4.60
CA GLY A 767 23.80 -24.87 3.94
C GLY A 767 24.81 -25.00 2.79
N GLU A 768 24.30 -25.21 1.57
CA GLU A 768 25.11 -25.23 0.33
C GLU A 768 24.99 -23.91 -0.47
N ARG A 769 24.34 -22.89 0.10
CA ARG A 769 24.02 -21.62 -0.58
C ARG A 769 24.91 -20.49 -0.09
N ILE A 770 25.54 -19.79 -1.03
CA ILE A 770 26.29 -18.56 -0.72
C ILE A 770 25.33 -17.38 -0.88
N LEU A 771 25.05 -16.68 0.21
CA LEU A 771 24.04 -15.62 0.29
C LEU A 771 24.70 -14.27 0.55
N LEU A 772 24.15 -13.24 -0.08
CA LEU A 772 24.36 -11.85 0.26
C LEU A 772 23.20 -11.41 1.15
N MET A 773 23.55 -10.95 2.35
CA MET A 773 22.61 -10.42 3.32
C MET A 773 22.93 -8.95 3.59
N GLU A 774 21.89 -8.16 3.78
CA GLU A 774 21.99 -6.77 4.18
C GLU A 774 21.37 -6.60 5.57
N ARG A 775 21.93 -5.67 6.33
CA ARG A 775 21.34 -5.17 7.57
C ARG A 775 21.23 -3.66 7.52
N PHE A 776 20.01 -3.15 7.59
CA PHE A 776 19.74 -1.71 7.59
C PHE A 776 19.32 -1.24 8.98
N ALA A 777 19.91 -0.13 9.43
CA ALA A 777 19.60 0.50 10.70
C ALA A 777 18.79 1.79 10.49
N ASP A 778 17.76 1.97 11.31
CA ASP A 778 17.05 3.24 11.40
C ASP A 778 17.05 3.77 12.85
N VAL A 779 16.21 4.78 13.07
CA VAL A 779 15.70 5.26 14.37
C VAL A 779 15.71 4.31 15.56
N TRP A 780 15.29 3.07 15.26
CA TRP A 780 14.60 2.20 16.20
C TRP A 780 15.15 0.78 16.24
N GLY A 781 16.05 0.42 15.33
CA GLY A 781 16.64 -0.90 15.31
C GLY A 781 17.39 -1.21 14.03
N LYS A 782 17.80 -2.47 13.92
CA LYS A 782 18.41 -3.03 12.72
C LYS A 782 17.57 -4.18 12.20
N ASP A 783 17.16 -4.11 10.94
CA ASP A 783 16.54 -5.23 10.22
C ASP A 783 17.60 -5.95 9.38
N THR A 784 17.50 -7.27 9.25
CA THR A 784 18.41 -8.12 8.47
C THR A 784 17.61 -8.93 7.44
N SER A 785 17.99 -8.85 6.17
CA SER A 785 17.35 -9.56 5.07
C SER A 785 18.38 -10.29 4.19
N ILE A 786 17.92 -11.36 3.53
CA ILE A 786 18.64 -11.92 2.37
C ILE A 786 18.25 -11.04 1.19
N ILE A 787 19.24 -10.54 0.45
CA ILE A 787 19.03 -9.73 -0.76
C ILE A 787 19.49 -10.44 -2.04
N GLY A 788 20.32 -11.48 -1.92
CA GLY A 788 20.69 -12.28 -3.08
C GLY A 788 21.35 -13.61 -2.74
N GLU A 789 21.36 -14.53 -3.70
CA GLU A 789 22.10 -15.79 -3.67
C GLU A 789 23.09 -15.83 -4.85
N ARG A 790 24.29 -16.35 -4.62
CA ARG A 790 25.33 -16.38 -5.65
C ARG A 790 24.89 -17.23 -6.83
N VAL A 791 25.06 -16.66 -8.02
CA VAL A 791 24.76 -17.32 -9.30
C VAL A 791 25.93 -17.18 -10.26
N GLU A 792 26.02 -18.14 -11.18
CA GLU A 792 26.96 -18.10 -12.30
C GLU A 792 26.18 -17.99 -13.63
N PRO A 793 26.75 -17.35 -14.66
CA PRO A 793 26.12 -17.26 -15.98
C PRO A 793 25.76 -18.64 -16.54
N PRO A 794 24.50 -18.89 -16.93
CA PRO A 794 24.13 -20.17 -17.54
C PRO A 794 24.65 -20.26 -18.98
N ALA A 795 24.82 -21.49 -19.48
CA ALA A 795 25.04 -21.70 -20.91
C ALA A 795 23.69 -21.60 -21.65
N PHE A 796 23.62 -20.78 -22.71
CA PHE A 796 22.40 -20.67 -23.52
C PHE A 796 22.34 -21.75 -24.60
N SER A 797 21.26 -22.53 -24.61
CA SER A 797 20.89 -23.35 -25.78
C SER A 797 20.56 -22.44 -26.97
N ALA A 798 20.58 -22.99 -28.18
CA ALA A 798 20.12 -22.26 -29.37
C ALA A 798 18.66 -21.79 -29.26
N ALA A 799 17.79 -22.58 -28.60
CA ALA A 799 16.39 -22.22 -28.36
C ALA A 799 16.28 -20.96 -27.49
N TRP A 800 17.00 -20.92 -26.36
CA TRP A 800 17.02 -19.75 -25.47
C TRP A 800 17.69 -18.55 -26.13
N SER A 801 18.81 -18.73 -26.83
CA SER A 801 19.46 -17.65 -27.58
C SER A 801 18.52 -17.01 -28.61
N ASN A 802 17.67 -17.80 -29.26
CA ASN A 802 16.69 -17.28 -30.20
C ASN A 802 15.61 -16.43 -29.54
N ARG A 803 15.30 -16.62 -28.26
CA ARG A 803 14.27 -15.88 -27.51
C ARG A 803 14.79 -14.62 -26.82
N LEU A 804 16.11 -14.45 -26.74
CA LEU A 804 16.72 -13.28 -26.12
C LEU A 804 16.34 -11.99 -26.86
N ASN A 805 16.12 -10.93 -26.08
CA ASN A 805 15.73 -9.58 -26.50
C ASN A 805 14.42 -9.53 -27.31
N ARG A 806 13.57 -10.56 -27.18
CA ARG A 806 12.20 -10.54 -27.71
C ARG A 806 11.22 -10.03 -26.68
N ILE A 807 10.22 -9.31 -27.16
CA ILE A 807 9.09 -8.81 -26.37
C ILE A 807 7.94 -9.80 -26.54
N PHE A 808 7.40 -10.29 -25.43
CA PHE A 808 6.26 -11.18 -25.40
C PHE A 808 5.06 -10.42 -24.82
N ILE A 809 3.94 -10.41 -25.54
CA ILE A 809 2.71 -9.71 -25.14
C ILE A 809 1.68 -10.70 -24.59
N ALA A 810 0.97 -10.33 -23.52
CA ALA A 810 -0.04 -11.17 -22.89
C ALA A 810 -1.23 -11.35 -23.84
N ARG A 811 -1.59 -12.61 -24.13
CA ARG A 811 -2.64 -12.97 -25.09
C ARG A 811 -3.79 -13.77 -24.48
N GLN A 812 -3.60 -14.39 -23.31
CA GLN A 812 -4.69 -15.09 -22.59
C GLN A 812 -4.67 -14.71 -21.10
N PHE A 813 -5.74 -14.03 -20.68
CA PHE A 813 -5.99 -13.61 -19.30
C PHE A 813 -7.45 -13.16 -19.14
N HIS A 814 -7.94 -13.10 -17.90
CA HIS A 814 -9.33 -12.70 -17.64
C HIS A 814 -9.62 -11.30 -18.22
N PRO A 815 -10.72 -11.05 -18.94
CA PRO A 815 -10.90 -9.79 -19.65
C PRO A 815 -11.16 -8.58 -18.73
N ASP A 816 -11.61 -8.80 -17.48
CA ASP A 816 -11.62 -7.77 -16.41
C ASP A 816 -10.35 -7.72 -15.57
N ASP A 817 -9.31 -8.48 -15.91
CA ASP A 817 -8.04 -8.44 -15.20
C ASP A 817 -7.53 -6.99 -15.14
N ILE A 818 -7.00 -6.62 -13.99
CA ILE A 818 -6.49 -5.29 -13.75
C ILE A 818 -5.33 -4.92 -14.67
N LEU A 819 -4.58 -5.91 -15.19
CA LEU A 819 -3.58 -5.76 -16.26
C LEU A 819 -4.17 -5.11 -17.53
N PHE A 820 -5.49 -5.16 -17.71
CA PHE A 820 -6.23 -4.58 -18.83
C PHE A 820 -6.99 -3.30 -18.49
N ALA A 821 -6.96 -2.85 -17.24
CA ALA A 821 -7.73 -1.70 -16.77
C ALA A 821 -6.88 -0.61 -16.09
N TYR A 822 -5.70 -0.97 -15.59
CA TYR A 822 -4.73 -0.06 -14.99
C TYR A 822 -3.40 -0.15 -15.77
N PRO A 823 -2.59 0.92 -15.87
CA PRO A 823 -1.24 0.87 -16.42
C PRO A 823 -0.39 -0.22 -15.74
N GLY A 824 -0.42 -1.41 -16.34
CA GLY A 824 0.34 -2.59 -15.96
C GLY A 824 1.11 -3.09 -17.17
N ASN A 825 2.27 -3.72 -16.95
CA ASN A 825 3.07 -4.19 -18.06
C ASN A 825 2.41 -5.42 -18.69
N VAL A 826 1.70 -5.22 -19.81
CA VAL A 826 1.12 -6.29 -20.64
C VAL A 826 2.18 -7.06 -21.41
N THR A 827 3.44 -6.63 -21.33
CA THR A 827 4.58 -7.27 -21.98
C THR A 827 5.60 -7.77 -20.97
N VAL A 828 6.36 -8.76 -21.40
CA VAL A 828 7.58 -9.19 -20.71
C VAL A 828 8.68 -9.43 -21.74
N THR A 829 9.92 -9.13 -21.35
CA THR A 829 11.10 -9.29 -22.20
C THR A 829 12.05 -10.28 -21.55
N ILE A 830 12.66 -11.15 -22.35
CA ILE A 830 13.76 -12.00 -21.90
C ILE A 830 15.04 -11.37 -22.43
N ALA A 831 15.71 -10.55 -21.63
CA ALA A 831 16.95 -9.87 -22.02
C ALA A 831 18.19 -10.70 -21.67
N GLU A 832 19.31 -10.42 -22.34
CA GLU A 832 20.63 -10.85 -21.89
C GLU A 832 21.40 -9.66 -21.34
N ARG A 833 21.96 -9.81 -20.14
CA ARG A 833 22.78 -8.78 -19.50
C ARG A 833 23.87 -9.43 -18.66
N ASP A 834 25.12 -9.04 -18.88
CA ASP A 834 26.30 -9.56 -18.18
C ASP A 834 26.43 -11.11 -18.21
N GLY A 835 25.95 -11.75 -19.27
CA GLY A 835 25.90 -13.20 -19.44
C GLY A 835 24.70 -13.88 -18.76
N PHE A 836 23.82 -13.13 -18.11
CA PHE A 836 22.62 -13.65 -17.45
C PHE A 836 21.37 -13.44 -18.31
N MET A 837 20.48 -14.42 -18.29
CA MET A 837 19.13 -14.26 -18.81
C MET A 837 18.29 -13.51 -17.77
N LEU A 838 17.80 -12.33 -18.13
CA LEU A 838 17.03 -11.46 -17.26
C LEU A 838 15.58 -11.40 -17.77
N LEU A 839 14.65 -11.95 -17.01
CA LEU A 839 13.23 -11.69 -17.22
C LEU A 839 12.94 -10.26 -16.78
N GLN A 840 12.44 -9.43 -17.69
CA GLN A 840 11.97 -8.07 -17.43
C GLN A 840 10.45 -8.06 -17.51
N ALA A 841 9.81 -8.04 -16.34
CA ALA A 841 8.36 -7.89 -16.18
C ALA A 841 8.10 -6.60 -15.37
N ASN A 842 7.13 -6.59 -14.46
CA ASN A 842 6.99 -5.51 -13.47
C ASN A 842 8.21 -5.41 -12.54
N GLU A 843 8.87 -6.55 -12.30
CA GLU A 843 10.17 -6.65 -11.64
C GLU A 843 11.15 -7.39 -12.56
N HIS A 844 12.44 -7.27 -12.26
CA HIS A 844 13.51 -7.97 -12.97
C HIS A 844 13.91 -9.23 -12.21
N TYR A 845 14.19 -10.32 -12.91
CA TYR A 845 14.66 -11.56 -12.29
C TYR A 845 15.68 -12.28 -13.16
N VAL A 846 16.74 -12.79 -12.52
CA VAL A 846 17.65 -13.71 -13.19
C VAL A 846 16.95 -15.05 -13.38
N ALA A 847 16.96 -15.59 -14.59
CA ALA A 847 16.40 -16.88 -14.92
C ALA A 847 17.50 -17.87 -15.33
N GLN A 848 17.39 -19.12 -14.85
CA GLN A 848 18.29 -20.21 -15.16
C GLN A 848 17.57 -21.29 -15.98
N PRO A 849 17.92 -21.43 -17.27
CA PRO A 849 17.44 -22.54 -18.11
C PRO A 849 17.79 -23.91 -17.52
N THR A 850 16.83 -24.83 -17.54
CA THR A 850 17.07 -26.24 -17.19
C THR A 850 16.97 -27.18 -18.39
N ASN A 851 16.22 -26.77 -19.41
CA ASN A 851 16.13 -27.40 -20.73
C ASN A 851 15.65 -26.34 -21.74
N ASP A 852 15.43 -26.72 -23.00
CA ASP A 852 15.04 -25.81 -24.09
C ASP A 852 13.66 -25.14 -23.93
N SER A 853 12.84 -25.58 -22.98
CA SER A 853 11.47 -25.12 -22.77
C SER A 853 11.20 -24.56 -21.37
N VAL A 854 12.05 -24.83 -20.38
CA VAL A 854 11.81 -24.41 -18.99
C VAL A 854 13.03 -23.73 -18.40
N ALA A 855 12.84 -22.54 -17.85
CA ALA A 855 13.79 -21.84 -17.00
C ALA A 855 13.14 -21.52 -15.66
N PHE A 856 13.96 -21.46 -14.59
CA PHE A 856 13.49 -21.07 -13.27
C PHE A 856 14.10 -19.76 -12.83
N ILE A 857 13.35 -18.95 -12.10
CA ILE A 857 13.90 -17.77 -11.43
C ILE A 857 14.93 -18.21 -10.40
N ALA A 858 16.11 -17.60 -10.47
CA ALA A 858 17.26 -17.93 -9.64
C ALA A 858 17.36 -16.99 -8.45
N GLY A 859 17.90 -17.53 -7.36
CA GLY A 859 18.28 -16.79 -6.17
C GLY A 859 17.18 -16.54 -5.15
N LEU A 860 17.51 -15.78 -4.10
CA LEU A 860 16.64 -15.47 -2.97
C LEU A 860 16.64 -13.95 -2.70
N PRO A 861 15.52 -13.38 -2.21
CA PRO A 861 14.23 -14.01 -2.03
C PRO A 861 13.51 -14.18 -3.38
N ASN A 862 12.86 -15.33 -3.59
CA ASN A 862 12.09 -15.62 -4.79
C ASN A 862 10.70 -16.14 -4.39
N ARG A 863 9.74 -15.22 -4.30
CA ARG A 863 8.35 -15.50 -3.91
C ARG A 863 7.37 -15.54 -5.09
N HIS A 864 7.72 -14.95 -6.22
CA HIS A 864 6.82 -14.77 -7.37
C HIS A 864 6.70 -16.07 -8.19
N ASP A 865 6.01 -16.03 -9.33
CA ASP A 865 6.06 -17.17 -10.23
C ASP A 865 7.50 -17.47 -10.61
N ASN A 866 7.84 -18.74 -10.47
CA ASN A 866 9.17 -19.25 -10.41
C ASN A 866 9.58 -19.92 -11.71
N SER A 867 8.66 -20.26 -12.62
CA SER A 867 9.01 -20.94 -13.86
C SER A 867 8.54 -20.20 -15.11
N ILE A 868 9.47 -20.03 -16.05
CA ILE A 868 9.23 -19.51 -17.40
C ILE A 868 9.14 -20.72 -18.31
N ARG A 869 7.97 -20.97 -18.89
CA ARG A 869 7.67 -22.20 -19.63
C ARG A 869 7.27 -21.89 -21.06
N PHE A 870 7.96 -22.48 -22.03
CA PHE A 870 7.65 -22.37 -23.44
C PHE A 870 7.02 -23.65 -23.97
N GLU A 871 5.88 -23.51 -24.63
CA GLU A 871 5.12 -24.61 -25.22
C GLU A 871 4.66 -24.28 -26.64
N ALA A 872 4.63 -25.28 -27.52
CA ALA A 872 4.13 -25.14 -28.87
C ALA A 872 2.60 -25.32 -28.89
N MET A 873 1.88 -24.33 -29.41
CA MET A 873 0.43 -24.32 -29.53
C MET A 873 0.00 -23.79 -30.91
N PRO A 874 -1.30 -23.84 -31.27
CA PRO A 874 -1.78 -23.14 -32.47
C PRO A 874 -1.31 -21.68 -32.50
N GLY A 875 -0.79 -21.24 -33.64
CA GLY A 875 -0.24 -19.90 -33.81
C GLY A 875 1.24 -19.73 -33.45
N GLY A 876 1.92 -20.76 -32.93
CA GLY A 876 3.38 -20.75 -32.75
C GLY A 876 3.83 -21.15 -31.35
N GLU A 877 4.97 -20.60 -30.94
CA GLU A 877 5.51 -20.79 -29.58
C GLU A 877 4.85 -19.81 -28.61
N TRP A 878 4.49 -20.31 -27.42
CA TRP A 878 3.84 -19.56 -26.35
C TRP A 878 4.65 -19.66 -25.06
N MET A 879 4.64 -18.58 -24.29
CA MET A 879 5.30 -18.52 -22.99
C MET A 879 4.25 -18.44 -21.88
N SER A 880 4.39 -19.25 -20.83
CA SER A 880 3.62 -19.15 -19.59
C SER A 880 4.49 -18.56 -18.49
N TYR A 881 3.97 -17.51 -17.83
CA TYR A 881 4.58 -16.87 -16.66
C TYR A 881 3.51 -16.11 -15.86
N ALA A 882 3.59 -16.15 -14.53
CA ALA A 882 2.64 -15.59 -13.57
C ALA A 882 1.17 -15.95 -13.85
N SER A 883 0.92 -17.18 -14.32
CA SER A 883 -0.38 -17.70 -14.82
C SER A 883 -0.97 -17.02 -16.07
N TYR A 884 -0.23 -16.06 -16.65
CA TYR A 884 -0.53 -15.47 -17.95
C TYR A 884 0.13 -16.30 -19.06
N ARG A 885 -0.46 -16.22 -20.26
CA ARG A 885 0.17 -16.74 -21.48
C ARG A 885 0.47 -15.62 -22.45
N TYR A 886 1.69 -15.63 -22.95
CA TYR A 886 2.26 -14.63 -23.82
C TYR A 886 2.67 -15.23 -25.15
N GLN A 887 2.72 -14.38 -26.16
CA GLN A 887 3.23 -14.71 -27.48
C GLN A 887 4.16 -13.60 -27.96
N ASP A 888 5.11 -13.92 -28.84
CA ASP A 888 6.00 -12.93 -29.44
C ASP A 888 5.18 -11.78 -30.04
N ILE A 889 5.50 -10.53 -29.69
CA ILE A 889 4.78 -9.35 -30.19
C ILE A 889 4.82 -9.25 -31.72
N ALA A 890 5.82 -9.88 -32.36
CA ALA A 890 5.92 -9.98 -33.81
C ALA A 890 4.75 -10.76 -34.45
N HIS A 891 4.00 -11.56 -33.68
CA HIS A 891 2.77 -12.22 -34.13
C HIS A 891 1.53 -11.33 -34.05
N VAL A 892 1.63 -10.09 -33.57
CA VAL A 892 0.51 -9.14 -33.60
C VAL A 892 0.32 -8.65 -35.05
N PRO A 893 -0.81 -8.97 -35.70
CA PRO A 893 -1.04 -8.57 -37.08
C PRO A 893 -1.15 -7.05 -37.21
N ALA A 894 -0.57 -6.51 -38.29
CA ALA A 894 -0.85 -5.14 -38.71
C ALA A 894 -2.29 -5.04 -39.21
N LEU A 895 -2.98 -3.99 -38.80
CA LEU A 895 -4.32 -3.66 -39.24
C LEU A 895 -4.23 -2.44 -40.16
N ALA A 896 -4.70 -2.60 -41.40
CA ALA A 896 -4.78 -1.50 -42.33
C ALA A 896 -5.98 -0.61 -41.96
N ILE A 897 -5.75 0.69 -41.88
CA ILE A 897 -6.81 1.69 -41.71
C ILE A 897 -7.73 1.62 -42.94
N GLY A 898 -9.04 1.74 -42.73
CA GLY A 898 -10.08 1.60 -43.77
C GLY A 898 -10.49 0.16 -44.09
N SER A 899 -9.80 -0.84 -43.54
CA SER A 899 -10.13 -2.25 -43.85
C SER A 899 -11.10 -2.89 -42.84
N ASP A 900 -12.11 -3.59 -43.37
CA ASP A 900 -12.92 -4.52 -42.59
C ASP A 900 -12.14 -5.81 -42.32
N THR A 901 -11.94 -6.11 -41.04
CA THR A 901 -11.18 -7.27 -40.58
C THR A 901 -12.06 -8.20 -39.76
N ASN A 902 -12.15 -9.46 -40.17
CA ASN A 902 -12.81 -10.49 -39.37
C ASN A 902 -11.86 -10.94 -38.24
N GLY A 903 -12.20 -10.57 -37.01
CA GLY A 903 -11.51 -10.98 -35.80
C GLY A 903 -12.22 -12.12 -35.07
N ALA A 904 -11.55 -12.67 -34.07
CA ALA A 904 -12.17 -13.62 -33.15
C ALA A 904 -11.53 -13.50 -31.76
N ILE A 905 -12.37 -13.55 -30.73
CA ILE A 905 -11.91 -13.70 -29.34
C ILE A 905 -11.51 -15.17 -29.14
N PRO A 906 -10.22 -15.47 -28.89
CA PRO A 906 -9.75 -16.84 -28.75
C PRO A 906 -10.41 -17.56 -27.57
N ALA A 907 -10.44 -18.90 -27.63
CA ALA A 907 -10.86 -19.71 -26.51
C ALA A 907 -9.99 -19.47 -25.27
N SER A 908 -10.54 -19.72 -24.07
CA SER A 908 -9.88 -19.57 -22.76
C SER A 908 -9.48 -18.14 -22.39
N ASN A 909 -10.42 -17.19 -22.51
CA ASN A 909 -10.25 -15.78 -22.13
C ASN A 909 -9.10 -15.11 -22.92
N GLY A 910 -9.13 -15.21 -24.25
CA GLY A 910 -8.11 -14.59 -25.11
C GLY A 910 -8.35 -13.11 -25.35
N VAL A 911 -7.27 -12.35 -25.53
CA VAL A 911 -7.28 -10.98 -26.01
C VAL A 911 -6.83 -10.97 -27.47
N ALA A 912 -7.61 -10.37 -28.35
CA ALA A 912 -7.24 -10.14 -29.74
C ALA A 912 -6.44 -8.85 -29.82
N TRP A 913 -5.25 -8.89 -30.43
CA TRP A 913 -4.40 -7.73 -30.60
C TRP A 913 -4.17 -7.41 -32.07
N TYR A 914 -4.02 -6.12 -32.36
CA TYR A 914 -3.73 -5.56 -33.67
C TYR A 914 -2.72 -4.42 -33.53
N ARG A 915 -1.86 -4.25 -34.52
CA ARG A 915 -0.90 -3.14 -34.63
C ARG A 915 -1.44 -2.11 -35.61
N ILE A 916 -1.48 -0.85 -35.21
CA ILE A 916 -1.96 0.29 -36.01
C ILE A 916 -0.79 1.27 -36.18
N GLU A 917 -0.55 1.75 -37.40
CA GLU A 917 0.37 2.86 -37.66
C GLU A 917 -0.46 4.15 -37.70
N ALA A 918 -0.15 5.10 -36.82
CA ALA A 918 -0.96 6.30 -36.63
C ALA A 918 -0.12 7.59 -36.74
N VAL A 919 -0.77 8.66 -37.21
CA VAL A 919 -0.19 9.99 -37.43
C VAL A 919 -0.68 10.95 -36.34
N ALA A 920 0.20 11.80 -35.83
CA ALA A 920 -0.10 12.79 -34.80
C ALA A 920 -1.19 13.76 -35.27
N GLY A 921 -2.10 14.13 -34.37
CA GLY A 921 -3.21 15.06 -34.66
C GLY A 921 -4.41 14.43 -35.34
N ALA A 922 -4.22 13.35 -36.11
CA ALA A 922 -5.32 12.61 -36.74
C ALA A 922 -6.27 11.98 -35.72
N ARG A 923 -7.57 11.96 -36.03
CA ARG A 923 -8.60 11.25 -35.28
C ARG A 923 -8.87 9.89 -35.90
N TYR A 924 -8.99 8.86 -35.08
CA TYR A 924 -9.25 7.49 -35.50
C TYR A 924 -10.50 6.93 -34.82
N GLY A 925 -11.23 6.09 -35.53
CA GLY A 925 -12.37 5.34 -35.01
C GLY A 925 -12.09 3.84 -34.99
N VAL A 926 -12.51 3.15 -33.92
CA VAL A 926 -12.65 1.69 -33.82
C VAL A 926 -14.12 1.36 -33.71
N ARG A 927 -14.60 0.44 -34.57
CA ARG A 927 -15.96 -0.11 -34.49
C ARG A 927 -15.89 -1.62 -34.46
N VAL A 928 -16.59 -2.22 -33.50
CA VAL A 928 -16.72 -3.68 -33.40
C VAL A 928 -18.15 -4.09 -33.74
N GLY A 929 -18.33 -4.66 -34.92
CA GLY A 929 -19.58 -5.24 -35.40
C GLY A 929 -19.78 -6.68 -34.92
N ASN A 930 -21.03 -7.07 -34.71
CA ASN A 930 -21.44 -8.42 -34.31
C ASN A 930 -20.60 -9.04 -33.16
N PRO A 931 -20.32 -8.30 -32.06
CA PRO A 931 -19.44 -8.82 -31.03
C PRO A 931 -20.07 -10.02 -30.29
N PRO A 932 -19.29 -11.03 -29.90
CA PRO A 932 -19.78 -12.21 -29.17
C PRO A 932 -20.32 -11.89 -27.77
N GLY A 933 -19.95 -10.72 -27.23
CA GLY A 933 -20.36 -10.20 -25.92
C GLY A 933 -19.90 -8.75 -25.77
N ALA A 934 -19.98 -8.18 -24.57
CA ALA A 934 -19.47 -6.83 -24.32
C ALA A 934 -17.96 -6.77 -24.58
N MET A 935 -17.54 -5.92 -25.52
CA MET A 935 -16.15 -5.78 -25.93
C MET A 935 -15.46 -4.66 -25.16
N ARG A 936 -14.33 -4.99 -24.52
CA ARG A 936 -13.42 -4.04 -23.88
C ARG A 936 -12.35 -3.66 -24.91
N ILE A 937 -12.23 -2.36 -25.20
CA ILE A 937 -11.28 -1.81 -26.18
C ILE A 937 -10.18 -1.05 -25.45
N ARG A 938 -8.92 -1.32 -25.78
CA ARG A 938 -7.75 -0.59 -25.26
C ARG A 938 -6.79 -0.23 -26.40
N ILE A 939 -6.25 0.98 -26.35
CA ILE A 939 -5.14 1.41 -27.20
C ILE A 939 -3.91 1.57 -26.33
N PHE A 940 -2.83 0.92 -26.72
CA PHE A 940 -1.51 1.01 -26.08
C PHE A 940 -0.53 1.76 -26.98
N ASP A 941 0.36 2.56 -26.39
CA ASP A 941 1.54 3.08 -27.09
C ASP A 941 2.54 1.94 -27.41
N ALA A 942 3.51 2.17 -28.31
CA ALA A 942 4.50 1.15 -28.64
C ALA A 942 5.63 0.99 -27.60
N ALA A 943 5.87 2.03 -26.80
CA ALA A 943 6.84 2.03 -25.71
C ALA A 943 6.45 3.17 -24.75
N PRO A 944 6.05 2.87 -23.50
CA PRO A 944 6.30 1.65 -22.73
C PRO A 944 5.18 0.58 -22.74
N MET A 945 4.34 0.51 -23.79
CA MET A 945 3.14 -0.35 -23.84
C MET A 945 2.14 0.00 -22.74
N GLN A 946 1.85 1.30 -22.60
CA GLN A 946 0.89 1.84 -21.65
C GLN A 946 -0.45 2.12 -22.28
N ILE A 947 -1.53 1.94 -21.52
CA ILE A 947 -2.90 2.25 -21.97
C ILE A 947 -3.02 3.77 -22.15
N VAL A 948 -3.36 4.20 -23.36
CA VAL A 948 -3.62 5.60 -23.71
C VAL A 948 -5.13 5.87 -23.76
N TYR A 949 -5.91 4.92 -24.28
CA TYR A 949 -7.36 5.05 -24.41
C TYR A 949 -8.08 3.76 -24.03
N CYS A 950 -9.27 3.91 -23.44
CA CYS A 950 -10.13 2.80 -23.06
C CYS A 950 -11.59 3.10 -23.40
N ALA A 951 -12.30 2.10 -23.94
CA ALA A 951 -13.74 2.21 -24.21
C ALA A 951 -14.39 0.82 -24.25
N SER A 952 -15.68 0.79 -24.61
CA SER A 952 -16.45 -0.43 -24.81
C SER A 952 -17.19 -0.40 -26.15
N ASN A 953 -17.08 -1.47 -26.94
CA ASN A 953 -17.68 -1.70 -28.27
C ASN A 953 -17.28 -0.71 -29.40
N SER A 954 -17.09 0.56 -29.10
CA SER A 954 -16.55 1.57 -30.01
C SER A 954 -15.60 2.51 -29.28
N LEU A 955 -14.65 3.09 -30.00
CA LEU A 955 -13.70 4.07 -29.50
C LEU A 955 -13.42 5.08 -30.60
N ASP A 956 -13.45 6.37 -30.27
CA ASP A 956 -12.85 7.42 -31.11
C ASP A 956 -11.72 8.06 -30.31
N TRP A 957 -10.57 8.29 -30.94
CA TRP A 957 -9.42 8.89 -30.26
C TRP A 957 -8.61 9.80 -31.18
N ALA A 958 -8.02 10.84 -30.60
CA ALA A 958 -7.04 11.69 -31.27
C ALA A 958 -5.62 11.14 -31.02
N CYS A 959 -4.84 10.95 -32.06
CA CYS A 959 -3.51 10.39 -31.95
C CYS A 959 -2.51 11.43 -31.41
N PRO A 960 -1.85 11.18 -30.26
CA PRO A 960 -0.99 12.17 -29.62
C PRO A 960 0.37 12.35 -30.31
N SER A 961 0.86 11.33 -31.01
CA SER A 961 2.18 11.34 -31.66
C SER A 961 2.28 10.33 -32.79
N ASN A 962 3.13 10.61 -33.78
CA ASN A 962 3.43 9.69 -34.88
C ASN A 962 4.02 8.39 -34.32
N GLY A 963 3.51 7.24 -34.77
CA GLY A 963 4.13 5.96 -34.41
C GLY A 963 3.20 4.77 -34.47
N VAL A 964 3.65 3.69 -33.83
CA VAL A 964 2.91 2.44 -33.72
C VAL A 964 2.07 2.47 -32.43
N TYR A 965 0.82 2.03 -32.56
CA TYR A 965 -0.07 1.77 -31.44
C TYR A 965 -0.58 0.33 -31.51
N TYR A 966 -0.96 -0.22 -30.36
CA TYR A 966 -1.52 -1.57 -30.27
C TYR A 966 -2.96 -1.50 -29.79
N LEU A 967 -3.88 -2.01 -30.60
CA LEU A 967 -5.28 -2.19 -30.26
C LEU A 967 -5.47 -3.57 -29.64
N ALA A 968 -6.08 -3.61 -28.46
CA ALA A 968 -6.47 -4.83 -27.79
C ALA A 968 -7.99 -4.90 -27.58
N LEU A 969 -8.57 -6.07 -27.87
CA LEU A 969 -9.98 -6.37 -27.77
C LEU A 969 -10.18 -7.60 -26.88
N ALA A 970 -10.97 -7.46 -25.81
CA ALA A 970 -11.22 -8.53 -24.86
C ALA A 970 -12.72 -8.67 -24.56
N SER A 971 -13.20 -9.90 -24.44
CA SER A 971 -14.60 -10.24 -24.09
C SER A 971 -14.61 -11.53 -23.25
N GLU A 972 -15.62 -11.67 -22.39
CA GLU A 972 -15.89 -12.93 -21.70
C GLU A 972 -16.45 -13.99 -22.64
N ALA A 973 -17.20 -13.55 -23.65
CA ALA A 973 -17.77 -14.42 -24.65
C ALA A 973 -16.77 -14.62 -25.79
N GLN A 974 -16.52 -15.89 -26.10
CA GLN A 974 -15.69 -16.32 -27.21
C GLN A 974 -16.50 -16.26 -28.50
N GLY A 975 -15.87 -15.91 -29.62
CA GLY A 975 -16.53 -15.91 -30.92
C GLY A 975 -15.96 -14.90 -31.90
N PRO A 976 -16.42 -14.95 -33.16
CA PRO A 976 -16.02 -14.01 -34.20
C PRO A 976 -16.60 -12.62 -33.94
N PHE A 977 -15.96 -11.59 -34.49
CA PHE A 977 -16.46 -10.22 -34.55
C PHE A 977 -15.94 -9.54 -35.82
N ASP A 978 -16.64 -8.51 -36.27
CA ASP A 978 -16.21 -7.67 -37.38
C ASP A 978 -15.50 -6.44 -36.79
N LEU A 979 -14.29 -6.13 -37.26
CA LEU A 979 -13.50 -5.01 -36.77
C LEU A 979 -13.20 -4.06 -37.92
N ARG A 980 -13.56 -2.79 -37.74
CA ARG A 980 -13.12 -1.70 -38.60
C ARG A 980 -12.35 -0.67 -37.79
N VAL A 981 -11.19 -0.28 -38.31
CA VAL A 981 -10.44 0.88 -37.83
C VAL A 981 -10.28 1.83 -39.00
N PHE A 982 -10.69 3.08 -38.81
CA PHE A 982 -10.69 4.10 -39.84
C PHE A 982 -10.12 5.40 -39.31
N ARG A 983 -9.75 6.30 -40.22
CA ARG A 983 -9.32 7.66 -39.89
C ARG A 983 -10.46 8.60 -40.22
N HIS A 984 -10.81 9.48 -39.29
CA HIS A 984 -11.76 10.56 -39.55
C HIS A 984 -11.09 11.58 -40.47
N LEU A 985 -11.81 12.04 -41.50
CA LEU A 985 -11.38 13.18 -42.30
C LEU A 985 -11.39 14.46 -41.46
N ALA A 986 -10.47 15.38 -41.77
CA ALA A 986 -10.41 16.69 -41.11
C ALA A 986 -11.68 17.54 -41.39
N GLY A 987 -12.20 18.22 -40.37
CA GLY A 987 -13.22 19.27 -40.53
C GLY A 987 -14.70 18.86 -40.53
N GLY A 988 -15.05 17.63 -40.12
CA GLY A 988 -16.45 17.24 -39.82
C GLY A 988 -17.43 17.49 -40.98
N PHE A 989 -17.03 17.19 -42.22
CA PHE A 989 -17.79 17.59 -43.40
C PHE A 989 -19.24 17.09 -43.37
N ASN A 990 -20.19 18.03 -43.43
CA ASN A 990 -21.62 17.81 -43.31
C ASN A 990 -22.06 17.15 -41.98
N ASP A 991 -21.22 17.02 -40.95
CA ASP A 991 -21.60 16.57 -39.60
C ASP A 991 -21.89 17.80 -38.72
N TYR A 992 -23.16 18.19 -38.59
CA TYR A 992 -23.55 19.43 -37.92
C TYR A 992 -23.83 19.25 -36.41
N ASP A 993 -23.91 18.02 -35.91
CA ASP A 993 -24.09 17.73 -34.47
C ASP A 993 -22.87 17.10 -33.79
N GLY A 994 -21.88 16.67 -34.58
CA GLY A 994 -20.60 16.12 -34.15
C GLY A 994 -20.70 14.66 -33.74
N ASP A 995 -21.68 13.91 -34.25
CA ASP A 995 -21.86 12.48 -33.95
C ASP A 995 -20.98 11.55 -34.80
N GLY A 996 -20.18 12.13 -35.71
CA GLY A 996 -19.30 11.44 -36.64
C GLY A 996 -20.02 10.94 -37.88
N ARG A 997 -21.22 11.43 -38.18
CA ARG A 997 -22.00 11.08 -39.38
C ARG A 997 -22.38 12.34 -40.15
N ALA A 998 -22.37 12.23 -41.47
CA ALA A 998 -22.90 13.25 -42.35
C ALA A 998 -24.42 13.38 -42.16
N ASP A 999 -24.87 14.63 -42.03
CA ASP A 999 -26.25 15.05 -42.02
C ASP A 999 -26.73 15.46 -43.41
N LEU A 1000 -28.05 15.46 -43.57
CA LEU A 1000 -28.70 15.97 -44.75
C LEU A 1000 -28.83 17.49 -44.62
N ALA A 1001 -28.22 18.24 -45.54
CA ALA A 1001 -28.28 19.69 -45.58
C ALA A 1001 -28.72 20.20 -46.96
N VAL A 1002 -29.67 21.14 -46.98
CA VAL A 1002 -30.13 21.82 -48.20
C VAL A 1002 -30.23 23.33 -47.98
N TYR A 1003 -29.94 24.08 -49.04
CA TYR A 1003 -29.91 25.54 -49.07
C TYR A 1003 -30.89 26.10 -50.09
N ASP A 1004 -31.62 27.15 -49.72
CA ASP A 1004 -32.47 27.95 -50.60
C ASP A 1004 -31.67 29.16 -51.11
N PRO A 1005 -31.15 29.13 -52.34
CA PRO A 1005 -30.34 30.23 -52.88
C PRO A 1005 -31.16 31.50 -53.17
N VAL A 1006 -32.50 31.40 -53.23
CA VAL A 1006 -33.36 32.56 -53.48
C VAL A 1006 -33.64 33.32 -52.19
N ASN A 1007 -33.93 32.58 -51.11
CA ASN A 1007 -34.34 33.17 -49.83
C ASN A 1007 -33.22 33.18 -48.76
N GLY A 1008 -32.09 32.52 -49.00
CA GLY A 1008 -30.98 32.42 -48.06
C GLY A 1008 -31.31 31.58 -46.81
N LEU A 1009 -32.02 30.46 -47.00
CA LEU A 1009 -32.51 29.61 -45.90
C LEU A 1009 -31.83 28.24 -45.93
N TRP A 1010 -31.35 27.81 -44.77
CA TRP A 1010 -30.78 26.49 -44.54
C TRP A 1010 -31.75 25.55 -43.82
N TYR A 1011 -31.72 24.28 -44.21
CA TYR A 1011 -32.41 23.20 -43.54
C TYR A 1011 -31.41 22.05 -43.35
N VAL A 1012 -31.26 21.57 -42.12
CA VAL A 1012 -30.32 20.50 -41.75
C VAL A 1012 -31.02 19.50 -40.86
N ARG A 1013 -30.83 18.21 -41.15
CA ARG A 1013 -31.35 17.11 -40.33
C ARG A 1013 -30.42 15.90 -40.36
N THR A 1014 -30.51 15.09 -39.31
CA THR A 1014 -29.92 13.77 -39.34
C THR A 1014 -30.64 12.85 -40.32
N VAL A 1015 -29.96 11.82 -40.78
CA VAL A 1015 -30.55 10.74 -41.62
C VAL A 1015 -31.73 10.07 -40.89
N ALA A 1016 -31.66 9.99 -39.55
CA ALA A 1016 -32.73 9.48 -38.69
C ALA A 1016 -33.95 10.40 -38.59
N GLY A 1017 -33.83 11.67 -39.02
CA GLY A 1017 -34.94 12.62 -39.12
C GLY A 1017 -35.02 13.65 -37.99
N ALA A 1018 -33.99 13.79 -37.16
CA ALA A 1018 -33.92 14.87 -36.18
C ALA A 1018 -33.51 16.17 -36.89
N ASN A 1019 -34.27 17.25 -36.73
CA ASN A 1019 -33.93 18.55 -37.31
C ASN A 1019 -32.85 19.23 -36.45
N LEU A 1020 -31.73 19.60 -37.08
CA LEU A 1020 -30.62 20.33 -36.45
C LEU A 1020 -30.72 21.83 -36.72
N ALA A 1021 -31.16 22.21 -37.92
CA ALA A 1021 -31.49 23.58 -38.28
C ALA A 1021 -32.72 23.60 -39.19
N TRP A 1022 -33.63 24.56 -38.98
CA TRP A 1022 -34.85 24.67 -39.77
C TRP A 1022 -35.13 26.11 -40.18
N ALA A 1023 -35.13 26.37 -41.49
CA ALA A 1023 -35.25 27.72 -42.06
C ALA A 1023 -34.27 28.71 -41.41
N ALA A 1024 -33.03 28.26 -41.20
CA ALA A 1024 -31.98 29.10 -40.62
C ALA A 1024 -31.52 30.14 -41.64
N GLN A 1025 -31.65 31.42 -41.29
CA GLN A 1025 -31.33 32.53 -42.20
C GLN A 1025 -29.82 32.80 -42.25
N LEU A 1026 -29.22 32.47 -43.40
CA LEU A 1026 -27.84 32.78 -43.74
C LEU A 1026 -27.66 32.61 -45.25
N GLY A 1027 -27.38 33.69 -45.99
CA GLY A 1027 -27.27 33.63 -47.44
C GLY A 1027 -28.26 34.54 -48.19
N GLY A 1028 -28.30 34.35 -49.50
CA GLY A 1028 -29.20 35.03 -50.44
C GLY A 1028 -28.75 34.85 -51.89
N VAL A 1029 -29.43 35.55 -52.80
CA VAL A 1029 -29.11 35.52 -54.24
C VAL A 1029 -27.66 35.92 -54.49
N GLY A 1030 -26.90 35.05 -55.15
CA GLY A 1030 -25.48 35.28 -55.47
C GLY A 1030 -24.50 34.90 -54.35
N GLN A 1031 -24.98 34.23 -53.30
CA GLN A 1031 -24.14 33.69 -52.23
C GLN A 1031 -24.17 32.16 -52.26
N GLU A 1032 -23.00 31.55 -52.45
CA GLU A 1032 -22.84 30.09 -52.62
C GLU A 1032 -22.59 29.39 -51.27
N PRO A 1033 -23.18 28.21 -51.03
CA PRO A 1033 -22.96 27.45 -49.79
C PRO A 1033 -21.54 26.87 -49.74
N ALA A 1034 -20.88 27.00 -48.59
CA ALA A 1034 -19.53 26.50 -48.34
C ALA A 1034 -19.41 25.91 -46.92
N PRO A 1035 -20.18 24.85 -46.59
CA PRO A 1035 -20.25 24.28 -45.24
C PRO A 1035 -18.89 23.67 -44.81
N GLY A 1036 -18.52 23.84 -43.54
CA GLY A 1036 -17.27 23.33 -42.96
C GLY A 1036 -17.13 23.72 -41.49
N ASP A 1037 -16.22 23.06 -40.76
CA ASP A 1037 -15.88 23.38 -39.36
C ASP A 1037 -14.85 24.52 -39.28
N TYR A 1038 -15.30 25.77 -39.20
CA TYR A 1038 -14.44 26.95 -39.23
C TYR A 1038 -13.89 27.35 -37.85
N ASP A 1039 -14.45 26.84 -36.74
CA ASP A 1039 -13.96 27.13 -35.39
C ASP A 1039 -13.16 25.99 -34.73
N GLY A 1040 -13.18 24.81 -35.33
CA GLY A 1040 -12.43 23.62 -34.94
C GLY A 1040 -13.07 22.85 -33.79
N ASP A 1041 -14.37 23.01 -33.55
CA ASP A 1041 -15.08 22.27 -32.50
C ASP A 1041 -15.46 20.84 -32.91
N GLY A 1042 -15.22 20.48 -34.18
CA GLY A 1042 -15.54 19.20 -34.79
C GLY A 1042 -16.93 19.15 -35.43
N ARG A 1043 -17.63 20.28 -35.55
CA ARG A 1043 -18.96 20.37 -36.16
C ARG A 1043 -18.96 21.29 -37.37
N CYS A 1044 -19.81 20.95 -38.33
CA CYS A 1044 -20.00 21.73 -39.52
C CYS A 1044 -20.83 23.00 -39.25
N GLU A 1045 -20.34 24.17 -39.67
CA GLU A 1045 -21.12 25.40 -39.70
C GLU A 1045 -21.98 25.52 -40.96
N LEU A 1046 -23.10 26.23 -40.82
CA LEU A 1046 -23.79 26.86 -41.95
C LEU A 1046 -22.89 27.99 -42.46
N ALA A 1047 -22.44 27.93 -43.72
CA ALA A 1047 -21.55 28.95 -44.25
C ALA A 1047 -21.82 29.27 -45.72
N VAL A 1048 -21.61 30.54 -46.09
CA VAL A 1048 -21.79 31.05 -47.45
C VAL A 1048 -20.68 32.01 -47.85
N GLN A 1049 -20.33 32.00 -49.14
CA GLN A 1049 -19.43 32.96 -49.78
C GLN A 1049 -20.23 33.85 -50.73
N ASP A 1050 -20.09 35.17 -50.58
CA ASP A 1050 -20.63 36.17 -51.48
C ASP A 1050 -19.61 36.47 -52.59
N GLU A 1051 -19.81 35.91 -53.77
CA GLU A 1051 -18.84 36.00 -54.87
C GLU A 1051 -18.68 37.46 -55.35
N ALA A 1052 -19.78 38.22 -55.39
CA ALA A 1052 -19.79 39.59 -55.87
C ALA A 1052 -19.08 40.55 -54.91
N ALA A 1053 -19.19 40.31 -53.61
CA ALA A 1053 -18.56 41.13 -52.57
C ALA A 1053 -17.20 40.60 -52.09
N GLY A 1054 -16.89 39.33 -52.33
CA GLY A 1054 -15.73 38.63 -51.77
C GLY A 1054 -15.81 38.49 -50.24
N LEU A 1055 -17.01 38.24 -49.70
CA LEU A 1055 -17.26 38.19 -48.25
C LEU A 1055 -17.72 36.80 -47.79
N TRP A 1056 -17.19 36.33 -46.67
CA TRP A 1056 -17.59 35.06 -46.03
C TRP A 1056 -18.43 35.28 -44.78
N TYR A 1057 -19.37 34.36 -44.55
CA TYR A 1057 -20.25 34.31 -43.39
C TYR A 1057 -20.41 32.85 -42.94
N ALA A 1058 -20.29 32.59 -41.63
CA ALA A 1058 -20.49 31.26 -41.04
C ALA A 1058 -21.21 31.37 -39.69
N ARG A 1059 -22.11 30.42 -39.41
CA ARG A 1059 -22.87 30.33 -38.16
C ARG A 1059 -23.03 28.89 -37.73
N THR A 1060 -23.01 28.67 -36.42
CA THR A 1060 -23.41 27.39 -35.84
C THR A 1060 -24.90 27.13 -36.12
N THR A 1061 -25.32 25.86 -36.07
CA THR A 1061 -26.74 25.49 -36.19
C THR A 1061 -27.62 26.11 -35.10
N ALA A 1062 -27.04 26.45 -33.94
CA ALA A 1062 -27.70 27.19 -32.87
C ALA A 1062 -27.82 28.71 -33.11
N GLY A 1063 -27.21 29.23 -34.18
CA GLY A 1063 -27.32 30.63 -34.63
C GLY A 1063 -26.22 31.58 -34.16
N SER A 1064 -25.16 31.08 -33.51
CA SER A 1064 -23.99 31.91 -33.15
C SER A 1064 -23.16 32.22 -34.39
N ASN A 1065 -22.65 33.45 -34.52
CA ASN A 1065 -21.73 33.81 -35.61
C ASN A 1065 -20.33 33.24 -35.34
N VAL A 1066 -19.79 32.49 -36.32
CA VAL A 1066 -18.40 32.03 -36.36
C VAL A 1066 -17.57 32.95 -37.23
N LEU A 1067 -18.05 33.23 -38.45
CA LEU A 1067 -17.47 34.23 -39.37
C LEU A 1067 -18.53 35.26 -39.75
N TRP A 1068 -18.14 36.54 -39.85
CA TRP A 1068 -19.07 37.60 -40.25
C TRP A 1068 -18.39 38.68 -41.07
N GLN A 1069 -18.78 38.81 -42.34
CA GLN A 1069 -18.23 39.80 -43.28
C GLN A 1069 -16.71 39.72 -43.42
N VAL A 1070 -16.16 38.51 -43.47
CA VAL A 1070 -14.70 38.33 -43.60
C VAL A 1070 -14.31 38.55 -45.07
N PRO A 1071 -13.46 39.54 -45.38
CA PRO A 1071 -13.12 39.89 -46.76
C PRO A 1071 -12.02 38.96 -47.30
N TRP A 1072 -12.44 37.88 -47.96
CA TRP A 1072 -11.55 36.95 -48.62
C TRP A 1072 -12.16 36.41 -49.92
N GLY A 1073 -11.60 36.78 -51.06
CA GLY A 1073 -12.11 36.45 -52.39
C GLY A 1073 -12.36 37.68 -53.27
N ALA A 1074 -12.88 37.44 -54.46
CA ALA A 1074 -13.17 38.47 -55.46
C ALA A 1074 -14.21 37.95 -56.47
N PRO A 1075 -14.88 38.84 -57.23
CA PRO A 1075 -15.78 38.43 -58.31
C PRO A 1075 -15.12 37.46 -59.29
N GLY A 1076 -15.77 36.33 -59.59
CA GLY A 1076 -15.24 35.28 -60.46
C GLY A 1076 -14.48 34.16 -59.76
N LEU A 1077 -14.43 34.15 -58.41
CA LEU A 1077 -13.75 33.12 -57.62
C LEU A 1077 -14.77 32.34 -56.78
N ALA A 1078 -14.95 31.06 -57.10
CA ALA A 1078 -15.84 30.15 -56.39
C ALA A 1078 -15.18 29.60 -55.12
N PRO A 1079 -15.95 29.30 -54.05
CA PRO A 1079 -15.41 28.71 -52.83
C PRO A 1079 -14.93 27.27 -53.08
N VAL A 1080 -13.77 26.94 -52.50
CA VAL A 1080 -13.17 25.59 -52.50
C VAL A 1080 -12.74 25.26 -51.07
N TRP A 1081 -13.73 25.10 -50.20
CA TRP A 1081 -13.53 24.92 -48.77
C TRP A 1081 -12.81 23.59 -48.45
N GLY A 1082 -12.05 23.57 -47.36
CA GLY A 1082 -11.22 22.45 -46.90
C GLY A 1082 -10.20 22.92 -45.85
N ASP A 1083 -9.61 21.99 -45.10
CA ASP A 1083 -8.51 22.24 -44.16
C ASP A 1083 -7.18 22.06 -44.88
N TYR A 1084 -6.49 23.14 -45.29
CA TYR A 1084 -5.28 23.08 -46.11
C TYR A 1084 -3.98 23.21 -45.32
N ASP A 1085 -4.04 23.53 -44.03
CA ASP A 1085 -2.85 23.55 -43.15
C ASP A 1085 -2.84 22.43 -42.09
N GLY A 1086 -3.90 21.62 -42.03
CA GLY A 1086 -4.01 20.44 -41.18
C GLY A 1086 -4.23 20.79 -39.71
N ASP A 1087 -4.72 21.99 -39.40
CA ASP A 1087 -4.98 22.44 -38.03
C ASP A 1087 -6.33 21.93 -37.47
N GLY A 1088 -7.11 21.23 -38.31
CA GLY A 1088 -8.42 20.69 -37.99
C GLY A 1088 -9.57 21.64 -38.30
N ARG A 1089 -9.31 22.81 -38.89
CA ARG A 1089 -10.32 23.81 -39.26
C ARG A 1089 -10.43 23.94 -40.77
N CYS A 1090 -11.64 24.21 -41.23
CA CYS A 1090 -11.89 24.61 -42.59
C CYS A 1090 -11.33 26.02 -42.85
N ASP A 1091 -10.61 26.17 -43.95
CA ASP A 1091 -9.99 27.42 -44.36
C ASP A 1091 -10.84 28.21 -45.37
N LEU A 1092 -10.54 29.50 -45.45
CA LEU A 1092 -11.16 30.40 -46.43
C LEU A 1092 -10.41 30.28 -47.75
N ALA A 1093 -10.96 29.49 -48.66
CA ALA A 1093 -10.32 29.16 -49.91
C ALA A 1093 -11.24 29.42 -51.11
N VAL A 1094 -10.68 30.06 -52.15
CA VAL A 1094 -11.38 30.35 -53.40
C VAL A 1094 -10.51 30.01 -54.61
N HIS A 1095 -11.15 29.57 -55.71
CA HIS A 1095 -10.49 29.22 -56.96
C HIS A 1095 -11.22 29.82 -58.16
N GLY A 1096 -10.45 30.32 -59.12
CA GLY A 1096 -10.99 30.79 -60.39
C GLY A 1096 -9.90 31.02 -61.42
N ALA A 1097 -10.23 30.79 -62.70
CA ALA A 1097 -9.31 30.91 -63.84
C ALA A 1097 -7.97 30.15 -63.66
N GLY A 1098 -7.96 29.04 -62.91
CA GLY A 1098 -6.77 28.22 -62.67
C GLY A 1098 -5.83 28.76 -61.60
N THR A 1099 -6.34 29.57 -60.67
CA THR A 1099 -5.56 30.18 -59.59
C THR A 1099 -6.25 29.98 -58.24
N TRP A 1100 -5.47 29.57 -57.24
CA TRP A 1100 -5.92 29.32 -55.86
C TRP A 1100 -5.53 30.46 -54.91
N TYR A 1101 -6.44 30.78 -53.98
CA TYR A 1101 -6.23 31.73 -52.89
C TYR A 1101 -6.76 31.12 -51.58
N ILE A 1102 -5.86 30.87 -50.63
CA ILE A 1102 -6.16 30.10 -49.41
C ILE A 1102 -5.65 30.87 -48.18
N HIS A 1103 -6.55 31.11 -47.23
CA HIS A 1103 -6.26 31.76 -45.97
C HIS A 1103 -6.71 30.90 -44.81
N GLY A 1104 -5.74 30.54 -43.98
CA GLY A 1104 -5.94 29.83 -42.74
C GLY A 1104 -6.98 30.53 -41.88
N ALA A 1105 -7.90 29.78 -41.26
CA ALA A 1105 -8.88 30.35 -40.33
C ALA A 1105 -8.20 31.12 -39.15
N ALA A 1106 -6.95 30.77 -38.82
CA ALA A 1106 -6.10 31.45 -37.85
C ALA A 1106 -5.43 32.76 -38.37
N GLY A 1107 -5.70 33.18 -39.61
CA GLY A 1107 -5.19 34.41 -40.22
C GLY A 1107 -3.84 34.27 -40.96
N ILE A 1108 -3.44 33.04 -41.29
CA ILE A 1108 -2.19 32.74 -42.01
C ILE A 1108 -2.49 32.64 -43.51
N ASN A 1109 -1.61 33.17 -44.36
CA ASN A 1109 -1.75 32.98 -45.81
C ASN A 1109 -1.08 31.66 -46.21
N ILE A 1110 -1.89 30.67 -46.60
CA ILE A 1110 -1.44 29.32 -46.94
C ILE A 1110 -1.01 29.28 -48.41
N ALA A 1111 -1.83 29.86 -49.31
CA ALA A 1111 -1.49 30.00 -50.72
C ALA A 1111 -2.03 31.32 -51.28
N TRP A 1112 -1.17 32.08 -51.96
CA TRP A 1112 -1.55 33.36 -52.59
C TRP A 1112 -1.30 33.33 -54.09
N ALA A 1113 -2.36 33.51 -54.88
CA ALA A 1113 -2.30 33.55 -56.33
C ALA A 1113 -1.54 32.34 -56.93
N PHE A 1114 -1.74 31.16 -56.35
CA PHE A 1114 -1.05 29.94 -56.75
C PHE A 1114 -1.67 29.40 -58.04
N ALA A 1115 -0.93 29.51 -59.16
CA ALA A 1115 -1.42 29.12 -60.48
C ALA A 1115 -1.36 27.60 -60.68
N TRP A 1116 -2.50 26.92 -60.49
CA TRP A 1116 -2.64 25.47 -60.60
C TRP A 1116 -4.02 25.10 -61.14
N GLY A 1117 -4.06 24.35 -62.25
CA GLY A 1117 -5.30 23.94 -62.92
C GLY A 1117 -5.66 24.70 -64.21
N GLY A 1118 -5.17 25.90 -64.49
CA GLY A 1118 -5.51 26.57 -65.76
C GLY A 1118 -7.03 26.77 -66.01
N TYR A 1119 -7.40 27.21 -67.22
CA TYR A 1119 -8.79 27.55 -67.53
C TYR A 1119 -9.63 26.30 -67.85
N GLY A 1120 -10.77 26.14 -67.18
CA GLY A 1120 -11.71 25.04 -67.42
C GLY A 1120 -11.41 23.74 -66.67
N PHE A 1121 -10.46 23.75 -65.72
CA PHE A 1121 -10.29 22.62 -64.81
C PHE A 1121 -11.18 22.82 -63.57
N ILE A 1122 -11.68 21.71 -63.06
CA ILE A 1122 -12.59 21.66 -61.92
C ILE A 1122 -11.73 21.40 -60.67
N PRO A 1123 -11.77 22.25 -59.63
CA PRO A 1123 -11.08 22.00 -58.37
C PRO A 1123 -11.77 20.88 -57.58
N VAL A 1124 -11.00 19.99 -56.98
CA VAL A 1124 -11.51 18.81 -56.23
C VAL A 1124 -10.67 18.62 -54.95
N PRO A 1125 -10.65 19.61 -54.04
CA PRO A 1125 -9.76 19.58 -52.88
C PRO A 1125 -10.03 18.37 -51.98
N GLY A 1126 -8.98 17.87 -51.34
CA GLY A 1126 -9.00 16.70 -50.47
C GLY A 1126 -7.58 16.30 -50.07
N ASP A 1127 -7.41 15.52 -49.02
CA ASP A 1127 -6.10 14.98 -48.59
C ASP A 1127 -5.78 13.71 -49.40
N TYR A 1128 -5.05 13.82 -50.51
CA TYR A 1128 -4.75 12.70 -51.41
C TYR A 1128 -3.43 12.00 -51.10
N ASP A 1129 -2.59 12.57 -50.23
CA ASP A 1129 -1.34 11.94 -49.80
C ASP A 1129 -1.34 11.47 -48.33
N GLY A 1130 -2.42 11.75 -47.60
CA GLY A 1130 -2.70 11.25 -46.26
C GLY A 1130 -1.97 12.01 -45.16
N ASP A 1131 -1.42 13.20 -45.42
CA ASP A 1131 -0.67 13.96 -44.43
C ASP A 1131 -1.54 14.76 -43.44
N GLY A 1132 -2.86 14.74 -43.63
CA GLY A 1132 -3.86 15.41 -42.80
C GLY A 1132 -4.19 16.83 -43.24
N ALA A 1133 -3.56 17.34 -44.30
CA ALA A 1133 -3.89 18.61 -44.92
C ALA A 1133 -4.48 18.41 -46.33
N GLY A 1134 -5.33 19.33 -46.74
CA GLY A 1134 -5.97 19.34 -48.04
C GLY A 1134 -4.99 19.69 -49.16
N ASP A 1135 -5.08 18.96 -50.27
CA ASP A 1135 -4.29 19.17 -51.48
C ASP A 1135 -5.03 19.95 -52.56
N LEU A 1136 -4.24 20.61 -53.40
CA LEU A 1136 -4.70 21.35 -54.57
C LEU A 1136 -4.94 20.39 -55.75
N ALA A 1137 -6.00 19.60 -55.68
CA ALA A 1137 -6.38 18.70 -56.77
C ALA A 1137 -7.29 19.39 -57.81
N VAL A 1138 -7.01 19.13 -59.09
CA VAL A 1138 -7.77 19.64 -60.23
C VAL A 1138 -8.01 18.56 -61.28
N TYR A 1139 -9.24 18.50 -61.80
CA TYR A 1139 -9.66 17.58 -62.85
C TYR A 1139 -9.93 18.32 -64.16
N HIS A 1140 -9.32 17.85 -65.24
CA HIS A 1140 -9.57 18.35 -66.59
C HIS A 1140 -10.54 17.45 -67.33
N GLU A 1141 -11.82 17.83 -67.32
CA GLU A 1141 -12.93 17.05 -67.91
C GLU A 1141 -12.68 16.65 -69.37
N ALA A 1142 -12.16 17.57 -70.19
CA ALA A 1142 -11.98 17.32 -71.62
C ALA A 1142 -10.93 16.23 -71.93
N SER A 1143 -9.97 15.99 -71.03
CA SER A 1143 -8.97 14.91 -71.21
C SER A 1143 -9.12 13.75 -70.22
N GLY A 1144 -9.92 13.90 -69.16
CA GLY A 1144 -10.03 12.92 -68.08
C GLY A 1144 -8.75 12.82 -67.23
N LEU A 1145 -7.99 13.90 -67.09
CA LEU A 1145 -6.71 13.91 -66.37
C LEU A 1145 -6.83 14.65 -65.03
N TRP A 1146 -6.19 14.11 -64.01
CA TRP A 1146 -6.05 14.71 -62.67
C TRP A 1146 -4.63 15.24 -62.44
N TYR A 1147 -4.54 16.33 -61.70
CA TYR A 1147 -3.28 16.95 -61.27
C TYR A 1147 -3.42 17.33 -59.79
N ILE A 1148 -2.47 16.93 -58.97
CA ILE A 1148 -2.53 17.06 -57.51
C ILE A 1148 -1.19 17.58 -57.00
N ALA A 1149 -1.22 18.63 -56.20
CA ALA A 1149 -0.05 19.22 -55.55
C ALA A 1149 -0.43 19.72 -54.16
N ARG A 1150 0.55 19.76 -53.27
CA ARG A 1150 0.41 20.38 -51.95
C ARG A 1150 0.29 21.90 -52.07
N PRO A 1151 -0.25 22.59 -51.06
CA PRO A 1151 -0.28 24.05 -51.01
C PRO A 1151 1.10 24.73 -51.12
N ASP A 1152 2.17 24.04 -50.70
CA ASP A 1152 3.56 24.51 -50.84
C ASP A 1152 4.13 24.37 -52.27
N GLY A 1153 3.37 23.77 -53.19
CA GLY A 1153 3.72 23.52 -54.58
C GLY A 1153 4.45 22.19 -54.84
N SER A 1154 4.66 21.36 -53.83
CA SER A 1154 5.18 20.00 -54.00
C SER A 1154 4.20 19.15 -54.78
N LEU A 1155 4.69 18.45 -55.80
CA LEU A 1155 3.86 17.64 -56.68
C LEU A 1155 3.54 16.28 -56.03
N ILE A 1156 2.26 15.93 -55.93
CA ILE A 1156 1.78 14.61 -55.49
C ILE A 1156 1.56 13.72 -56.71
N GLN A 1157 0.76 14.19 -57.67
CA GLN A 1157 0.42 13.43 -58.86
C GLN A 1157 0.31 14.33 -60.08
N TRP A 1158 0.96 13.94 -61.18
CA TRP A 1158 0.90 14.67 -62.45
C TRP A 1158 0.20 13.86 -63.53
N ALA A 1159 -0.81 14.46 -64.16
CA ALA A 1159 -1.52 13.90 -65.31
C ALA A 1159 -1.96 12.43 -65.11
N CYS A 1160 -2.56 12.13 -63.95
CA CYS A 1160 -3.14 10.81 -63.71
C CYS A 1160 -4.36 10.62 -64.58
N TRP A 1161 -4.40 9.52 -65.33
CA TRP A 1161 -5.54 9.20 -66.18
C TRP A 1161 -6.57 8.39 -65.41
N TRP A 1162 -7.64 9.06 -65.01
CA TRP A 1162 -8.84 8.46 -64.44
C TRP A 1162 -10.01 9.36 -64.78
N GLY A 1163 -10.67 9.09 -65.90
CA GLY A 1163 -11.84 9.84 -66.33
C GLY A 1163 -12.06 9.91 -67.83
N ALA A 1164 -13.09 10.64 -68.21
CA ALA A 1164 -13.53 10.83 -69.58
C ALA A 1164 -14.36 12.12 -69.68
N PRO A 1165 -14.49 12.69 -70.90
CA PRO A 1165 -15.40 13.82 -71.13
C PRO A 1165 -16.83 13.51 -70.66
N GLY A 1166 -17.47 14.46 -69.98
CA GLY A 1166 -18.84 14.33 -69.46
C GLY A 1166 -18.98 13.66 -68.10
N LEU A 1167 -17.87 13.31 -67.43
CA LEU A 1167 -17.87 12.80 -66.05
C LEU A 1167 -17.54 13.93 -65.07
N SER A 1168 -18.34 14.08 -64.02
CA SER A 1168 -18.11 15.07 -62.96
C SER A 1168 -17.22 14.47 -61.86
N PRO A 1169 -16.17 15.17 -61.39
CA PRO A 1169 -15.40 14.70 -60.26
C PRO A 1169 -16.20 14.76 -58.97
N VAL A 1170 -15.97 13.78 -58.11
CA VAL A 1170 -16.52 13.74 -56.76
C VAL A 1170 -15.37 13.59 -55.78
N TRP A 1171 -15.30 14.44 -54.77
CA TRP A 1171 -14.30 14.32 -53.73
C TRP A 1171 -14.78 13.34 -52.65
N GLY A 1172 -13.85 12.81 -51.85
CA GLY A 1172 -14.17 11.95 -50.72
C GLY A 1172 -13.22 10.77 -50.55
N ASP A 1173 -13.20 10.22 -49.34
CA ASP A 1173 -12.55 8.96 -49.00
C ASP A 1173 -13.62 7.87 -48.95
N TYR A 1174 -13.67 7.00 -49.96
CA TYR A 1174 -14.70 5.97 -50.12
C TYR A 1174 -14.28 4.60 -49.57
N ASP A 1175 -13.09 4.51 -48.96
CA ASP A 1175 -12.62 3.29 -48.31
C ASP A 1175 -12.25 3.47 -46.81
N GLY A 1176 -12.26 4.70 -46.31
CA GLY A 1176 -12.09 5.05 -44.90
C GLY A 1176 -10.64 4.99 -44.42
N ASP A 1177 -9.66 4.97 -45.32
CA ASP A 1177 -8.24 4.99 -44.97
C ASP A 1177 -7.72 6.38 -44.55
N GLY A 1178 -8.58 7.40 -44.67
CA GLY A 1178 -8.32 8.81 -44.41
C GLY A 1178 -7.67 9.54 -45.58
N VAL A 1179 -7.60 8.93 -46.76
CA VAL A 1179 -7.05 9.49 -47.99
C VAL A 1179 -8.17 9.66 -49.01
N SER A 1180 -8.18 10.79 -49.70
CA SER A 1180 -9.14 11.08 -50.75
C SER A 1180 -8.93 10.19 -51.98
N ASP A 1181 -10.02 9.67 -52.53
CA ASP A 1181 -10.05 8.84 -53.73
C ASP A 1181 -10.33 9.66 -54.99
N LEU A 1182 -9.93 9.10 -56.14
CA LEU A 1182 -10.31 9.64 -57.44
C LEU A 1182 -11.71 9.11 -57.81
N ALA A 1183 -12.75 9.85 -57.43
CA ALA A 1183 -14.14 9.51 -57.75
C ALA A 1183 -14.71 10.37 -58.89
N LEU A 1184 -15.55 9.74 -59.71
CA LEU A 1184 -16.26 10.36 -60.83
C LEU A 1184 -17.70 9.87 -60.87
N TYR A 1185 -18.62 10.77 -61.21
CA TYR A 1185 -20.03 10.49 -61.41
C TYR A 1185 -20.49 10.83 -62.83
N ASP A 1186 -21.10 9.86 -63.51
CA ASP A 1186 -21.78 10.02 -64.79
C ASP A 1186 -23.23 10.43 -64.55
N ALA A 1187 -23.49 11.74 -64.52
CA ALA A 1187 -24.84 12.27 -64.34
C ALA A 1187 -25.78 11.92 -65.52
N SER A 1188 -25.28 11.48 -66.68
CA SER A 1188 -26.11 11.08 -67.81
C SER A 1188 -26.63 9.64 -67.70
N ALA A 1189 -25.96 8.81 -66.90
CA ALA A 1189 -26.28 7.39 -66.74
C ALA A 1189 -26.48 6.93 -65.28
N GLY A 1190 -26.23 7.79 -64.30
CA GLY A 1190 -26.31 7.48 -62.87
C GLY A 1190 -25.26 6.44 -62.45
N ARG A 1191 -23.99 6.65 -62.82
CA ARG A 1191 -22.91 5.68 -62.56
C ARG A 1191 -21.72 6.29 -61.85
N TRP A 1192 -21.15 5.53 -60.92
CA TRP A 1192 -19.97 5.88 -60.15
C TRP A 1192 -18.73 5.12 -60.65
N PHE A 1193 -17.60 5.80 -60.67
CA PHE A 1193 -16.28 5.25 -60.96
C PHE A 1193 -15.30 5.75 -59.91
N ILE A 1194 -14.73 4.86 -59.11
CA ILE A 1194 -13.91 5.23 -57.95
C ILE A 1194 -12.67 4.35 -57.93
N VAL A 1195 -11.51 4.99 -57.80
CA VAL A 1195 -10.20 4.33 -57.63
C VAL A 1195 -9.39 5.09 -56.59
N THR A 1196 -8.63 4.37 -55.78
CA THR A 1196 -7.63 5.00 -54.90
C THR A 1196 -6.51 5.61 -55.74
N LEU A 1197 -5.78 6.58 -55.19
CA LEU A 1197 -4.65 7.20 -55.89
C LEU A 1197 -3.58 6.17 -56.31
N GLN A 1198 -3.44 5.08 -55.55
CA GLN A 1198 -2.51 3.97 -55.82
C GLN A 1198 -3.08 2.95 -56.83
N GLY A 1199 -4.29 3.18 -57.36
CA GLY A 1199 -4.88 2.40 -58.45
C GLY A 1199 -5.76 1.22 -58.02
N ARG A 1200 -6.16 1.13 -56.74
CA ARG A 1200 -7.11 0.11 -56.29
C ARG A 1200 -8.53 0.50 -56.69
N LEU A 1201 -9.17 -0.33 -57.50
CA LEU A 1201 -10.53 -0.08 -57.97
C LEU A 1201 -11.55 -0.32 -56.85
N LEU A 1202 -12.34 0.71 -56.51
CA LEU A 1202 -13.42 0.64 -55.52
C LEU A 1202 -14.79 0.48 -56.19
N ALA A 1203 -15.03 1.21 -57.29
CA ALA A 1203 -16.26 1.13 -58.06
C ALA A 1203 -16.00 1.28 -59.57
N TRP A 1204 -16.68 0.47 -60.39
CA TRP A 1204 -16.60 0.57 -61.85
C TRP A 1204 -17.98 0.54 -62.49
N GLY A 1205 -18.49 1.70 -62.88
CA GLY A 1205 -19.81 1.84 -63.49
C GLY A 1205 -20.94 1.43 -62.54
N THR A 1206 -20.73 1.55 -61.23
CA THR A 1206 -21.70 1.18 -60.19
C THR A 1206 -22.94 2.06 -60.35
N ARG A 1207 -24.10 1.44 -60.57
CA ARG A 1207 -25.34 2.15 -60.81
C ARG A 1207 -25.97 2.56 -59.48
N TRP A 1208 -25.78 3.82 -59.11
CA TRP A 1208 -26.39 4.40 -57.93
C TRP A 1208 -26.77 5.85 -58.21
N GLY A 1209 -28.07 6.15 -58.17
CA GLY A 1209 -28.64 7.42 -58.62
C GLY A 1209 -29.35 7.36 -59.97
N GLY A 1210 -29.45 8.51 -60.62
CA GLY A 1210 -30.30 8.72 -61.78
C GLY A 1210 -29.82 9.86 -62.68
N VAL A 1211 -30.43 9.97 -63.85
CA VAL A 1211 -30.08 10.97 -64.85
C VAL A 1211 -30.32 12.38 -64.28
N GLY A 1212 -29.27 13.20 -64.22
CA GLY A 1212 -29.31 14.58 -63.73
C GLY A 1212 -29.31 14.73 -62.22
N TYR A 1213 -29.06 13.65 -61.45
CA TYR A 1213 -28.95 13.74 -59.99
C TYR A 1213 -27.60 14.36 -59.59
N THR A 1214 -27.57 15.10 -58.48
CA THR A 1214 -26.36 15.75 -57.97
C THR A 1214 -25.68 14.85 -56.94
N PRO A 1215 -24.38 14.52 -57.06
CA PRO A 1215 -23.66 13.76 -56.03
C PRO A 1215 -23.44 14.62 -54.78
N VAL A 1216 -23.65 14.01 -53.60
CA VAL A 1216 -23.51 14.66 -52.28
C VAL A 1216 -22.72 13.73 -51.35
N PRO A 1217 -21.40 13.60 -51.58
CA PRO A 1217 -20.54 12.67 -50.85
C PRO A 1217 -20.55 12.93 -49.33
N GLY A 1218 -20.36 11.89 -48.53
CA GLY A 1218 -20.25 11.97 -47.06
C GLY A 1218 -20.40 10.60 -46.41
N ASP A 1219 -19.91 10.46 -45.17
CA ASP A 1219 -20.05 9.24 -44.36
C ASP A 1219 -21.36 9.29 -43.55
N TYR A 1220 -22.46 8.77 -44.09
CA TYR A 1220 -23.78 8.90 -43.46
C TYR A 1220 -24.05 7.83 -42.39
N ASP A 1221 -23.24 6.77 -42.31
CA ASP A 1221 -23.41 5.69 -41.33
C ASP A 1221 -22.38 5.69 -40.18
N GLY A 1222 -21.31 6.46 -40.33
CA GLY A 1222 -20.24 6.67 -39.36
C GLY A 1222 -19.19 5.57 -39.35
N ASP A 1223 -18.97 4.90 -40.50
CA ASP A 1223 -17.97 3.85 -40.68
C ASP A 1223 -16.60 4.35 -41.15
N GLY A 1224 -16.47 5.66 -41.34
CA GLY A 1224 -15.27 6.36 -41.80
C GLY A 1224 -15.14 6.48 -43.32
N ALA A 1225 -15.93 5.74 -44.10
CA ALA A 1225 -15.93 5.83 -45.55
C ALA A 1225 -17.14 6.62 -46.07
N PHE A 1226 -16.95 7.28 -47.20
CA PHE A 1226 -18.00 8.01 -47.88
C PHE A 1226 -18.94 7.07 -48.60
N ASP A 1227 -20.23 7.39 -48.48
CA ASP A 1227 -21.30 6.71 -49.16
C ASP A 1227 -21.54 7.27 -50.57
N LEU A 1228 -22.10 6.41 -51.42
CA LEU A 1228 -22.68 6.82 -52.69
C LEU A 1228 -23.99 7.55 -52.39
N ALA A 1229 -23.92 8.87 -52.21
CA ALA A 1229 -25.09 9.70 -51.93
C ALA A 1229 -25.38 10.64 -53.10
N VAL A 1230 -26.66 10.72 -53.48
CA VAL A 1230 -27.14 11.61 -54.54
C VAL A 1230 -28.47 12.27 -54.18
N TYR A 1231 -28.66 13.48 -54.69
CA TYR A 1231 -29.88 14.27 -54.54
C TYR A 1231 -30.56 14.51 -55.90
N ASP A 1232 -31.83 14.10 -56.00
CA ASP A 1232 -32.66 14.39 -57.16
C ASP A 1232 -33.26 15.79 -57.06
N ARG A 1233 -32.67 16.76 -57.76
CA ARG A 1233 -33.17 18.15 -57.79
C ARG A 1233 -34.57 18.28 -58.40
N THR A 1234 -35.12 17.27 -59.08
CA THR A 1234 -36.48 17.32 -59.65
C THR A 1234 -37.54 16.91 -58.64
N SER A 1235 -37.24 15.94 -57.77
CA SER A 1235 -38.19 15.42 -56.78
C SER A 1235 -37.90 15.88 -55.35
N GLY A 1236 -36.66 16.31 -55.08
CA GLY A 1236 -36.15 16.60 -53.75
C GLY A 1236 -35.90 15.33 -52.92
N ALA A 1237 -35.62 14.20 -53.57
CA ALA A 1237 -35.37 12.94 -52.90
C ALA A 1237 -33.87 12.63 -52.78
N TRP A 1238 -33.47 12.10 -51.63
CA TRP A 1238 -32.12 11.59 -51.37
C TRP A 1238 -32.04 10.08 -51.58
N TYR A 1239 -30.91 9.62 -52.10
CA TYR A 1239 -30.57 8.20 -52.26
C TYR A 1239 -29.16 7.98 -51.73
N ILE A 1240 -29.01 7.13 -50.72
CA ILE A 1240 -27.75 6.89 -50.00
C ILE A 1240 -27.51 5.38 -49.97
N GLY A 1241 -26.35 4.96 -50.44
CA GLY A 1241 -25.98 3.55 -50.50
C GLY A 1241 -24.48 3.39 -50.44
N PHE A 1242 -24.06 2.18 -50.10
CA PHE A 1242 -22.66 1.87 -49.86
C PHE A 1242 -21.95 1.52 -51.17
N VAL A 1243 -20.61 1.68 -51.20
CA VAL A 1243 -19.78 1.20 -52.32
C VAL A 1243 -19.96 -0.31 -52.56
N SER A 1244 -20.26 -1.07 -51.50
CA SER A 1244 -20.60 -2.50 -51.53
C SER A 1244 -21.88 -2.83 -52.32
N GLY A 1245 -22.73 -1.83 -52.60
CA GLY A 1245 -23.99 -1.96 -53.31
C GLY A 1245 -25.21 -2.16 -52.39
N GLU A 1246 -25.01 -2.18 -51.08
CA GLU A 1246 -26.11 -2.19 -50.10
C GLU A 1246 -26.83 -0.82 -50.02
N ILE A 1247 -28.11 -0.85 -49.67
CA ILE A 1247 -28.97 0.34 -49.65
C ILE A 1247 -29.10 0.85 -48.22
N MET A 1248 -28.60 2.05 -47.94
CA MET A 1248 -28.80 2.71 -46.66
C MET A 1248 -30.17 3.42 -46.62
N ARG A 1249 -30.45 4.26 -47.62
CA ARG A 1249 -31.71 5.00 -47.78
C ARG A 1249 -32.11 5.11 -49.25
N TRP A 1250 -33.37 4.84 -49.53
CA TRP A 1250 -33.94 4.93 -50.87
C TRP A 1250 -35.08 5.93 -50.91
N SER A 1251 -35.00 6.91 -51.83
CA SER A 1251 -36.07 7.87 -52.10
C SER A 1251 -36.55 8.63 -50.85
N LEU A 1252 -35.62 9.10 -50.04
CA LEU A 1252 -35.95 9.91 -48.86
C LEU A 1252 -36.38 11.32 -49.31
N ALA A 1253 -37.69 11.55 -49.37
CA ALA A 1253 -38.27 12.82 -49.84
C ALA A 1253 -38.06 13.95 -48.81
N TRP A 1254 -37.01 14.74 -48.98
CA TRP A 1254 -36.68 15.86 -48.10
C TRP A 1254 -35.77 16.87 -48.80
N GLY A 1255 -36.17 18.15 -48.82
CA GLY A 1255 -35.44 19.26 -49.47
C GLY A 1255 -36.19 19.86 -50.65
N GLY A 1256 -36.92 19.07 -51.43
CA GLY A 1256 -37.76 19.61 -52.52
C GLY A 1256 -36.99 20.21 -53.71
N PRO A 1257 -37.69 20.50 -54.82
CA PRO A 1257 -37.03 20.74 -56.11
C PRO A 1257 -36.38 22.11 -56.31
N THR A 1258 -36.59 23.05 -55.38
CA THR A 1258 -36.04 24.42 -55.47
C THR A 1258 -34.83 24.63 -54.56
N LEU A 1259 -34.46 23.63 -53.76
CA LEU A 1259 -33.32 23.69 -52.85
C LEU A 1259 -32.14 22.94 -53.45
N VAL A 1260 -30.93 23.41 -53.15
CA VAL A 1260 -29.67 22.77 -53.55
C VAL A 1260 -29.08 22.03 -52.36
N PRO A 1261 -28.47 20.84 -52.55
CA PRO A 1261 -27.79 20.14 -51.46
C PRO A 1261 -26.53 20.91 -51.05
N ALA A 1262 -26.38 21.17 -49.75
CA ALA A 1262 -25.15 21.78 -49.24
C ALA A 1262 -24.03 20.74 -49.26
N GLY A 1263 -22.89 21.08 -49.87
CA GLY A 1263 -21.79 20.14 -50.07
C GLY A 1263 -21.87 19.28 -51.33
N GLY A 1264 -22.88 19.47 -52.18
CA GLY A 1264 -22.96 18.84 -53.49
C GLY A 1264 -22.01 19.47 -54.51
N ILE A 1265 -21.62 18.70 -55.54
CA ILE A 1265 -20.77 19.17 -56.64
C ILE A 1265 -21.67 19.40 -57.85
N GLU A 1266 -21.77 20.65 -58.29
CA GLU A 1266 -22.59 21.07 -59.45
C GLU A 1266 -21.82 21.14 -60.77
#